data_AF-A0A923J610-F1
#
_entry.id   AF-A0A923J610-F1
#
_cell.length_a   1.000
_cell.length_b   1.000
_cell.length_c   1.000
_cell.angle_alpha   90.00
_cell.angle_beta   90.00
_cell.angle_gamma   90.00
#
_symmetry.space_group_name_H-M   'P 1'
#
loop_
_entity.id
_entity.type
_entity.pdbx_description
1 polymer ?
#
loop_
_entity_poly.entity_id
_entity_poly.type
_entity_poly.pdbx_seq_one_letter_code
_entity_poly.pdbx_strand_id
1 'polypeptide(L)'
;VRTFVEVGPKAVLSGLVRSTLKERDVTVIALDRSSGKASGIMDLAHVIGHLAALGTDLDLNRWEAELTAPRPQKMVIPLSGANYRAPRKTNSAPVLDKAVTFPTQKAENDPAALSKETMVNPTKPMDTNKQMNDTTLMNRPDAPVAQQGEVKPIANANMNEALAIVRKGLESIQSLQQQTATAHQKFLETQAQASRTLQEMMKSTQMFVGSALGMPMPSVADIQAPAVNPEPLSSKPASVETHLPPAATSPSPVAPVAVSVMTSPASSTAVRQQPKTALENTKPTLAAEAISKTLIDIVSELTGYPDEMLGLDMDIEADLGIDSIKRVEILSAMEARMPHLPQVTPDMVGSLKTLGQICDFLSEDERSATMAPPDKVEPGVPGAEDSATVQKTLLSVVSELTGYPDEMLDLDMDIEADLGIDSIKRVEILSAMEARMPHLPQVTPDMVGSLKTLGQICDFLSGGDLKQALDTNEYSPMLSVQEHAAPSETIPRQIIDVVETLKKSDRVLRIEPGRWVCVLNDNTAMAESMVNQLEIQDIPARLIPSDDVANAARFSGVSGLILCGSTDPETAFLAAKHAAPELLSALKNGDALFAVITCMDGAFGFTGKPFNDPEQGALPGLVKTAALEWESVICRAIDLSPDFSGPDMAAQQVVSELLTVCDHDPVEIGLSPDRRVTLIPVPTEIADGPIQLDKKEVAVVTGGARGVTAVCALSLARASGVSIALVGRSAPPFAVPAWIQGVDGEAAMKKAIVENAFTGSRPTPKALEAAYRKHAANLSIAWTIDELKASGVDAGYFSADVTNRNSLNEAVNTIRNQMGPITGLIHGAGVLHDRLIMDKTVEQFRLVYATKVEGLKNLLAITESDKLRHLVLFSSVSARTGNTGQCDYAMANEALNKMARVESLRRSGCRVTAINWGPWDGGMVTPALKKAFNSKDIQLIPIETGARLMVAEMKNADTCPVEVLIGSMLSTDPAAVGPLGHPEIPMALLERREVDLNRYPVLASHVIGGKPVVPFALITEWIGHGALKENPGFSLYGFDDFRLLSGICIEQEKKLVRLMAGKARKTGDTWQVDVELRNGVKNGKDVVHSRTRALLVERFPDAPVYTGNVNNGSRAYPKDLDAIYSEILFHGDHLRAIKTIDEYSDHGMTARLTSAPKPEAWMQDPIQGRWMADPMVLDGAFQMAIVWCFEQTGKVCLPSYTRAYRQYRSAFPASGVTAIMSVTANTHRKMVADFTFLDEDRQVVATLNGYEATVDESLIHAFKNSGLQSVISKES
;
A
#
# COMPACT_ATOMS: atom_id res chain seq x y z
N VAL A 1 -4.31 -27.30 51.07
CA VAL A 1 -5.71 -27.31 50.59
C VAL A 1 -6.47 -28.41 51.32
N ARG A 2 -7.67 -28.13 51.84
CA ARG A 2 -8.59 -29.13 52.44
C ARG A 2 -9.94 -29.23 51.71
N THR A 3 -10.34 -28.16 51.03
CA THR A 3 -11.53 -28.11 50.18
C THR A 3 -11.10 -28.06 48.72
N PHE A 4 -11.65 -28.95 47.89
CA PHE A 4 -11.42 -29.00 46.44
C PHE A 4 -12.74 -28.72 45.72
N VAL A 5 -12.72 -27.85 44.71
CA VAL A 5 -13.86 -27.56 43.84
C VAL A 5 -13.52 -27.99 42.41
N GLU A 6 -14.32 -28.87 41.84
CA GLU A 6 -14.17 -29.32 40.44
C GLU A 6 -15.09 -28.50 39.53
N VAL A 7 -14.49 -27.79 38.58
CA VAL A 7 -15.19 -27.21 37.43
C VAL A 7 -14.98 -28.13 36.23
N GLY A 8 -15.88 -29.09 36.04
CA GLY A 8 -15.78 -30.11 35.01
C GLY A 8 -16.98 -31.08 35.01
N PRO A 9 -17.22 -31.79 33.90
CA PRO A 9 -18.41 -32.63 33.75
C PRO A 9 -18.33 -33.94 34.54
N LYS A 10 -19.47 -34.38 35.08
CA LYS A 10 -19.72 -35.70 35.69
C LYS A 10 -18.87 -36.03 36.93
N ALA A 11 -18.39 -35.02 37.64
CA ALA A 11 -17.67 -35.15 38.92
C ALA A 11 -16.45 -36.11 38.90
N VAL A 12 -15.78 -36.24 37.75
CA VAL A 12 -14.75 -37.27 37.50
C VAL A 12 -13.48 -37.00 38.32
N LEU A 13 -13.04 -35.75 38.38
CA LEU A 13 -11.87 -35.35 39.18
C LEU A 13 -12.20 -35.42 40.68
N SER A 14 -13.44 -35.15 41.08
CA SER A 14 -13.90 -35.29 42.46
C SER A 14 -13.85 -36.74 42.93
N GLY A 15 -14.24 -37.68 42.07
CA GLY A 15 -14.06 -39.11 42.30
C GLY A 15 -12.59 -39.49 42.48
N LEU A 16 -11.72 -38.98 41.59
CA LEU A 16 -10.27 -39.22 41.67
C LEU A 16 -9.69 -38.68 42.98
N VAL A 17 -9.92 -37.40 43.33
CA VAL A 17 -9.43 -36.76 44.57
C VAL A 17 -9.90 -37.52 45.81
N ARG A 18 -11.18 -37.92 45.87
CA ARG A 18 -11.72 -38.74 46.97
C ARG A 18 -11.05 -40.11 47.07
N SER A 19 -10.68 -40.74 45.95
CA SER A 19 -9.96 -42.01 45.94
C SER A 19 -8.49 -41.89 46.36
N THR A 20 -7.80 -40.84 45.88
CA THR A 20 -6.38 -40.58 46.16
C THR A 20 -6.16 -40.12 47.62
N LEU A 21 -7.10 -39.35 48.18
CA LEU A 21 -6.99 -38.76 49.51
C LEU A 21 -7.90 -39.43 50.56
N LYS A 22 -8.36 -40.67 50.31
CA LYS A 22 -9.33 -41.41 51.14
C LYS A 22 -9.01 -41.49 52.65
N GLU A 23 -7.74 -41.32 53.04
CA GLU A 23 -7.24 -41.42 54.43
C GLU A 23 -6.96 -40.03 55.06
N ARG A 24 -7.41 -38.95 54.40
CA ARG A 24 -7.31 -37.57 54.88
C ARG A 24 -8.69 -36.93 54.86
N ASP A 25 -8.97 -36.12 55.88
CA ASP A 25 -10.18 -35.30 55.92
C ASP A 25 -10.09 -34.19 54.86
N VAL A 26 -10.81 -34.38 53.75
CA VAL A 26 -10.89 -33.45 52.63
C VAL A 26 -12.31 -33.34 52.11
N THR A 27 -12.78 -32.11 51.93
CA THR A 27 -14.07 -31.82 51.30
C THR A 27 -13.87 -31.64 49.80
N VAL A 28 -14.73 -32.27 49.00
CA VAL A 28 -14.61 -32.28 47.53
C VAL A 28 -15.98 -32.06 46.90
N ILE A 29 -16.14 -30.95 46.18
CA ILE A 29 -17.41 -30.44 45.66
C ILE A 29 -17.30 -30.34 44.13
N ALA A 30 -18.27 -30.90 43.40
CA ALA A 30 -18.34 -30.77 41.94
C ALA A 30 -19.38 -29.71 41.55
N LEU A 31 -19.04 -28.86 40.58
CA LEU A 31 -19.95 -27.86 40.00
C LEU A 31 -21.08 -28.50 39.17
N ASP A 32 -20.83 -29.68 38.60
CA ASP A 32 -21.82 -30.54 37.93
C ASP A 32 -22.20 -31.71 38.87
N ARG A 33 -22.89 -31.40 39.98
CA ARG A 33 -23.33 -32.43 40.92
C ARG A 33 -24.48 -33.27 40.37
N SER A 34 -25.39 -32.67 39.60
CA SER A 34 -26.55 -33.38 39.04
C SER A 34 -26.21 -34.24 37.82
N SER A 35 -25.03 -34.07 37.20
CA SER A 35 -24.71 -34.62 35.87
C SER A 35 -25.70 -34.14 34.80
N GLY A 36 -25.98 -32.83 34.81
CA GLY A 36 -26.95 -32.16 33.92
C GLY A 36 -28.42 -32.52 34.14
N LYS A 37 -28.81 -33.02 35.33
CA LYS A 37 -30.21 -33.37 35.67
C LYS A 37 -30.96 -32.25 36.38
N ALA A 38 -30.25 -31.28 36.94
CA ALA A 38 -30.78 -30.02 37.45
C ALA A 38 -30.35 -28.87 36.52
N SER A 39 -30.91 -27.68 36.72
CA SER A 39 -30.37 -26.48 36.06
C SER A 39 -28.98 -26.15 36.62
N GLY A 40 -28.04 -25.74 35.75
CA GLY A 40 -26.67 -25.44 36.16
C GLY A 40 -26.58 -24.35 37.24
N ILE A 41 -27.53 -23.41 37.25
CA ILE A 41 -27.66 -22.37 38.28
C ILE A 41 -28.02 -22.97 39.67
N MET A 42 -28.78 -24.07 39.73
CA MET A 42 -29.11 -24.76 40.98
C MET A 42 -27.96 -25.62 41.49
N ASP A 43 -27.19 -26.29 40.62
CA ASP A 43 -25.97 -26.98 41.07
C ASP A 43 -24.92 -25.97 41.56
N LEU A 44 -24.72 -24.86 40.84
CA LEU A 44 -23.82 -23.76 41.22
C LEU A 44 -24.24 -23.12 42.56
N ALA A 45 -25.54 -22.86 42.78
CA ALA A 45 -26.06 -22.41 44.07
C ALA A 45 -25.76 -23.40 45.20
N HIS A 46 -25.89 -24.71 44.97
CA HIS A 46 -25.54 -25.74 45.97
C HIS A 46 -24.03 -25.81 46.27
N VAL A 47 -23.17 -25.44 45.32
CA VAL A 47 -21.70 -25.32 45.56
C VAL A 47 -21.40 -24.08 46.39
N ILE A 48 -21.95 -22.93 46.02
CA ILE A 48 -21.80 -21.66 46.76
C ILE A 48 -22.30 -21.84 48.20
N GLY A 49 -23.47 -22.43 48.39
CA GLY A 49 -24.03 -22.72 49.71
C GLY A 49 -23.18 -23.70 50.55
N HIS A 50 -22.55 -24.72 49.93
CA HIS A 50 -21.60 -25.57 50.64
C HIS A 50 -20.34 -24.82 51.05
N LEU A 51 -19.78 -24.00 50.16
CA LEU A 51 -18.57 -23.22 50.45
C LEU A 51 -18.81 -22.22 51.60
N ALA A 52 -19.95 -21.52 51.59
CA ALA A 52 -20.39 -20.67 52.70
C ALA A 52 -20.55 -21.47 54.01
N ALA A 53 -21.22 -22.63 53.98
CA ALA A 53 -21.40 -23.49 55.15
C ALA A 53 -20.09 -24.09 55.71
N LEU A 54 -19.03 -24.14 54.90
CA LEU A 54 -17.67 -24.54 55.31
C LEU A 54 -16.83 -23.36 55.87
N GLY A 55 -17.41 -22.16 55.98
CA GLY A 55 -16.73 -20.95 56.43
C GLY A 55 -15.81 -20.32 55.38
N THR A 56 -16.10 -20.54 54.09
CA THR A 56 -15.42 -19.82 52.99
C THR A 56 -16.03 -18.43 52.87
N ASP A 57 -15.20 -17.39 52.87
CA ASP A 57 -15.64 -16.01 52.61
C ASP A 57 -16.01 -15.84 51.12
N LEU A 58 -17.16 -15.22 50.84
CA LEU A 58 -17.79 -15.21 49.52
C LEU A 58 -18.60 -13.93 49.27
N ASP A 59 -18.26 -13.20 48.21
CA ASP A 59 -19.04 -12.06 47.70
C ASP A 59 -20.31 -12.55 46.98
N LEU A 60 -21.41 -12.67 47.72
CA LEU A 60 -22.70 -13.10 47.19
C LEU A 60 -23.42 -12.01 46.37
N ASN A 61 -23.00 -10.74 46.42
CA ASN A 61 -23.66 -9.65 45.68
C ASN A 61 -23.59 -9.88 44.15
N ARG A 62 -22.53 -10.56 43.69
CA ARG A 62 -22.35 -10.98 42.29
C ARG A 62 -23.32 -12.07 41.83
N TRP A 63 -24.04 -12.73 42.74
CA TRP A 63 -25.06 -13.73 42.42
C TRP A 63 -26.41 -13.12 42.06
N GLU A 64 -26.72 -11.94 42.59
CA GLU A 64 -28.04 -11.30 42.48
C GLU A 64 -28.11 -10.27 41.34
N ALA A 65 -27.03 -10.11 40.56
CA ALA A 65 -27.00 -9.25 39.37
C ALA A 65 -27.88 -9.82 38.24
N GLU A 66 -28.70 -8.98 37.61
CA GLU A 66 -29.60 -9.41 36.53
C GLU A 66 -28.83 -9.90 35.29
N LEU A 67 -29.04 -11.17 34.93
CA LEU A 67 -28.52 -11.75 33.69
C LEU A 67 -29.35 -11.27 32.50
N THR A 68 -28.74 -10.45 31.63
CA THR A 68 -29.33 -10.04 30.36
C THR A 68 -29.73 -11.25 29.50
N ALA A 69 -30.99 -11.26 29.06
CA ALA A 69 -31.56 -12.43 28.39
C ALA A 69 -30.87 -12.75 27.05
N PRO A 70 -30.48 -14.01 26.78
CA PRO A 70 -29.78 -14.38 25.56
C PRO A 70 -30.68 -14.27 24.33
N ARG A 71 -30.13 -13.75 23.22
CA ARG A 71 -30.83 -13.62 21.93
C ARG A 71 -31.21 -15.01 21.37
N PRO A 72 -32.40 -15.18 20.74
CA PRO A 72 -32.80 -16.46 20.18
C PRO A 72 -31.95 -16.85 18.96
N GLN A 73 -31.18 -17.93 19.09
CA GLN A 73 -30.35 -18.47 18.00
C GLN A 73 -31.17 -19.31 17.01
N LYS A 74 -30.81 -19.24 15.72
CA LYS A 74 -31.32 -20.14 14.67
C LYS A 74 -30.35 -21.30 14.45
N MET A 75 -30.91 -22.52 14.34
CA MET A 75 -30.25 -23.81 14.16
C MET A 75 -29.31 -24.25 15.29
N VAL A 76 -29.57 -25.46 15.80
CA VAL A 76 -28.72 -26.20 16.74
C VAL A 76 -28.46 -27.57 16.13
N ILE A 77 -27.18 -27.96 15.99
CA ILE A 77 -26.80 -29.32 15.63
C ILE A 77 -26.42 -30.07 16.92
N PRO A 78 -27.14 -31.13 17.32
CA PRO A 78 -26.81 -31.88 18.52
C PRO A 78 -25.56 -32.75 18.29
N LEU A 79 -24.54 -32.56 19.14
CA LEU A 79 -23.36 -33.43 19.16
C LEU A 79 -23.76 -34.84 19.59
N SER A 80 -23.46 -35.83 18.75
CA SER A 80 -23.63 -37.26 19.03
C SER A 80 -22.32 -38.01 18.77
N GLY A 81 -22.24 -39.28 19.19
CA GLY A 81 -21.01 -40.07 19.13
C GLY A 81 -20.39 -40.28 17.74
N ALA A 82 -21.13 -40.02 16.66
CA ALA A 82 -20.60 -40.04 15.30
C ALA A 82 -19.65 -38.87 14.98
N ASN A 83 -19.77 -37.75 15.71
CA ASN A 83 -19.14 -36.46 15.34
C ASN A 83 -17.99 -36.06 16.27
N TYR A 84 -17.43 -36.98 17.07
CA TYR A 84 -16.34 -36.71 18.01
C TYR A 84 -15.01 -37.36 17.59
N ARG A 85 -13.97 -36.55 17.40
CA ARG A 85 -12.57 -37.00 17.22
C ARG A 85 -11.75 -36.63 18.47
N ALA A 86 -11.00 -37.59 19.01
CA ALA A 86 -10.20 -37.40 20.22
C ALA A 86 -8.74 -36.98 19.90
N PRO A 87 -8.14 -36.03 20.66
CA PRO A 87 -6.71 -35.71 20.55
C PRO A 87 -5.78 -36.86 20.96
N ARG A 88 -4.59 -36.91 20.35
CA ARG A 88 -3.57 -37.96 20.56
C ARG A 88 -2.61 -37.56 21.68
N LYS A 89 -2.22 -38.50 22.55
CA LYS A 89 -1.31 -38.27 23.68
C LYS A 89 0.17 -38.34 23.28
N THR A 90 1.01 -37.58 23.97
CA THR A 90 2.47 -37.77 24.11
C THR A 90 2.83 -37.79 25.59
N ASN A 91 3.75 -38.69 25.99
CA ASN A 91 4.12 -38.92 27.39
C ASN A 91 5.39 -38.13 27.78
N SER A 92 5.55 -37.81 29.07
CA SER A 92 6.81 -37.37 29.68
C SER A 92 7.11 -38.20 30.94
N ALA A 93 8.41 -38.42 31.21
CA ALA A 93 8.92 -39.23 32.32
C ALA A 93 9.32 -38.35 33.53
N PRO A 94 9.59 -38.92 34.74
CA PRO A 94 9.40 -38.18 36.00
C PRO A 94 10.66 -37.55 36.65
N VAL A 95 10.42 -36.37 37.25
CA VAL A 95 10.76 -35.91 38.63
C VAL A 95 12.12 -36.28 39.26
N LEU A 96 12.78 -35.27 39.85
CA LEU A 96 13.62 -35.43 41.04
C LEU A 96 13.49 -34.20 41.97
N ASP A 97 13.43 -34.42 43.30
CA ASP A 97 13.11 -33.42 44.33
C ASP A 97 14.30 -32.59 44.85
N LYS A 98 14.03 -31.36 45.33
CA LYS A 98 14.04 -31.01 46.79
C LYS A 98 13.72 -29.54 47.11
N ALA A 99 13.35 -29.27 48.37
CA ALA A 99 13.01 -27.96 48.94
C ALA A 99 13.84 -27.69 50.23
N VAL A 100 13.60 -26.54 50.91
CA VAL A 100 14.01 -26.07 52.28
C VAL A 100 14.62 -24.64 52.24
N THR A 101 14.35 -23.64 53.09
CA THR A 101 13.19 -23.20 53.93
C THR A 101 13.37 -21.72 54.37
N PHE A 102 12.25 -21.03 54.70
CA PHE A 102 11.97 -19.96 55.71
C PHE A 102 13.09 -19.37 56.63
N PRO A 103 12.95 -18.16 57.27
CA PRO A 103 11.69 -17.47 57.64
C PRO A 103 11.65 -15.91 57.53
N THR A 104 10.54 -15.31 57.97
CA THR A 104 10.34 -13.85 58.22
C THR A 104 9.65 -13.60 59.58
N GLN A 105 9.92 -12.48 60.26
CA GLN A 105 9.20 -12.04 61.47
C GLN A 105 9.02 -10.51 61.64
N LYS A 106 7.75 -10.10 61.68
CA LYS A 106 7.06 -9.21 62.67
C LYS A 106 7.45 -7.73 62.94
N ALA A 107 6.37 -6.98 63.22
CA ALA A 107 6.19 -5.93 64.26
C ALA A 107 6.69 -4.48 63.99
N GLU A 108 6.06 -3.39 64.49
CA GLU A 108 4.73 -3.21 65.15
C GLU A 108 4.28 -1.71 65.23
N ASN A 109 2.96 -1.50 65.40
CA ASN A 109 2.23 -0.44 66.14
C ASN A 109 2.17 1.07 65.76
N ASP A 110 0.98 1.61 66.05
CA ASP A 110 0.47 3.00 66.10
C ASP A 110 0.46 3.51 67.59
N PRO A 111 0.35 4.82 67.96
CA PRO A 111 -0.98 5.41 68.26
C PRO A 111 -1.18 6.96 68.26
N ALA A 112 -2.47 7.37 68.33
CA ALA A 112 -3.06 8.53 69.07
C ALA A 112 -3.08 9.97 68.45
N ALA A 113 -4.10 10.85 68.69
CA ALA A 113 -5.48 10.72 69.23
C ALA A 113 -6.31 12.06 69.11
N LEU A 114 -7.60 12.03 69.51
CA LEU A 114 -8.55 13.14 69.84
C LEU A 114 -9.22 13.93 68.67
N SER A 115 -10.50 14.37 68.71
CA SER A 115 -11.64 14.13 69.66
C SER A 115 -13.02 14.63 69.13
N LYS A 116 -14.13 14.20 69.78
CA LYS A 116 -15.52 14.78 69.79
C LYS A 116 -16.42 14.57 68.55
N GLU A 117 -17.77 14.50 68.55
CA GLU A 117 -18.96 14.35 69.46
C GLU A 117 -20.16 14.97 68.67
N THR A 118 -21.45 14.58 68.64
CA THR A 118 -22.23 13.43 69.19
C THR A 118 -23.61 13.25 68.49
N MET A 119 -24.08 12.00 68.37
CA MET A 119 -25.48 11.47 68.57
C MET A 119 -26.78 11.97 67.86
N VAL A 120 -27.57 10.97 67.42
CA VAL A 120 -29.04 10.74 67.63
C VAL A 120 -30.10 11.03 66.52
N ASN A 121 -31.09 10.12 66.48
CA ASN A 121 -32.29 9.96 65.61
C ASN A 121 -33.54 10.59 66.34
N PRO A 122 -34.85 10.43 65.97
CA PRO A 122 -35.54 9.88 64.79
C PRO A 122 -36.76 10.75 64.28
N THR A 123 -37.70 10.09 63.57
CA THR A 123 -39.17 10.36 63.39
C THR A 123 -39.76 10.91 62.07
N LYS A 124 -40.89 10.28 61.67
CA LYS A 124 -42.01 10.75 60.81
C LYS A 124 -43.08 11.47 61.71
N PRO A 125 -44.27 11.95 61.26
CA PRO A 125 -44.90 12.01 59.92
C PRO A 125 -45.52 13.40 59.56
N MET A 126 -46.24 13.55 58.43
CA MET A 126 -47.73 13.60 58.33
C MET A 126 -48.25 14.20 57.01
N ASP A 127 -49.52 13.92 56.67
CA ASP A 127 -50.19 14.18 55.38
C ASP A 127 -50.68 15.62 55.13
N THR A 128 -50.97 15.93 53.85
CA THR A 128 -52.21 16.59 53.38
C THR A 128 -52.30 16.52 51.84
N ASN A 129 -53.46 16.60 51.16
CA ASN A 129 -54.77 15.93 51.32
C ASN A 129 -55.59 16.13 50.02
N LYS A 130 -56.67 15.34 49.81
CA LYS A 130 -57.85 15.62 48.94
C LYS A 130 -57.66 15.59 47.40
N GLN A 131 -58.39 14.75 46.63
CA GLN A 131 -59.83 14.75 46.23
C GLN A 131 -60.08 15.51 44.91
N MET A 132 -60.97 15.12 43.97
CA MET A 132 -61.81 13.90 43.80
C MET A 132 -62.35 13.81 42.34
N ASN A 133 -63.13 12.76 42.04
CA ASN A 133 -64.06 12.57 40.91
C ASN A 133 -63.48 12.12 39.53
N ASP A 134 -64.23 11.43 38.65
CA ASP A 134 -64.96 10.12 38.73
C ASP A 134 -65.85 9.93 37.48
N THR A 135 -65.89 8.70 36.93
CA THR A 135 -66.85 8.11 35.95
C THR A 135 -67.07 8.81 34.57
N THR A 136 -67.74 8.24 33.54
CA THR A 136 -68.56 7.00 33.36
C THR A 136 -68.58 6.49 31.89
N LEU A 137 -68.57 5.15 31.67
CA LEU A 137 -69.27 4.38 30.60
C LEU A 137 -68.92 4.63 29.10
N MET A 138 -69.20 3.77 28.10
CA MET A 138 -69.77 2.40 28.04
C MET A 138 -69.36 1.67 26.73
N ASN A 139 -68.97 0.38 26.78
CA ASN A 139 -69.72 -0.75 26.19
C ASN A 139 -68.96 -2.10 26.12
N ARG A 140 -69.75 -3.16 26.01
CA ARG A 140 -69.42 -4.60 25.81
C ARG A 140 -70.27 -5.11 24.60
N PRO A 141 -70.08 -6.32 24.00
CA PRO A 141 -69.94 -7.60 24.71
C PRO A 141 -68.94 -8.67 24.16
N ASP A 142 -68.44 -9.48 25.10
CA ASP A 142 -68.43 -10.97 25.16
C ASP A 142 -68.29 -11.79 23.83
N ALA A 143 -67.21 -12.59 23.61
CA ALA A 143 -66.90 -13.96 24.15
C ALA A 143 -67.16 -15.07 23.08
N PRO A 144 -66.77 -16.38 23.21
CA PRO A 144 -66.17 -17.08 24.37
C PRO A 144 -65.02 -18.13 24.11
N VAL A 145 -64.20 -18.38 25.15
CA VAL A 145 -63.74 -19.70 25.71
C VAL A 145 -62.89 -20.71 24.87
N ALA A 146 -62.10 -21.53 25.58
CA ALA A 146 -61.21 -22.62 25.11
C ALA A 146 -61.97 -23.97 24.85
N GLN A 147 -61.40 -25.17 24.65
CA GLN A 147 -60.17 -25.81 25.17
C GLN A 147 -59.89 -27.18 24.46
N GLN A 148 -58.64 -27.70 24.57
CA GLN A 148 -58.19 -29.09 24.30
C GLN A 148 -58.17 -29.60 22.83
N GLY A 149 -57.17 -30.45 22.51
CA GLY A 149 -57.01 -31.15 21.21
C GLY A 149 -55.57 -31.63 20.99
N GLU A 150 -55.36 -32.83 20.42
CA GLU A 150 -54.06 -33.54 20.42
C GLU A 150 -53.62 -34.03 19.01
N VAL A 151 -52.30 -34.16 18.82
CA VAL A 151 -51.59 -34.94 17.76
C VAL A 151 -51.51 -34.39 16.30
N LYS A 152 -50.36 -34.74 15.69
CA LYS A 152 -49.82 -34.56 14.31
C LYS A 152 -50.66 -35.23 13.18
N PRO A 153 -50.43 -35.01 11.86
CA PRO A 153 -49.14 -34.70 11.20
C PRO A 153 -49.12 -33.63 10.08
N ILE A 154 -47.94 -33.48 9.46
CA ILE A 154 -47.58 -32.51 8.40
C ILE A 154 -47.60 -33.19 7.02
N ALA A 155 -48.13 -32.53 5.97
CA ALA A 155 -47.79 -32.83 4.57
C ALA A 155 -48.04 -31.65 3.60
N ASN A 156 -46.99 -31.26 2.87
CA ASN A 156 -46.95 -30.68 1.52
C ASN A 156 -48.07 -29.72 1.03
N ALA A 157 -47.79 -28.40 1.07
CA ALA A 157 -48.45 -27.40 0.21
C ALA A 157 -47.50 -26.27 -0.23
N ASN A 158 -46.69 -25.73 0.69
CA ASN A 158 -46.04 -24.41 0.57
C ASN A 158 -44.97 -24.24 -0.53
N MET A 159 -44.53 -25.31 -1.23
CA MET A 159 -43.43 -25.21 -2.20
C MET A 159 -43.82 -24.38 -3.44
N ASN A 160 -45.05 -24.55 -3.95
CA ASN A 160 -45.48 -23.89 -5.19
C ASN A 160 -45.80 -22.40 -4.98
N GLU A 161 -46.31 -22.02 -3.80
CA GLU A 161 -46.48 -20.60 -3.44
C GLU A 161 -45.13 -19.92 -3.25
N ALA A 162 -44.17 -20.57 -2.60
CA ALA A 162 -42.82 -20.04 -2.45
C ALA A 162 -42.15 -19.81 -3.82
N LEU A 163 -42.23 -20.78 -4.75
CA LEU A 163 -41.74 -20.63 -6.12
C LEU A 163 -42.45 -19.52 -6.90
N ALA A 164 -43.76 -19.37 -6.76
CA ALA A 164 -44.52 -18.29 -7.38
C ALA A 164 -44.10 -16.90 -6.84
N ILE A 165 -43.86 -16.77 -5.53
CA ILE A 165 -43.40 -15.54 -4.90
C ILE A 165 -41.96 -15.21 -5.34
N VAL A 166 -41.05 -16.18 -5.34
CA VAL A 166 -39.66 -16.00 -5.80
C VAL A 166 -39.62 -15.58 -7.26
N ARG A 167 -40.37 -16.25 -8.14
CA ARG A 167 -40.42 -15.90 -9.56
C ARG A 167 -40.99 -14.50 -9.79
N LYS A 168 -42.05 -14.11 -9.07
CA LYS A 168 -42.62 -12.76 -9.14
C LYS A 168 -41.67 -11.69 -8.59
N GLY A 169 -40.82 -12.06 -7.62
CA GLY A 169 -39.69 -11.24 -7.14
C GLY A 169 -38.63 -11.02 -8.23
N LEU A 170 -38.21 -12.08 -8.92
CA LEU A 170 -37.26 -12.00 -10.04
C LEU A 170 -37.80 -11.17 -11.21
N GLU A 171 -39.05 -11.40 -11.62
CA GLU A 171 -39.75 -10.59 -12.64
C GLU A 171 -39.81 -9.09 -12.23
N SER A 172 -39.92 -8.79 -10.93
CA SER A 172 -39.91 -7.42 -10.41
C SER A 172 -38.50 -6.80 -10.38
N ILE A 173 -37.46 -7.58 -10.02
CA ILE A 173 -36.06 -7.14 -10.03
C ILE A 173 -35.60 -6.84 -11.47
N GLN A 174 -35.94 -7.71 -12.42
CA GLN A 174 -35.59 -7.54 -13.84
C GLN A 174 -36.28 -6.30 -14.44
N SER A 175 -37.55 -6.06 -14.08
CA SER A 175 -38.27 -4.83 -14.41
C SER A 175 -37.59 -3.58 -13.83
N LEU A 176 -37.17 -3.62 -12.56
CA LEU A 176 -36.49 -2.50 -11.89
C LEU A 176 -35.10 -2.21 -12.53
N GLN A 177 -34.35 -3.25 -12.87
CA GLN A 177 -33.08 -3.12 -13.60
C GLN A 177 -33.28 -2.49 -14.98
N GLN A 178 -34.29 -2.94 -15.74
CA GLN A 178 -34.58 -2.40 -17.07
C GLN A 178 -35.09 -0.94 -17.01
N GLN A 179 -35.88 -0.58 -16.00
CA GLN A 179 -36.24 0.82 -15.72
C GLN A 179 -35.01 1.67 -15.35
N THR A 180 -34.08 1.13 -14.55
CA THR A 180 -32.84 1.82 -14.15
C THR A 180 -31.94 2.09 -15.35
N ALA A 181 -31.73 1.09 -16.22
CA ALA A 181 -30.98 1.26 -17.47
C ALA A 181 -31.63 2.30 -18.40
N THR A 182 -32.96 2.25 -18.56
CA THR A 182 -33.72 3.22 -19.37
C THR A 182 -33.61 4.64 -18.81
N ALA A 183 -33.66 4.81 -17.48
CA ALA A 183 -33.49 6.09 -16.83
C ALA A 183 -32.05 6.63 -16.99
N HIS A 184 -31.04 5.77 -16.88
CA HIS A 184 -29.64 6.15 -17.07
C HIS A 184 -29.34 6.58 -18.51
N GLN A 185 -29.81 5.85 -19.52
CA GLN A 185 -29.71 6.27 -20.93
C GLN A 185 -30.36 7.65 -21.13
N LYS A 186 -31.57 7.84 -20.61
CA LYS A 186 -32.31 9.11 -20.75
C LYS A 186 -31.63 10.29 -20.03
N PHE A 187 -30.90 10.03 -18.94
CA PHE A 187 -30.05 11.02 -18.27
C PHE A 187 -28.85 11.42 -19.14
N LEU A 188 -28.16 10.46 -19.77
CA LEU A 188 -27.05 10.73 -20.70
C LEU A 188 -27.52 11.51 -21.94
N GLU A 189 -28.65 11.14 -22.52
CA GLU A 189 -29.29 11.88 -23.62
C GLU A 189 -29.62 13.33 -23.20
N THR A 190 -30.13 13.52 -21.98
CA THR A 190 -30.44 14.85 -21.43
C THR A 190 -29.17 15.70 -21.21
N GLN A 191 -28.07 15.12 -20.70
CA GLN A 191 -26.79 15.83 -20.60
C GLN A 191 -26.25 16.25 -21.97
N ALA A 192 -26.32 15.37 -22.97
CA ALA A 192 -25.87 15.66 -24.33
C ALA A 192 -26.71 16.79 -24.96
N GLN A 193 -28.03 16.79 -24.75
CA GLN A 193 -28.93 17.82 -25.26
C GLN A 193 -28.73 19.18 -24.53
N ALA A 194 -28.53 19.16 -23.21
CA ALA A 194 -28.20 20.36 -22.43
C ALA A 194 -26.89 20.99 -22.90
N SER A 195 -25.86 20.17 -23.15
CA SER A 195 -24.55 20.62 -23.64
C SER A 195 -24.64 21.27 -25.03
N ARG A 196 -25.44 20.72 -25.95
CA ARG A 196 -25.71 21.34 -27.27
C ARG A 196 -26.46 22.66 -27.13
N THR A 197 -27.49 22.70 -26.28
CA THR A 197 -28.26 23.93 -26.01
C THR A 197 -27.36 25.05 -25.47
N LEU A 198 -26.41 24.70 -24.59
CA LEU A 198 -25.43 25.64 -24.05
C LEU A 198 -24.49 26.16 -25.14
N GLN A 199 -23.98 25.31 -26.03
CA GLN A 199 -23.15 25.73 -27.17
C GLN A 199 -23.91 26.63 -28.16
N GLU A 200 -25.19 26.36 -28.41
CA GLU A 200 -26.05 27.22 -29.24
C GLU A 200 -26.34 28.58 -28.58
N MET A 201 -26.56 28.61 -27.25
CA MET A 201 -26.63 29.86 -26.49
C MET A 201 -25.31 30.65 -26.51
N MET A 202 -24.16 29.99 -26.41
CA MET A 202 -22.86 30.66 -26.50
C MET A 202 -22.62 31.24 -27.90
N LYS A 203 -22.99 30.53 -28.97
CA LYS A 203 -22.94 31.05 -30.34
C LYS A 203 -23.89 32.23 -30.57
N SER A 204 -25.13 32.15 -30.10
CA SER A 204 -26.08 33.27 -30.25
C SER A 204 -25.64 34.50 -29.44
N THR A 205 -25.09 34.28 -28.24
CA THR A 205 -24.48 35.35 -27.42
C THR A 205 -23.29 35.99 -28.13
N GLN A 206 -22.39 35.19 -28.74
CA GLN A 206 -21.28 35.74 -29.54
C GLN A 206 -21.77 36.60 -30.72
N MET A 207 -22.79 36.17 -31.47
CA MET A 207 -23.36 36.97 -32.55
C MET A 207 -24.07 38.24 -32.04
N PHE A 208 -24.71 38.20 -30.87
CA PHE A 208 -25.38 39.35 -30.26
C PHE A 208 -24.37 40.38 -29.70
N VAL A 209 -23.27 39.93 -29.09
CA VAL A 209 -22.17 40.81 -28.67
C VAL A 209 -21.47 41.42 -29.89
N GLY A 210 -21.32 40.68 -30.99
CA GLY A 210 -20.79 41.18 -32.25
C GLY A 210 -21.61 42.33 -32.86
N SER A 211 -22.94 42.24 -32.83
CA SER A 211 -23.81 43.32 -33.35
C SER A 211 -23.94 44.52 -32.39
N ALA A 212 -23.83 44.30 -31.07
CA ALA A 212 -23.92 45.36 -30.07
C ALA A 212 -22.68 46.28 -30.00
N LEU A 213 -21.50 45.82 -30.43
CA LEU A 213 -20.23 46.55 -30.31
C LEU A 213 -19.81 47.35 -31.57
N GLY A 214 -20.61 47.33 -32.64
CA GLY A 214 -20.45 48.24 -33.79
C GLY A 214 -19.14 48.08 -34.59
N MET A 215 -18.46 46.93 -34.49
CA MET A 215 -17.23 46.67 -35.25
C MET A 215 -17.53 46.27 -36.72
N PRO A 216 -16.61 46.54 -37.68
CA PRO A 216 -16.92 46.37 -39.10
C PRO A 216 -17.01 44.90 -39.54
N MET A 217 -18.08 44.57 -40.26
CA MET A 217 -18.18 43.32 -41.02
C MET A 217 -17.25 43.37 -42.25
N PRO A 218 -16.42 42.35 -42.51
CA PRO A 218 -15.75 42.19 -43.79
C PRO A 218 -16.77 42.01 -44.93
N SER A 219 -16.58 42.71 -46.05
CA SER A 219 -17.52 42.71 -47.18
C SER A 219 -17.35 41.52 -48.12
N VAL A 220 -18.46 41.01 -48.66
CA VAL A 220 -18.48 40.00 -49.73
C VAL A 220 -18.52 40.68 -51.10
N ALA A 221 -17.50 40.43 -51.95
CA ALA A 221 -17.45 40.60 -53.42
C ALA A 221 -15.99 40.37 -53.90
N ASP A 222 -15.68 39.84 -55.09
CA ASP A 222 -16.49 39.11 -56.09
C ASP A 222 -15.53 38.40 -57.08
N ILE A 223 -15.74 37.11 -57.36
CA ILE A 223 -15.62 36.52 -58.72
C ILE A 223 -16.75 35.49 -58.86
N GLN A 224 -17.45 35.52 -59.99
CA GLN A 224 -18.75 34.87 -60.17
C GLN A 224 -18.69 33.66 -61.12
N ALA A 225 -19.31 32.54 -60.67
CA ALA A 225 -20.37 31.80 -61.40
C ALA A 225 -20.03 31.17 -62.80
N PRO A 226 -20.95 30.42 -63.49
CA PRO A 226 -22.33 30.09 -63.10
C PRO A 226 -22.83 28.64 -63.33
N ALA A 227 -23.92 28.31 -62.60
CA ALA A 227 -25.00 27.37 -62.97
C ALA A 227 -24.64 25.85 -63.08
N VAL A 228 -25.57 24.89 -63.02
CA VAL A 228 -27.04 24.92 -63.19
C VAL A 228 -27.77 24.12 -62.08
N ASN A 229 -29.01 24.52 -61.75
CA ASN A 229 -29.99 23.73 -61.00
C ASN A 229 -31.31 23.66 -61.82
N PRO A 230 -32.07 22.55 -61.76
CA PRO A 230 -33.50 22.73 -61.47
C PRO A 230 -34.17 21.60 -60.64
N GLU A 231 -35.07 22.04 -59.75
CA GLU A 231 -36.23 21.30 -59.19
C GLU A 231 -37.49 21.55 -60.08
N PRO A 232 -38.73 21.09 -59.76
CA PRO A 232 -39.23 20.13 -58.74
C PRO A 232 -40.29 19.10 -59.30
N LEU A 233 -40.97 18.33 -58.41
CA LEU A 233 -42.46 18.09 -58.31
C LEU A 233 -42.95 16.65 -58.02
N SER A 234 -43.88 16.53 -57.04
CA SER A 234 -45.01 15.56 -56.93
C SER A 234 -44.77 14.03 -56.86
N SER A 235 -45.67 13.16 -56.37
CA SER A 235 -47.00 13.32 -55.71
C SER A 235 -47.43 12.07 -54.89
N LYS A 236 -48.30 12.26 -53.89
CA LYS A 236 -49.15 11.25 -53.20
C LYS A 236 -50.46 10.96 -53.99
N PRO A 237 -51.41 10.07 -53.60
CA PRO A 237 -51.63 9.30 -52.34
C PRO A 237 -51.40 7.78 -52.54
N ALA A 238 -52.12 6.75 -52.04
CA ALA A 238 -53.38 6.54 -51.28
C ALA A 238 -53.41 5.07 -50.73
N SER A 239 -54.33 4.56 -49.88
CA SER A 239 -55.38 5.07 -48.98
C SER A 239 -56.04 3.90 -48.20
N VAL A 240 -56.82 4.18 -47.12
CA VAL A 240 -57.97 3.37 -46.59
C VAL A 240 -57.66 1.97 -45.96
N GLU A 241 -58.18 1.53 -44.79
CA GLU A 241 -59.00 2.17 -43.73
C GLU A 241 -58.87 1.47 -42.34
N THR A 242 -58.73 2.29 -41.28
CA THR A 242 -59.35 2.27 -39.93
C THR A 242 -59.77 1.02 -39.10
N HIS A 243 -59.70 1.22 -37.77
CA HIS A 243 -60.59 0.77 -36.67
C HIS A 243 -60.22 -0.39 -35.70
N LEU A 244 -59.88 0.03 -34.48
CA LEU A 244 -59.99 -0.55 -33.11
C LEU A 244 -61.46 -0.84 -32.66
N PRO A 245 -61.78 -1.44 -31.46
CA PRO A 245 -60.96 -1.99 -30.36
C PRO A 245 -61.35 -3.45 -29.88
N PRO A 246 -61.76 -3.84 -28.61
CA PRO A 246 -61.07 -4.95 -27.90
C PRO A 246 -62.00 -5.97 -27.12
N ALA A 247 -61.41 -6.67 -26.11
CA ALA A 247 -62.03 -7.47 -25.01
C ALA A 247 -62.44 -8.94 -25.31
N ALA A 248 -62.51 -9.91 -24.36
CA ALA A 248 -61.89 -10.11 -23.02
C ALA A 248 -62.21 -11.53 -22.45
N THR A 249 -61.69 -11.86 -21.25
CA THR A 249 -62.12 -12.91 -20.27
C THR A 249 -61.59 -14.37 -20.36
N SER A 250 -61.72 -15.09 -19.22
CA SER A 250 -61.11 -16.36 -18.78
C SER A 250 -62.17 -17.50 -18.67
N PRO A 251 -62.03 -18.65 -17.93
CA PRO A 251 -60.89 -19.36 -17.29
C PRO A 251 -60.88 -20.92 -17.54
N SER A 252 -60.08 -21.68 -16.77
CA SER A 252 -60.07 -23.18 -16.69
C SER A 252 -61.24 -23.79 -15.87
N PRO A 253 -61.50 -25.13 -15.95
CA PRO A 253 -61.31 -25.99 -14.76
C PRO A 253 -61.06 -27.54 -14.93
N VAL A 254 -60.26 -28.12 -14.00
CA VAL A 254 -60.44 -29.38 -13.19
C VAL A 254 -60.68 -30.79 -13.83
N ALA A 255 -59.65 -31.69 -13.70
CA ALA A 255 -59.54 -33.02 -13.01
C ALA A 255 -60.68 -34.12 -13.07
N PRO A 256 -60.66 -35.31 -12.36
CA PRO A 256 -59.71 -35.92 -11.38
C PRO A 256 -59.51 -37.50 -11.33
N VAL A 257 -58.73 -38.00 -10.34
CA VAL A 257 -58.73 -39.35 -9.63
C VAL A 257 -57.88 -40.59 -10.09
N ALA A 258 -56.77 -40.83 -9.36
CA ALA A 258 -56.21 -42.10 -8.74
C ALA A 258 -55.90 -43.38 -9.60
N VAL A 259 -55.21 -44.47 -9.14
CA VAL A 259 -54.87 -45.05 -7.80
C VAL A 259 -53.47 -45.78 -7.79
N SER A 260 -52.75 -45.73 -6.64
CA SER A 260 -51.76 -46.64 -5.96
C SER A 260 -51.19 -47.94 -6.64
N VAL A 261 -50.05 -48.59 -6.29
CA VAL A 261 -49.35 -48.86 -4.98
C VAL A 261 -47.80 -49.06 -5.14
N MET A 262 -47.06 -49.06 -4.02
CA MET A 262 -45.64 -49.44 -3.75
C MET A 262 -45.25 -50.85 -4.30
N THR A 263 -43.97 -51.31 -4.44
CA THR A 263 -42.83 -51.37 -3.46
C THR A 263 -41.41 -51.53 -4.08
N SER A 264 -40.38 -51.37 -3.24
CA SER A 264 -38.91 -51.47 -3.48
C SER A 264 -38.32 -52.88 -3.14
N PRO A 265 -36.98 -53.13 -2.94
CA PRO A 265 -35.72 -52.50 -3.41
C PRO A 265 -34.58 -53.50 -3.83
N ALA A 266 -33.36 -52.95 -4.08
CA ALA A 266 -32.03 -53.43 -3.60
C ALA A 266 -31.01 -54.16 -4.54
N SER A 267 -29.84 -53.50 -4.67
CA SER A 267 -28.44 -53.99 -4.51
C SER A 267 -27.92 -55.31 -5.12
N SER A 268 -26.84 -55.22 -5.92
CA SER A 268 -25.46 -55.60 -5.49
C SER A 268 -24.42 -55.46 -6.63
N THR A 269 -23.17 -55.89 -6.40
CA THR A 269 -21.95 -55.38 -7.05
C THR A 269 -21.21 -56.31 -8.04
N ALA A 270 -20.83 -55.73 -9.18
CA ALA A 270 -19.50 -55.83 -9.84
C ALA A 270 -19.06 -57.05 -10.69
N VAL A 271 -17.99 -56.79 -11.46
CA VAL A 271 -17.01 -57.70 -12.13
C VAL A 271 -17.20 -58.02 -13.64
N ARG A 272 -16.60 -57.13 -14.47
CA ARG A 272 -15.64 -57.40 -15.57
C ARG A 272 -16.12 -57.68 -17.03
N GLN A 273 -15.32 -57.11 -17.96
CA GLN A 273 -15.14 -57.36 -19.41
C GLN A 273 -16.10 -56.69 -20.43
N GLN A 274 -15.48 -56.12 -21.47
CA GLN A 274 -16.09 -55.49 -22.66
C GLN A 274 -16.29 -56.54 -23.79
N PRO A 275 -17.10 -56.22 -24.82
CA PRO A 275 -16.51 -55.71 -26.07
C PRO A 275 -17.19 -54.44 -26.66
N LYS A 276 -16.60 -53.92 -27.76
CA LYS A 276 -17.11 -52.81 -28.62
C LYS A 276 -18.49 -53.18 -29.21
N THR A 277 -19.38 -52.28 -29.67
CA THR A 277 -19.26 -50.97 -30.40
C THR A 277 -20.65 -50.25 -30.22
N ALA A 278 -20.92 -48.97 -30.51
CA ALA A 278 -20.27 -47.94 -31.33
C ALA A 278 -20.64 -46.49 -30.89
N LEU A 279 -19.99 -45.50 -31.55
CA LEU A 279 -20.39 -44.12 -31.89
C LEU A 279 -21.72 -43.58 -31.28
N GLU A 280 -21.81 -42.35 -30.77
CA GLU A 280 -21.30 -41.10 -31.36
C GLU A 280 -21.24 -39.91 -30.34
N ASN A 281 -20.70 -38.75 -30.75
CA ASN A 281 -20.75 -37.43 -30.07
C ASN A 281 -20.07 -37.25 -28.68
N THR A 282 -18.73 -37.32 -28.66
CA THR A 282 -17.90 -36.60 -27.66
C THR A 282 -17.30 -35.32 -28.27
N LYS A 283 -17.59 -34.15 -27.69
CA LYS A 283 -16.89 -32.88 -28.01
C LYS A 283 -16.84 -31.78 -26.93
N PRO A 284 -17.70 -31.73 -25.89
CA PRO A 284 -17.55 -30.75 -24.80
C PRO A 284 -16.39 -31.00 -23.82
N THR A 285 -15.84 -32.22 -23.77
CA THR A 285 -15.01 -32.68 -22.64
C THR A 285 -13.60 -32.07 -22.62
N LEU A 286 -12.99 -31.85 -23.79
CA LEU A 286 -11.57 -31.51 -23.92
C LEU A 286 -11.21 -30.11 -23.39
N ALA A 287 -12.12 -29.13 -23.48
CA ALA A 287 -11.86 -27.77 -22.99
C ALA A 287 -11.76 -27.71 -21.46
N ALA A 288 -12.71 -28.35 -20.76
CA ALA A 288 -12.70 -28.42 -19.30
C ALA A 288 -11.51 -29.22 -18.74
N GLU A 289 -11.07 -30.27 -19.45
CA GLU A 289 -9.85 -31.02 -19.13
C GLU A 289 -8.58 -30.15 -19.30
N ALA A 290 -8.50 -29.33 -20.35
CA ALA A 290 -7.37 -28.42 -20.58
C ALA A 290 -7.29 -27.28 -19.55
N ILE A 291 -8.42 -26.64 -19.22
CA ILE A 291 -8.52 -25.62 -18.16
C ILE A 291 -8.10 -26.23 -16.82
N SER A 292 -8.61 -27.42 -16.50
CA SER A 292 -8.29 -28.13 -15.25
C SER A 292 -6.82 -28.50 -15.12
N LYS A 293 -6.19 -28.97 -16.21
CA LYS A 293 -4.74 -29.25 -16.20
C LYS A 293 -3.94 -27.97 -15.99
N THR A 294 -4.23 -26.93 -16.77
CA THR A 294 -3.47 -25.66 -16.72
C THR A 294 -3.58 -24.99 -15.35
N LEU A 295 -4.74 -25.04 -14.69
CA LEU A 295 -4.90 -24.57 -13.31
C LEU A 295 -4.07 -25.40 -12.31
N ILE A 296 -3.99 -26.73 -12.47
CA ILE A 296 -3.15 -27.59 -11.62
C ILE A 296 -1.66 -27.29 -11.83
N ASP A 297 -1.23 -27.14 -13.09
CA ASP A 297 0.15 -26.81 -13.46
C ASP A 297 0.56 -25.46 -12.83
N ILE A 298 -0.25 -24.40 -13.01
CA ILE A 298 -0.03 -23.06 -12.42
C ILE A 298 -0.02 -23.09 -10.89
N VAL A 299 -0.92 -23.86 -10.26
CA VAL A 299 -0.95 -23.97 -8.79
C VAL A 299 0.28 -24.72 -8.30
N SER A 300 0.71 -25.79 -8.97
CA SER A 300 1.92 -26.55 -8.62
C SER A 300 3.15 -25.65 -8.61
N GLU A 301 3.32 -24.92 -9.70
CA GLU A 301 4.39 -23.95 -9.98
C GLU A 301 4.43 -22.82 -8.95
N LEU A 302 3.32 -22.11 -8.73
CA LEU A 302 3.24 -20.98 -7.80
C LEU A 302 3.25 -21.39 -6.32
N THR A 303 3.10 -22.67 -5.96
CA THR A 303 3.10 -23.12 -4.55
C THR A 303 4.15 -24.18 -4.21
N GLY A 304 4.90 -24.72 -5.18
CA GLY A 304 5.81 -25.85 -4.98
C GLY A 304 5.12 -27.12 -4.46
N TYR A 305 3.82 -27.31 -4.73
CA TYR A 305 3.10 -28.54 -4.41
C TYR A 305 3.13 -29.49 -5.62
N PRO A 306 3.62 -30.74 -5.50
CA PRO A 306 3.60 -31.67 -6.63
C PRO A 306 2.18 -31.89 -7.15
N ASP A 307 2.00 -31.96 -8.47
CA ASP A 307 0.71 -32.11 -9.16
C ASP A 307 -0.10 -33.29 -8.60
N GLU A 308 0.59 -34.38 -8.26
CA GLU A 308 0.05 -35.59 -7.61
C GLU A 308 -0.58 -35.35 -6.21
N MET A 309 -0.53 -34.12 -5.67
CA MET A 309 -1.14 -33.70 -4.41
C MET A 309 -2.26 -32.65 -4.59
N LEU A 310 -2.57 -32.24 -5.82
CA LEU A 310 -3.58 -31.23 -6.14
C LEU A 310 -4.86 -31.88 -6.67
N GLY A 311 -6.01 -31.49 -6.11
CA GLY A 311 -7.33 -31.99 -6.50
C GLY A 311 -8.32 -30.84 -6.72
N LEU A 312 -9.20 -30.98 -7.71
CA LEU A 312 -10.21 -29.96 -8.05
C LEU A 312 -11.25 -29.75 -6.93
N ASP A 313 -11.46 -30.75 -6.08
CA ASP A 313 -12.36 -30.70 -4.94
C ASP A 313 -11.76 -30.01 -3.69
N MET A 314 -10.47 -29.68 -3.70
CA MET A 314 -9.77 -29.09 -2.54
C MET A 314 -10.13 -27.62 -2.33
N ASP A 315 -10.34 -27.24 -1.06
CA ASP A 315 -10.56 -25.84 -0.68
C ASP A 315 -9.22 -25.06 -0.69
N ILE A 316 -9.22 -23.95 -1.43
CA ILE A 316 -8.06 -23.10 -1.70
C ILE A 316 -7.48 -22.54 -0.39
N GLU A 317 -8.32 -22.25 0.60
CA GLU A 317 -7.91 -21.69 1.89
C GLU A 317 -7.70 -22.78 2.96
N ALA A 318 -8.65 -23.71 3.05
CA ALA A 318 -8.69 -24.68 4.13
C ALA A 318 -7.75 -25.87 3.91
N ASP A 319 -7.55 -26.34 2.67
CA ASP A 319 -6.74 -27.53 2.36
C ASP A 319 -5.41 -27.18 1.71
N LEU A 320 -5.38 -26.22 0.78
CA LEU A 320 -4.17 -25.77 0.10
C LEU A 320 -3.44 -24.63 0.83
N GLY A 321 -4.14 -23.83 1.65
CA GLY A 321 -3.55 -22.76 2.44
C GLY A 321 -3.13 -21.51 1.65
N ILE A 322 -3.77 -21.29 0.50
CA ILE A 322 -3.48 -20.21 -0.46
C ILE A 322 -4.26 -18.94 -0.05
N ASP A 323 -3.53 -17.88 0.23
CA ASP A 323 -4.07 -16.58 0.63
C ASP A 323 -4.65 -15.78 -0.56
N SER A 324 -5.18 -14.58 -0.27
CA SER A 324 -5.78 -13.71 -1.28
C SER A 324 -4.79 -13.04 -2.24
N ILE A 325 -3.48 -13.03 -1.94
CA ILE A 325 -2.46 -12.54 -2.87
C ILE A 325 -2.14 -13.63 -3.88
N LYS A 326 -1.80 -14.84 -3.41
CA LYS A 326 -1.53 -15.98 -4.31
C LYS A 326 -2.73 -16.36 -5.18
N ARG A 327 -3.97 -16.16 -4.73
CA ARG A 327 -5.16 -16.30 -5.60
C ARG A 327 -5.16 -15.33 -6.79
N VAL A 328 -4.79 -14.07 -6.57
CA VAL A 328 -4.69 -13.08 -7.66
C VAL A 328 -3.52 -13.41 -8.58
N GLU A 329 -2.40 -13.92 -8.05
CA GLU A 329 -1.27 -14.41 -8.86
C GLU A 329 -1.68 -15.62 -9.73
N ILE A 330 -2.36 -16.62 -9.18
CA ILE A 330 -2.90 -17.79 -9.91
C ILE A 330 -3.89 -17.37 -11.01
N LEU A 331 -4.82 -16.45 -10.70
CA LEU A 331 -5.78 -15.96 -11.68
C LEU A 331 -5.11 -15.09 -12.76
N SER A 332 -4.12 -14.28 -12.41
CA SER A 332 -3.33 -13.50 -13.39
C SER A 332 -2.50 -14.42 -14.30
N ALA A 333 -1.97 -15.52 -13.77
CA ALA A 333 -1.28 -16.55 -14.55
C ALA A 333 -2.24 -17.34 -15.45
N MET A 334 -3.49 -17.58 -15.02
CA MET A 334 -4.55 -18.13 -15.87
C MET A 334 -4.93 -17.17 -17.00
N GLU A 335 -5.17 -15.89 -16.71
CA GLU A 335 -5.48 -14.88 -17.73
C GLU A 335 -4.32 -14.68 -18.72
N ALA A 336 -3.06 -14.82 -18.26
CA ALA A 336 -1.89 -14.79 -19.12
C ALA A 336 -1.77 -16.04 -20.02
N ARG A 337 -1.83 -17.26 -19.44
CA ARG A 337 -1.68 -18.53 -20.18
C ARG A 337 -2.91 -18.92 -21.00
N MET A 338 -4.07 -18.30 -20.75
CA MET A 338 -5.31 -18.50 -21.51
C MET A 338 -6.04 -17.16 -21.78
N PRO A 339 -5.54 -16.31 -22.71
CA PRO A 339 -6.07 -14.95 -22.98
C PRO A 339 -7.49 -14.87 -23.59
N HIS A 340 -8.23 -15.97 -23.62
CA HIS A 340 -9.60 -16.08 -24.13
C HIS A 340 -10.64 -16.32 -23.03
N LEU A 341 -10.20 -16.44 -21.77
CA LEU A 341 -11.06 -16.61 -20.61
C LEU A 341 -11.74 -15.29 -20.18
N PRO A 342 -12.90 -15.35 -19.50
CA PRO A 342 -13.57 -14.16 -18.97
C PRO A 342 -12.76 -13.53 -17.83
N GLN A 343 -12.53 -12.21 -17.91
CA GLN A 343 -11.77 -11.46 -16.90
C GLN A 343 -12.43 -11.53 -15.51
N VAL A 344 -11.64 -11.84 -14.48
CA VAL A 344 -12.14 -12.02 -13.12
C VAL A 344 -12.10 -10.70 -12.34
N THR A 345 -13.28 -10.14 -12.04
CA THR A 345 -13.34 -8.90 -11.24
C THR A 345 -12.96 -9.14 -9.76
N PRO A 346 -12.39 -8.14 -9.05
CA PRO A 346 -11.92 -8.32 -7.67
C PRO A 346 -12.95 -8.88 -6.69
N ASP A 347 -14.22 -8.52 -6.85
CA ASP A 347 -15.33 -9.01 -6.01
C ASP A 347 -15.56 -10.52 -6.15
N MET A 348 -15.20 -11.11 -7.30
CA MET A 348 -15.43 -12.52 -7.62
C MET A 348 -14.36 -13.44 -7.01
N VAL A 349 -13.13 -12.94 -6.82
CA VAL A 349 -11.98 -13.65 -6.24
C VAL A 349 -12.26 -14.19 -4.82
N GLY A 350 -13.19 -13.56 -4.10
CA GLY A 350 -13.63 -13.99 -2.76
C GLY A 350 -14.76 -15.03 -2.75
N SER A 351 -15.42 -15.31 -3.88
CA SER A 351 -16.60 -16.18 -3.92
C SER A 351 -16.28 -17.64 -4.29
N LEU A 352 -15.24 -17.86 -5.10
CA LEU A 352 -14.75 -19.18 -5.52
C LEU A 352 -13.87 -19.79 -4.42
N LYS A 353 -14.16 -21.03 -4.00
CA LYS A 353 -13.52 -21.68 -2.85
C LYS A 353 -12.70 -22.92 -3.18
N THR A 354 -13.03 -23.63 -4.25
CA THR A 354 -12.24 -24.79 -4.72
C THR A 354 -11.66 -24.54 -6.10
N LEU A 355 -10.60 -25.27 -6.46
CA LEU A 355 -10.02 -25.19 -7.82
C LEU A 355 -11.05 -25.59 -8.90
N GLY A 356 -11.92 -26.56 -8.60
CA GLY A 356 -13.03 -26.96 -9.47
C GLY A 356 -14.04 -25.84 -9.70
N GLN A 357 -14.33 -25.00 -8.70
CA GLN A 357 -15.21 -23.83 -8.88
C GLN A 357 -14.59 -22.76 -9.78
N ILE A 358 -13.25 -22.66 -9.82
CA ILE A 358 -12.54 -21.84 -10.80
C ILE A 358 -12.70 -22.45 -12.20
N CYS A 359 -12.46 -23.75 -12.38
CA CYS A 359 -12.65 -24.44 -13.66
C CYS A 359 -14.09 -24.35 -14.18
N ASP A 360 -15.09 -24.58 -13.33
CA ASP A 360 -16.51 -24.55 -13.67
C ASP A 360 -16.90 -23.14 -14.17
N PHE A 361 -16.56 -22.09 -13.41
CA PHE A 361 -16.83 -20.69 -13.77
C PHE A 361 -16.19 -20.31 -15.11
N LEU A 362 -14.93 -20.68 -15.31
CA LEU A 362 -14.19 -20.40 -16.55
C LEU A 362 -14.70 -21.21 -17.76
N SER A 363 -15.59 -22.19 -17.56
CA SER A 363 -16.13 -23.08 -18.61
C SER A 363 -17.56 -22.75 -19.06
N GLU A 364 -18.27 -21.78 -18.46
CA GLU A 364 -19.72 -21.64 -18.70
C GLU A 364 -20.11 -21.01 -20.06
N ASP A 365 -19.28 -20.14 -20.67
CA ASP A 365 -19.72 -19.23 -21.75
C ASP A 365 -19.41 -19.70 -23.20
N GLU A 366 -18.66 -20.80 -23.41
CA GLU A 366 -18.38 -21.33 -24.78
C GLU A 366 -19.62 -21.86 -25.54
N ARG A 367 -20.82 -21.80 -24.94
CA ARG A 367 -22.05 -22.39 -25.52
C ARG A 367 -22.69 -21.57 -26.66
N SER A 368 -22.09 -20.47 -27.12
CA SER A 368 -22.77 -19.50 -28.00
C SER A 368 -21.96 -18.96 -29.21
N ALA A 369 -21.22 -19.82 -29.94
CA ALA A 369 -20.68 -19.46 -31.26
C ALA A 369 -20.65 -20.63 -32.25
N THR A 370 -21.38 -20.53 -33.37
CA THR A 370 -21.20 -21.39 -34.56
C THR A 370 -21.57 -20.67 -35.87
N MET A 371 -20.62 -20.56 -36.79
CA MET A 371 -20.83 -20.48 -38.25
C MET A 371 -19.48 -20.66 -38.99
N ALA A 372 -19.49 -21.06 -40.26
CA ALA A 372 -18.31 -21.55 -41.00
C ALA A 372 -17.98 -20.75 -42.28
N PRO A 373 -16.73 -20.81 -42.81
CA PRO A 373 -16.23 -19.94 -43.89
C PRO A 373 -16.11 -20.61 -45.28
N PRO A 374 -15.76 -19.86 -46.35
CA PRO A 374 -15.37 -20.38 -47.67
C PRO A 374 -13.86 -20.21 -48.05
N ASP A 375 -13.41 -21.05 -48.99
CA ASP A 375 -12.05 -21.45 -49.41
C ASP A 375 -10.93 -20.42 -49.79
N LYS A 376 -9.71 -20.75 -49.31
CA LYS A 376 -8.40 -21.00 -49.99
C LYS A 376 -7.88 -20.21 -51.23
N VAL A 377 -6.58 -19.85 -51.16
CA VAL A 377 -5.53 -20.12 -52.20
C VAL A 377 -4.15 -20.32 -51.53
N GLU A 378 -3.27 -21.20 -52.05
CA GLU A 378 -1.81 -21.31 -51.78
C GLU A 378 -1.04 -21.13 -53.13
N PRO A 379 0.15 -20.50 -53.18
CA PRO A 379 1.46 -21.20 -52.94
C PRO A 379 2.54 -20.30 -52.26
N GLY A 380 3.78 -20.74 -51.94
CA GLY A 380 4.48 -22.03 -52.05
C GLY A 380 5.93 -21.93 -51.52
N VAL A 381 6.68 -23.04 -51.41
CA VAL A 381 7.88 -23.19 -50.53
C VAL A 381 9.24 -23.35 -51.27
N PRO A 382 10.31 -22.69 -50.78
CA PRO A 382 11.69 -23.18 -50.72
C PRO A 382 12.19 -23.29 -49.25
N GLY A 383 13.18 -24.10 -48.85
CA GLY A 383 13.93 -25.18 -49.51
C GLY A 383 14.73 -25.98 -48.44
N ALA A 384 14.87 -27.31 -48.59
CA ALA A 384 15.08 -28.19 -47.43
C ALA A 384 16.53 -28.51 -47.01
N GLU A 385 17.57 -28.10 -47.74
CA GLU A 385 18.97 -28.47 -47.43
C GLU A 385 19.69 -27.47 -46.49
N ASP A 386 19.32 -26.19 -46.50
CA ASP A 386 19.93 -25.18 -45.60
C ASP A 386 19.47 -25.37 -44.15
N SER A 387 18.19 -25.67 -43.92
CA SER A 387 17.58 -25.75 -42.57
C SER A 387 18.28 -26.75 -41.64
N ALA A 388 18.65 -27.93 -42.15
CA ALA A 388 19.41 -28.93 -41.38
C ALA A 388 20.85 -28.47 -41.03
N THR A 389 21.43 -27.59 -41.84
CA THR A 389 22.75 -27.00 -41.59
C THR A 389 22.66 -25.88 -40.56
N VAL A 390 21.60 -25.06 -40.61
CA VAL A 390 21.27 -24.06 -39.58
C VAL A 390 21.02 -24.73 -38.24
N GLN A 391 20.16 -25.76 -38.18
CA GLN A 391 19.86 -26.55 -36.97
C GLN A 391 21.13 -27.05 -36.28
N LYS A 392 22.01 -27.73 -37.03
CA LYS A 392 23.22 -28.30 -36.46
C LYS A 392 24.19 -27.22 -35.95
N THR A 393 24.27 -26.08 -36.64
CA THR A 393 25.14 -24.97 -36.23
C THR A 393 24.58 -24.27 -35.00
N LEU A 394 23.26 -24.09 -34.90
CA LEU A 394 22.60 -23.48 -33.74
C LEU A 394 22.82 -24.34 -32.48
N LEU A 395 22.57 -25.65 -32.54
CA LEU A 395 22.76 -26.55 -31.39
C LEU A 395 24.21 -26.52 -30.89
N SER A 396 25.20 -26.51 -31.79
CA SER A 396 26.63 -26.36 -31.44
C SER A 396 26.94 -25.00 -30.81
N VAL A 397 26.39 -23.89 -31.33
CA VAL A 397 26.60 -22.54 -30.77
C VAL A 397 25.96 -22.42 -29.38
N VAL A 398 24.76 -22.98 -29.20
CA VAL A 398 24.05 -23.00 -27.90
C VAL A 398 24.84 -23.83 -26.90
N SER A 399 25.28 -25.04 -27.28
CA SER A 399 26.14 -25.92 -26.48
C SER A 399 27.41 -25.19 -26.00
N GLU A 400 28.14 -24.54 -26.92
CA GLU A 400 29.35 -23.77 -26.59
C GLU A 400 29.11 -22.56 -25.66
N LEU A 401 27.98 -21.86 -25.78
CA LEU A 401 27.66 -20.65 -25.00
C LEU A 401 26.92 -20.92 -23.68
N THR A 402 26.40 -22.13 -23.47
CA THR A 402 25.63 -22.51 -22.27
C THR A 402 26.30 -23.61 -21.43
N GLY A 403 27.02 -24.54 -22.07
CA GLY A 403 27.60 -25.73 -21.44
C GLY A 403 26.68 -26.95 -21.42
N TYR A 404 25.48 -26.90 -22.02
CA TYR A 404 24.63 -28.08 -22.21
C TYR A 404 25.20 -29.01 -23.30
N PRO A 405 25.27 -30.33 -23.10
CA PRO A 405 25.70 -31.26 -24.15
C PRO A 405 24.72 -31.27 -25.33
N ASP A 406 25.24 -31.37 -26.57
CA ASP A 406 24.45 -31.50 -27.81
C ASP A 406 23.39 -32.62 -27.73
N GLU A 407 23.66 -33.70 -26.99
CA GLU A 407 22.76 -34.84 -26.77
C GLU A 407 21.54 -34.53 -25.86
N MET A 408 21.50 -33.35 -25.25
CA MET A 408 20.44 -32.87 -24.35
C MET A 408 19.72 -31.61 -24.87
N LEU A 409 20.01 -31.18 -26.10
CA LEU A 409 19.40 -30.01 -26.74
C LEU A 409 18.49 -30.45 -27.90
N ASP A 410 17.18 -30.26 -27.77
CA ASP A 410 16.21 -30.50 -28.85
C ASP A 410 15.58 -29.18 -29.32
N LEU A 411 14.94 -29.17 -30.49
CA LEU A 411 14.41 -27.96 -31.12
C LEU A 411 13.08 -27.48 -30.53
N ASP A 412 12.30 -28.33 -29.86
CA ASP A 412 11.06 -27.92 -29.20
C ASP A 412 11.29 -27.19 -27.88
N MET A 413 12.50 -27.22 -27.32
CA MET A 413 12.87 -26.55 -26.07
C MET A 413 12.80 -25.01 -26.15
N ASP A 414 12.16 -24.39 -25.15
CA ASP A 414 12.13 -22.94 -24.96
C ASP A 414 13.46 -22.42 -24.42
N ILE A 415 13.95 -21.38 -25.07
CA ILE A 415 15.27 -20.77 -24.86
C ILE A 415 15.33 -20.06 -23.50
N GLU A 416 14.23 -19.46 -23.02
CA GLU A 416 14.16 -18.83 -21.69
C GLU A 416 13.65 -19.79 -20.61
N ALA A 417 12.66 -20.65 -20.92
CA ALA A 417 12.01 -21.51 -19.93
C ALA A 417 12.78 -22.81 -19.65
N ASP A 418 13.13 -23.57 -20.69
CA ASP A 418 13.78 -24.89 -20.55
C ASP A 418 15.31 -24.77 -20.47
N LEU A 419 15.88 -23.78 -21.18
CA LEU A 419 17.34 -23.60 -21.31
C LEU A 419 17.89 -22.42 -20.48
N GLY A 420 17.05 -21.57 -19.89
CA GLY A 420 17.49 -20.48 -19.01
C GLY A 420 18.39 -19.42 -19.68
N ILE A 421 18.32 -19.27 -21.00
CA ILE A 421 19.15 -18.38 -21.81
C ILE A 421 18.48 -17.00 -21.90
N ASP A 422 19.03 -16.03 -21.20
CA ASP A 422 18.50 -14.66 -21.14
C ASP A 422 18.59 -13.88 -22.46
N SER A 423 17.97 -12.71 -22.49
CA SER A 423 17.91 -11.81 -23.66
C SER A 423 19.27 -11.25 -24.10
N ILE A 424 20.32 -11.35 -23.29
CA ILE A 424 21.69 -10.97 -23.68
C ILE A 424 22.34 -12.16 -24.39
N LYS A 425 22.31 -13.36 -23.79
CA LYS A 425 22.84 -14.58 -24.41
C LYS A 425 22.09 -14.97 -25.69
N ARG A 426 20.79 -14.68 -25.79
CA ARG A 426 20.02 -14.79 -27.05
C ARG A 426 20.65 -13.98 -28.18
N VAL A 427 21.07 -12.75 -27.91
CA VAL A 427 21.79 -11.90 -28.88
C VAL A 427 23.19 -12.42 -29.15
N GLU A 428 23.91 -12.98 -28.16
CA GLU A 428 25.22 -13.61 -28.38
C GLU A 428 25.12 -14.87 -29.27
N ILE A 429 24.12 -15.72 -29.07
CA ILE A 429 23.86 -16.92 -29.89
C ILE A 429 23.52 -16.52 -31.33
N LEU A 430 22.65 -15.53 -31.53
CA LEU A 430 22.32 -15.00 -32.86
C LEU A 430 23.54 -14.34 -33.52
N SER A 431 24.34 -13.57 -32.78
CA SER A 431 25.58 -12.95 -33.29
C SER A 431 26.63 -14.00 -33.66
N ALA A 432 26.74 -15.08 -32.89
CA ALA A 432 27.62 -16.21 -33.19
C ALA A 432 27.12 -17.04 -34.39
N MET A 433 25.80 -17.14 -34.58
CA MET A 433 25.19 -17.72 -35.79
C MET A 433 25.46 -16.86 -37.02
N GLU A 434 25.24 -15.53 -36.96
CA GLU A 434 25.57 -14.61 -38.06
C GLU A 434 27.08 -14.65 -38.40
N ALA A 435 27.95 -14.75 -37.39
CA ALA A 435 29.40 -14.88 -37.59
C ALA A 435 29.83 -16.23 -38.19
N ARG A 436 29.13 -17.34 -37.89
CA ARG A 436 29.40 -18.68 -38.46
C ARG A 436 28.71 -18.93 -39.80
N MET A 437 27.59 -18.25 -40.07
CA MET A 437 26.78 -18.38 -41.29
C MET A 437 26.37 -17.00 -41.84
N PRO A 438 27.29 -16.22 -42.46
CA PRO A 438 27.06 -14.82 -42.88
C PRO A 438 26.14 -14.63 -44.09
N HIS A 439 25.20 -15.56 -44.31
CA HIS A 439 24.29 -15.62 -45.46
C HIS A 439 22.81 -15.68 -45.02
N LEU A 440 22.57 -15.74 -43.70
CA LEU A 440 21.23 -15.82 -43.10
C LEU A 440 20.55 -14.44 -43.02
N PRO A 441 19.22 -14.39 -42.84
CA PRO A 441 18.50 -13.12 -42.63
C PRO A 441 18.95 -12.42 -41.34
N GLN A 442 19.21 -11.12 -41.39
CA GLN A 442 19.55 -10.34 -40.19
C GLN A 442 18.34 -10.21 -39.26
N VAL A 443 18.55 -10.46 -37.97
CA VAL A 443 17.49 -10.39 -36.95
C VAL A 443 17.37 -8.97 -36.40
N THR A 444 16.19 -8.37 -36.44
CA THR A 444 15.98 -7.05 -35.80
C THR A 444 15.65 -7.21 -34.30
N PRO A 445 15.97 -6.23 -33.43
CA PRO A 445 15.80 -6.36 -31.98
C PRO A 445 14.37 -6.73 -31.55
N ASP A 446 13.36 -6.18 -32.22
CA ASP A 446 11.94 -6.45 -31.95
C ASP A 446 11.56 -7.92 -32.26
N MET A 447 12.31 -8.61 -33.11
CA MET A 447 12.09 -10.01 -33.48
C MET A 447 12.79 -10.98 -32.53
N VAL A 448 13.92 -10.59 -31.92
CA VAL A 448 14.66 -11.42 -30.94
C VAL A 448 13.77 -11.81 -29.75
N GLY A 449 12.91 -10.90 -29.30
CA GLY A 449 11.95 -11.18 -28.21
C GLY A 449 10.73 -12.03 -28.61
N SER A 450 10.56 -12.35 -29.90
CA SER A 450 9.41 -13.11 -30.41
C SER A 450 9.69 -14.59 -30.67
N LEU A 451 10.97 -14.98 -30.74
CA LEU A 451 11.43 -16.35 -30.98
C LEU A 451 11.66 -17.03 -29.63
N LYS A 452 10.79 -17.99 -29.27
CA LYS A 452 10.83 -18.65 -27.96
C LYS A 452 11.60 -19.97 -27.95
N THR A 453 11.49 -20.82 -28.97
CA THR A 453 12.18 -22.12 -29.01
C THR A 453 13.38 -22.14 -29.96
N LEU A 454 14.31 -23.09 -29.77
CA LEU A 454 15.43 -23.29 -30.70
C LEU A 454 14.95 -23.62 -32.12
N GLY A 455 13.86 -24.37 -32.23
CA GLY A 455 13.18 -24.67 -33.48
C GLY A 455 12.63 -23.41 -34.15
N GLN A 456 12.07 -22.47 -33.39
CA GLN A 456 11.63 -21.19 -33.95
C GLN A 456 12.79 -20.33 -34.46
N ILE A 457 13.96 -20.35 -33.80
CA ILE A 457 15.16 -19.73 -34.37
C ILE A 457 15.56 -20.42 -35.69
N CYS A 458 15.55 -21.76 -35.75
CA CYS A 458 15.82 -22.50 -36.98
C CYS A 458 14.82 -22.18 -38.10
N ASP A 459 13.52 -22.20 -37.81
CA ASP A 459 12.42 -21.94 -38.75
C ASP A 459 12.43 -20.49 -39.23
N PHE A 460 12.72 -19.53 -38.34
CA PHE A 460 12.83 -18.12 -38.68
C PHE A 460 14.04 -17.85 -39.59
N LEU A 461 15.22 -18.38 -39.24
CA LEU A 461 16.42 -18.30 -40.09
C LEU A 461 16.27 -19.11 -41.38
N SER A 462 15.29 -20.03 -41.45
CA SER A 462 14.86 -20.75 -42.66
C SER A 462 13.68 -20.08 -43.41
N GLY A 463 13.07 -19.01 -42.89
CA GLY A 463 12.05 -18.20 -43.56
C GLY A 463 10.57 -18.35 -43.14
N GLY A 464 10.27 -18.86 -41.94
CA GLY A 464 8.90 -19.02 -41.42
C GLY A 464 8.24 -17.75 -40.82
N ASP A 465 6.91 -17.63 -40.92
CA ASP A 465 6.11 -16.50 -40.41
C ASP A 465 5.48 -16.79 -39.02
N LEU A 466 5.54 -15.84 -38.10
CA LEU A 466 5.26 -16.05 -36.67
C LEU A 466 3.80 -15.75 -36.29
N LYS A 467 3.07 -16.76 -35.80
CA LYS A 467 1.77 -16.53 -35.14
C LYS A 467 1.30 -17.54 -34.08
N GLN A 468 2.14 -18.48 -33.64
CA GLN A 468 1.79 -19.46 -32.60
C GLN A 468 2.99 -19.79 -31.69
N ALA A 469 3.13 -19.10 -30.54
CA ALA A 469 3.94 -19.53 -29.38
C ALA A 469 3.80 -18.61 -28.14
N LEU A 470 2.56 -18.44 -27.67
CA LEU A 470 2.24 -17.94 -26.32
C LEU A 470 1.31 -19.04 -25.74
N ASP A 471 1.56 -19.70 -24.60
CA ASP A 471 2.58 -19.55 -23.54
C ASP A 471 2.84 -20.86 -22.78
N THR A 472 3.99 -20.99 -22.09
CA THR A 472 4.16 -21.50 -20.69
C THR A 472 5.63 -21.36 -20.24
N ASN A 473 5.89 -20.87 -19.01
CA ASN A 473 7.23 -20.73 -18.38
C ASN A 473 7.09 -20.39 -16.87
N GLU A 474 7.69 -21.20 -15.97
CA GLU A 474 8.52 -20.93 -14.75
C GLU A 474 9.22 -22.31 -14.41
N TYR A 475 10.20 -22.55 -13.51
CA TYR A 475 10.92 -21.76 -12.49
C TYR A 475 12.35 -22.29 -12.18
N SER A 476 13.29 -21.37 -11.96
CA SER A 476 14.58 -21.38 -11.21
C SER A 476 14.85 -22.45 -10.11
N PRO A 477 16.15 -22.70 -9.73
CA PRO A 477 16.70 -21.97 -8.57
C PRO A 477 18.24 -21.66 -8.50
N MET A 478 18.53 -20.40 -8.12
CA MET A 478 19.45 -19.93 -7.06
C MET A 478 21.01 -19.80 -7.16
N LEU A 479 21.44 -18.64 -6.62
CA LEU A 479 22.66 -18.28 -5.85
C LEU A 479 24.06 -18.14 -6.49
N SER A 480 24.63 -16.93 -6.30
CA SER A 480 25.82 -16.75 -5.44
C SER A 480 25.80 -15.36 -4.77
N VAL A 481 26.67 -15.13 -3.78
CA VAL A 481 26.79 -13.86 -3.03
C VAL A 481 28.20 -13.29 -3.21
N GLN A 482 28.31 -11.98 -3.46
CA GLN A 482 29.57 -11.24 -3.37
C GLN A 482 29.36 -9.90 -2.65
N GLU A 483 30.34 -9.53 -1.83
CA GLU A 483 30.39 -8.22 -1.18
C GLU A 483 30.83 -7.15 -2.19
N HIS A 484 30.08 -6.05 -2.31
CA HIS A 484 30.49 -4.84 -3.03
C HIS A 484 30.32 -3.62 -2.13
N ALA A 485 31.31 -2.72 -2.15
CA ALA A 485 31.28 -1.49 -1.38
C ALA A 485 30.19 -0.55 -1.90
N ALA A 486 29.39 0.02 -0.99
CA ALA A 486 28.16 0.71 -1.35
C ALA A 486 28.41 2.11 -1.96
N PRO A 487 27.87 2.44 -3.15
CA PRO A 487 27.65 3.81 -3.54
C PRO A 487 26.55 4.43 -2.66
N SER A 488 26.61 5.75 -2.42
CA SER A 488 25.70 6.42 -1.49
C SER A 488 24.36 6.79 -2.14
N GLU A 489 23.39 5.86 -2.11
CA GLU A 489 21.97 6.22 -2.22
C GLU A 489 21.47 6.67 -0.84
N THR A 490 21.26 7.98 -0.68
CA THR A 490 20.76 8.57 0.56
C THR A 490 19.27 8.32 0.72
N ILE A 491 18.91 7.21 1.39
CA ILE A 491 17.54 6.93 1.83
C ILE A 491 17.03 8.13 2.66
N PRO A 492 15.85 8.70 2.35
CA PRO A 492 15.36 9.88 3.03
C PRO A 492 15.09 9.60 4.51
N ARG A 493 15.46 10.55 5.37
CA ARG A 493 15.24 10.49 6.82
C ARG A 493 14.65 11.81 7.30
N GLN A 494 13.53 11.72 8.03
CA GLN A 494 12.72 12.86 8.46
C GLN A 494 12.33 12.72 9.94
N ILE A 495 11.98 13.84 10.56
CA ILE A 495 11.30 13.91 11.87
C ILE A 495 9.95 14.60 11.69
N ILE A 496 9.05 14.49 12.66
CA ILE A 496 7.84 15.32 12.68
C ILE A 496 8.14 16.67 13.33
N ASP A 497 7.69 17.75 12.68
CA ASP A 497 7.66 19.12 13.22
C ASP A 497 6.20 19.60 13.38
N VAL A 498 5.99 20.57 14.28
CA VAL A 498 4.67 21.08 14.68
C VAL A 498 4.48 22.50 14.16
N VAL A 499 3.62 22.66 13.14
CA VAL A 499 3.44 23.92 12.43
C VAL A 499 2.06 24.52 12.69
N GLU A 500 2.01 25.81 13.00
CA GLU A 500 0.75 26.55 13.16
C GLU A 500 -0.03 26.65 11.84
N THR A 501 -1.34 26.43 11.91
CA THR A 501 -2.23 26.56 10.76
C THR A 501 -3.39 27.49 11.09
N LEU A 502 -3.57 28.52 10.26
CA LEU A 502 -4.79 29.33 10.30
C LEU A 502 -5.91 28.59 9.59
N LYS A 503 -7.04 28.40 10.27
CA LYS A 503 -8.21 27.80 9.63
C LYS A 503 -8.77 28.73 8.55
N LYS A 504 -9.04 28.16 7.38
CA LYS A 504 -9.89 28.73 6.33
C LYS A 504 -11.26 28.05 6.41
N SER A 505 -12.32 28.77 6.07
CA SER A 505 -13.68 28.21 6.03
C SER A 505 -14.22 28.39 4.63
N ASP A 506 -14.37 27.26 3.92
CA ASP A 506 -14.87 27.25 2.55
C ASP A 506 -16.38 26.94 2.54
N ARG A 507 -16.84 26.06 3.44
CA ARG A 507 -18.26 25.70 3.63
C ARG A 507 -18.57 25.20 5.05
N VAL A 508 -19.87 25.06 5.35
CA VAL A 508 -20.38 24.43 6.58
C VAL A 508 -20.79 22.98 6.28
N LEU A 509 -20.61 22.09 7.25
CA LEU A 509 -21.02 20.68 7.21
C LEU A 509 -22.55 20.54 7.07
N ARG A 510 -23.02 19.78 6.09
CA ARG A 510 -24.45 19.57 5.80
C ARG A 510 -24.89 18.13 6.09
N ILE A 511 -25.50 17.89 7.25
CA ILE A 511 -26.13 16.61 7.57
C ILE A 511 -27.46 16.44 6.79
N GLU A 512 -27.81 15.21 6.40
CA GLU A 512 -29.09 14.90 5.75
C GLU A 512 -30.26 14.98 6.76
N PRO A 513 -31.39 15.65 6.44
CA PRO A 513 -32.55 15.71 7.33
C PRO A 513 -33.06 14.32 7.75
N GLY A 514 -33.13 14.07 9.06
CA GLY A 514 -33.51 12.78 9.63
C GLY A 514 -32.35 11.85 9.97
N ARG A 515 -31.12 12.16 9.51
CA ARG A 515 -29.88 11.54 9.99
C ARG A 515 -29.32 12.24 11.22
N TRP A 516 -28.29 11.63 11.82
CA TRP A 516 -27.72 12.06 13.10
C TRP A 516 -26.22 11.74 13.24
N VAL A 517 -25.57 12.39 14.21
CA VAL A 517 -24.16 12.17 14.58
C VAL A 517 -24.08 11.24 15.80
N CYS A 518 -23.44 10.10 15.63
CA CYS A 518 -23.05 9.21 16.72
C CYS A 518 -21.80 9.76 17.41
N VAL A 519 -21.91 10.06 18.71
CA VAL A 519 -20.75 10.21 19.60
C VAL A 519 -20.66 8.94 20.44
N LEU A 520 -19.51 8.30 20.49
CA LEU A 520 -19.34 7.12 21.34
C LEU A 520 -19.16 7.56 22.80
N ASN A 521 -19.92 6.92 23.71
CA ASN A 521 -19.79 7.15 25.14
C ASN A 521 -18.63 6.32 25.71
N ASP A 522 -17.59 7.03 26.13
CA ASP A 522 -16.40 6.52 26.83
C ASP A 522 -16.48 6.73 28.36
N ASN A 523 -17.64 7.18 28.86
CA ASN A 523 -17.93 7.60 30.24
C ASN A 523 -17.16 8.85 30.69
N THR A 524 -16.68 9.69 29.77
CA THR A 524 -16.13 11.02 30.08
C THR A 524 -17.15 12.12 29.82
N ALA A 525 -16.97 13.25 30.53
CA ALA A 525 -17.72 14.47 30.27
C ALA A 525 -17.50 15.04 28.86
N MET A 526 -16.44 14.65 28.14
CA MET A 526 -16.19 15.13 26.77
C MET A 526 -17.30 14.67 25.83
N ALA A 527 -17.68 13.39 25.88
CA ALA A 527 -18.71 12.83 25.00
C ALA A 527 -20.08 13.52 25.21
N GLU A 528 -20.45 13.79 26.47
CA GLU A 528 -21.66 14.54 26.83
C GLU A 528 -21.59 16.00 26.35
N SER A 529 -20.50 16.72 26.66
CA SER A 529 -20.28 18.09 26.17
C SER A 529 -20.32 18.18 24.64
N MET A 530 -19.79 17.20 23.91
CA MET A 530 -19.82 17.18 22.45
C MET A 530 -21.23 17.00 21.87
N VAL A 531 -22.07 16.13 22.46
CA VAL A 531 -23.48 16.01 22.05
C VAL A 531 -24.22 17.32 22.34
N ASN A 532 -24.04 17.90 23.53
CA ASN A 532 -24.66 19.19 23.88
C ASN A 532 -24.26 20.31 22.91
N GLN A 533 -22.97 20.40 22.53
CA GLN A 533 -22.49 21.42 21.59
C GLN A 533 -22.97 21.18 20.15
N LEU A 534 -23.19 19.94 19.71
CA LEU A 534 -23.81 19.63 18.42
C LEU A 534 -25.30 20.01 18.40
N GLU A 535 -26.05 19.70 19.47
CA GLU A 535 -27.47 20.07 19.58
C GLU A 535 -27.65 21.60 19.63
N ILE A 536 -26.73 22.34 20.25
CA ILE A 536 -26.69 23.83 20.24
C ILE A 536 -26.48 24.40 18.81
N GLN A 537 -25.94 23.61 17.87
CA GLN A 537 -25.77 23.98 16.46
C GLN A 537 -26.87 23.37 15.55
N ASP A 538 -28.03 23.01 16.12
CA ASP A 538 -29.17 22.36 15.42
C ASP A 538 -28.82 21.03 14.72
N ILE A 539 -27.73 20.36 15.12
CA ILE A 539 -27.31 19.06 14.56
C ILE A 539 -27.74 17.92 15.48
N PRO A 540 -28.62 17.00 15.03
CA PRO A 540 -29.03 15.86 15.84
C PRO A 540 -27.84 14.97 16.17
N ALA A 541 -27.49 14.86 17.45
CA ALA A 541 -26.42 13.99 17.95
C ALA A 541 -26.95 13.04 19.01
N ARG A 542 -26.31 11.88 19.22
CA ARG A 542 -26.66 10.94 20.30
C ARG A 542 -25.44 10.16 20.77
N LEU A 543 -25.45 9.80 22.05
CA LEU A 543 -24.51 8.84 22.64
C LEU A 543 -24.87 7.39 22.27
N ILE A 544 -23.87 6.60 21.89
CA ILE A 544 -23.95 5.12 21.88
C ILE A 544 -23.03 4.58 22.98
N PRO A 545 -23.48 3.69 23.89
CA PRO A 545 -22.60 3.01 24.84
C PRO A 545 -21.56 2.12 24.14
N SER A 546 -20.33 2.07 24.65
CA SER A 546 -19.26 1.25 24.07
C SER A 546 -19.62 -0.24 23.92
N ASP A 547 -20.38 -0.83 24.87
CA ASP A 547 -20.87 -2.22 24.77
C ASP A 547 -21.81 -2.48 23.57
N ASP A 548 -22.44 -1.44 23.03
CA ASP A 548 -23.46 -1.53 21.98
C ASP A 548 -22.87 -1.49 20.55
N VAL A 549 -21.57 -1.20 20.38
CA VAL A 549 -20.95 -1.08 19.04
C VAL A 549 -21.02 -2.37 18.22
N ALA A 550 -21.02 -3.53 18.90
CA ALA A 550 -21.13 -4.84 18.27
C ALA A 550 -22.51 -5.11 17.61
N ASN A 551 -23.44 -4.15 17.70
CA ASN A 551 -24.74 -4.19 17.06
C ASN A 551 -24.84 -3.14 15.94
N ALA A 552 -24.50 -3.53 14.70
CA ALA A 552 -24.51 -2.64 13.53
C ALA A 552 -25.82 -1.83 13.35
N ALA A 553 -26.97 -2.37 13.76
CA ALA A 553 -28.25 -1.66 13.70
C ALA A 553 -28.32 -0.39 14.59
N ARG A 554 -27.41 -0.22 15.55
CA ARG A 554 -27.28 1.03 16.34
C ARG A 554 -26.80 2.21 15.52
N PHE A 555 -26.08 1.99 14.41
CA PHE A 555 -25.55 3.05 13.55
C PHE A 555 -26.51 3.45 12.41
N SER A 556 -27.75 2.96 12.40
CA SER A 556 -28.63 3.21 11.26
C SER A 556 -29.08 4.68 11.18
N GLY A 557 -29.00 5.26 9.97
CA GLY A 557 -29.21 6.69 9.75
C GLY A 557 -28.12 7.60 10.30
N VAL A 558 -26.93 7.08 10.62
CA VAL A 558 -25.78 7.91 11.00
C VAL A 558 -25.23 8.66 9.78
N SER A 559 -24.80 9.92 10.01
CA SER A 559 -24.01 10.76 9.09
C SER A 559 -22.66 11.18 9.67
N GLY A 560 -22.48 11.09 10.98
CA GLY A 560 -21.20 11.40 11.63
C GLY A 560 -20.86 10.36 12.69
N LEU A 561 -19.62 9.89 12.73
CA LEU A 561 -19.07 9.12 13.85
C LEU A 561 -18.01 9.95 14.56
N ILE A 562 -18.08 10.04 15.88
CA ILE A 562 -17.09 10.69 16.74
C ILE A 562 -16.69 9.73 17.86
N LEU A 563 -15.38 9.51 18.02
CA LEU A 563 -14.81 8.71 19.13
C LEU A 563 -13.94 9.60 20.01
N CYS A 564 -14.00 9.42 21.33
CA CYS A 564 -13.16 10.15 22.29
C CYS A 564 -11.95 9.31 22.71
N GLY A 565 -10.89 9.95 23.20
CA GLY A 565 -9.56 9.34 23.42
C GLY A 565 -9.55 8.08 24.29
N SER A 566 -10.47 7.99 25.25
CA SER A 566 -10.64 6.83 26.14
C SER A 566 -11.36 5.63 25.49
N THR A 567 -11.73 5.72 24.21
CA THR A 567 -12.27 4.59 23.44
C THR A 567 -11.15 3.59 23.19
N ASP A 568 -11.34 2.33 23.57
CA ASP A 568 -10.32 1.32 23.29
C ASP A 568 -10.18 1.06 21.76
N PRO A 569 -8.98 0.70 21.28
CA PRO A 569 -8.71 0.53 19.85
C PRO A 569 -9.61 -0.49 19.13
N GLU A 570 -10.12 -1.51 19.82
CA GLU A 570 -10.95 -2.55 19.20
C GLU A 570 -12.40 -2.08 19.06
N THR A 571 -12.95 -1.46 20.11
CA THR A 571 -14.25 -0.77 20.08
C THR A 571 -14.26 0.36 19.05
N ALA A 572 -13.17 1.12 18.92
CA ALA A 572 -13.00 2.15 17.90
C ALA A 572 -13.07 1.57 16.48
N PHE A 573 -12.31 0.50 16.22
CA PHE A 573 -12.35 -0.23 14.96
C PHE A 573 -13.75 -0.79 14.65
N LEU A 574 -14.42 -1.40 15.64
CA LEU A 574 -15.79 -1.92 15.51
C LEU A 574 -16.82 -0.82 15.20
N ALA A 575 -16.75 0.32 15.89
CA ALA A 575 -17.63 1.45 15.64
C ALA A 575 -17.43 2.01 14.22
N ALA A 576 -16.18 2.21 13.79
CA ALA A 576 -15.87 2.65 12.43
C ALA A 576 -16.36 1.66 11.37
N LYS A 577 -16.10 0.36 11.58
CA LYS A 577 -16.55 -0.75 10.72
C LYS A 577 -18.07 -0.78 10.55
N HIS A 578 -18.82 -0.55 11.63
CA HIS A 578 -20.29 -0.62 11.60
C HIS A 578 -20.96 0.70 11.16
N ALA A 579 -20.31 1.85 11.35
CA ALA A 579 -20.81 3.13 10.82
C ALA A 579 -20.55 3.30 9.32
N ALA A 580 -19.46 2.74 8.77
CA ALA A 580 -19.01 2.99 7.40
C ALA A 580 -20.11 2.85 6.30
N PRO A 581 -20.98 1.82 6.29
CA PRO A 581 -22.03 1.72 5.27
C PRO A 581 -23.08 2.84 5.34
N GLU A 582 -23.34 3.35 6.54
CA GLU A 582 -24.30 4.43 6.78
C GLU A 582 -23.67 5.80 6.47
N LEU A 583 -22.39 6.01 6.83
CA LEU A 583 -21.60 7.18 6.43
C LEU A 583 -21.51 7.31 4.90
N LEU A 584 -21.09 6.24 4.20
CA LEU A 584 -21.03 6.19 2.74
C LEU A 584 -22.42 6.35 2.08
N SER A 585 -23.49 5.97 2.79
CA SER A 585 -24.87 6.20 2.35
C SER A 585 -25.31 7.66 2.47
N ALA A 586 -24.82 8.41 3.48
CA ALA A 586 -25.17 9.82 3.70
C ALA A 586 -24.66 10.76 2.59
N LEU A 587 -23.50 10.44 2.00
CA LEU A 587 -22.86 11.19 0.91
C LEU A 587 -23.73 11.42 -0.34
N LYS A 588 -24.87 10.71 -0.46
CA LYS A 588 -25.82 10.88 -1.56
C LYS A 588 -26.62 12.18 -1.48
N ASN A 589 -26.89 12.67 -0.25
CA ASN A 589 -27.83 13.76 0.02
C ASN A 589 -27.27 14.85 0.97
N GLY A 590 -26.10 14.62 1.57
CA GLY A 590 -25.37 15.53 2.45
C GLY A 590 -23.89 15.13 2.58
N ASP A 591 -23.20 15.69 3.56
CA ASP A 591 -21.86 15.28 3.96
C ASP A 591 -21.88 14.06 4.90
N ALA A 592 -20.72 13.43 5.05
CA ALA A 592 -20.45 12.44 6.10
C ALA A 592 -19.17 12.80 6.86
N LEU A 593 -19.13 12.49 8.16
CA LEU A 593 -18.04 12.84 9.08
C LEU A 593 -17.50 11.60 9.81
N PHE A 594 -16.18 11.49 9.96
CA PHE A 594 -15.56 10.57 10.91
C PHE A 594 -14.45 11.29 11.69
N ALA A 595 -14.64 11.44 13.00
CA ALA A 595 -13.73 12.16 13.88
C ALA A 595 -13.21 11.28 15.03
N VAL A 596 -11.96 11.51 15.43
CA VAL A 596 -11.42 11.03 16.72
C VAL A 596 -10.81 12.19 17.50
N ILE A 597 -11.10 12.26 18.79
CA ILE A 597 -10.71 13.36 19.67
C ILE A 597 -9.78 12.82 20.77
N THR A 598 -8.47 13.06 20.64
CA THR A 598 -7.47 12.67 21.65
C THR A 598 -7.16 13.82 22.60
N CYS A 599 -6.64 13.49 23.77
CA CYS A 599 -6.23 14.41 24.83
C CYS A 599 -4.79 14.06 25.24
N MET A 600 -3.82 14.36 24.38
CA MET A 600 -2.39 14.24 24.68
C MET A 600 -1.80 15.59 25.11
N ASP A 601 -1.48 16.47 24.16
CA ASP A 601 -0.80 17.74 24.46
C ASP A 601 -1.20 18.93 23.59
N GLY A 602 -2.12 18.73 22.64
CA GLY A 602 -2.49 19.72 21.62
C GLY A 602 -1.62 19.64 20.37
N ALA A 603 -0.75 18.63 20.27
CA ALA A 603 0.05 18.30 19.10
C ALA A 603 0.44 16.81 19.08
N PHE A 604 -0.44 15.88 19.48
CA PHE A 604 -0.25 14.42 19.40
C PHE A 604 1.03 13.89 20.10
N GLY A 605 1.41 14.54 21.20
CA GLY A 605 2.60 14.22 22.00
C GLY A 605 3.89 14.92 21.56
N PHE A 606 3.87 15.74 20.50
CA PHE A 606 5.09 16.34 19.96
C PHE A 606 5.60 17.55 20.76
N THR A 607 4.75 18.27 21.53
CA THR A 607 5.22 19.39 22.38
C THR A 607 6.15 18.93 23.51
N GLY A 608 6.01 17.68 23.96
CA GLY A 608 6.78 17.12 25.07
C GLY A 608 6.17 17.35 26.45
N LYS A 609 4.95 17.90 26.54
CA LYS A 609 4.12 17.74 27.76
C LYS A 609 3.86 16.24 28.00
N PRO A 610 3.80 15.78 29.27
CA PRO A 610 3.43 14.40 29.58
C PRO A 610 1.92 14.18 29.38
N PHE A 611 1.55 12.99 28.91
CA PHE A 611 0.18 12.50 28.83
C PHE A 611 0.11 11.07 29.36
N ASN A 612 -1.05 10.67 29.89
CA ASN A 612 -1.18 9.45 30.70
C ASN A 612 -1.42 8.18 29.87
N ASP A 613 -2.23 8.29 28.83
CA ASP A 613 -2.58 7.16 27.96
C ASP A 613 -1.94 7.33 26.56
N PRO A 614 -1.06 6.42 26.13
CA PRO A 614 -0.53 6.38 24.77
C PRO A 614 -1.39 5.60 23.76
N GLU A 615 -2.35 4.77 24.19
CA GLU A 615 -3.16 3.95 23.28
C GLU A 615 -4.27 4.73 22.57
N GLN A 616 -4.69 5.88 23.11
CA GLN A 616 -5.46 6.87 22.33
C GLN A 616 -4.72 7.29 21.03
N GLY A 617 -3.38 7.17 20.99
CA GLY A 617 -2.56 7.35 19.80
C GLY A 617 -2.86 6.36 18.67
N ALA A 618 -3.53 5.25 18.94
CA ALA A 618 -4.05 4.36 17.91
C ALA A 618 -5.12 5.04 17.04
N LEU A 619 -5.98 5.87 17.64
CA LEU A 619 -7.19 6.38 17.00
C LEU A 619 -6.91 7.24 15.74
N PRO A 620 -5.91 8.15 15.71
CA PRO A 620 -5.50 8.82 14.48
C PRO A 620 -5.10 7.87 13.33
N GLY A 621 -4.50 6.71 13.63
CA GLY A 621 -4.14 5.69 12.64
C GLY A 621 -5.36 5.08 11.94
N LEU A 622 -6.48 4.94 12.66
CA LEU A 622 -7.77 4.50 12.10
C LEU A 622 -8.32 5.54 11.13
N VAL A 623 -8.37 6.80 11.54
CA VAL A 623 -8.93 7.90 10.73
C VAL A 623 -8.10 8.17 9.48
N LYS A 624 -6.76 8.11 9.56
CA LYS A 624 -5.91 8.30 8.38
C LYS A 624 -6.08 7.17 7.35
N THR A 625 -6.30 5.93 7.80
CA THR A 625 -6.66 4.84 6.88
C THR A 625 -8.09 5.00 6.34
N ALA A 626 -9.05 5.42 7.17
CA ALA A 626 -10.41 5.71 6.73
C ALA A 626 -10.48 6.85 5.69
N ALA A 627 -9.62 7.86 5.79
CA ALA A 627 -9.50 8.92 4.79
C ALA A 627 -9.06 8.41 3.40
N LEU A 628 -8.27 7.32 3.36
CA LEU A 628 -7.81 6.66 2.14
C LEU A 628 -8.82 5.62 1.61
N GLU A 629 -9.62 5.01 2.48
CA GLU A 629 -10.65 4.04 2.08
C GLU A 629 -11.98 4.72 1.71
N TRP A 630 -12.28 5.89 2.27
CA TRP A 630 -13.56 6.60 2.15
C TRP A 630 -13.33 8.06 1.71
N GLU A 631 -12.68 8.28 0.57
CA GLU A 631 -12.16 9.58 0.07
C GLU A 631 -13.11 10.80 0.19
N SER A 632 -14.44 10.58 0.16
CA SER A 632 -15.46 11.63 0.26
C SER A 632 -16.03 11.86 1.68
N VAL A 633 -15.62 11.06 2.67
CA VAL A 633 -15.98 11.23 4.09
C VAL A 633 -14.99 12.18 4.75
N ILE A 634 -15.48 13.18 5.46
CA ILE A 634 -14.64 14.17 6.16
C ILE A 634 -14.00 13.50 7.37
N CYS A 635 -12.76 13.03 7.19
CA CYS A 635 -11.98 12.36 8.21
C CYS A 635 -11.09 13.36 8.98
N ARG A 636 -11.19 13.37 10.32
CA ARG A 636 -10.41 14.27 11.20
C ARG A 636 -9.95 13.58 12.48
N ALA A 637 -8.67 13.73 12.81
CA ALA A 637 -8.11 13.44 14.12
C ALA A 637 -7.75 14.77 14.78
N ILE A 638 -8.29 15.02 15.96
CA ILE A 638 -8.08 16.26 16.71
C ILE A 638 -7.42 15.92 18.04
N ASP A 639 -6.24 16.48 18.33
CA ASP A 639 -5.60 16.37 19.65
C ASP A 639 -5.78 17.65 20.46
N LEU A 640 -6.18 17.48 21.72
CA LEU A 640 -6.50 18.57 22.64
C LEU A 640 -5.42 18.77 23.69
N SER A 641 -5.02 20.02 23.89
CA SER A 641 -4.09 20.38 24.95
C SER A 641 -4.77 20.32 26.33
N PRO A 642 -4.08 19.85 27.38
CA PRO A 642 -4.60 19.89 28.76
C PRO A 642 -4.81 21.32 29.31
N ASP A 643 -4.48 22.35 28.54
CA ASP A 643 -4.61 23.77 28.90
C ASP A 643 -6.08 24.27 28.80
N PHE A 644 -7.01 23.48 28.25
CA PHE A 644 -8.44 23.83 28.24
C PHE A 644 -9.04 23.84 29.64
N SER A 645 -9.75 24.92 30.00
CA SER A 645 -10.34 25.13 31.32
C SER A 645 -11.57 24.27 31.65
N GLY A 646 -12.00 23.37 30.75
CA GLY A 646 -13.10 22.44 30.97
C GLY A 646 -13.57 21.75 29.68
N PRO A 647 -14.31 20.62 29.78
CA PRO A 647 -14.74 19.84 28.63
C PRO A 647 -15.68 20.63 27.70
N ASP A 648 -16.54 21.50 28.22
CA ASP A 648 -17.47 22.29 27.39
C ASP A 648 -16.76 23.25 26.43
N MET A 649 -15.67 23.91 26.87
CA MET A 649 -14.91 24.81 26.01
C MET A 649 -14.06 24.06 24.98
N ALA A 650 -13.51 22.90 25.36
CA ALA A 650 -12.82 22.02 24.42
C ALA A 650 -13.80 21.47 23.37
N ALA A 651 -14.94 20.93 23.79
CA ALA A 651 -16.02 20.45 22.93
C ALA A 651 -16.57 21.55 22.00
N GLN A 652 -16.71 22.80 22.50
CA GLN A 652 -17.12 23.93 21.67
C GLN A 652 -16.10 24.23 20.55
N GLN A 653 -14.79 24.21 20.85
CA GLN A 653 -13.77 24.37 19.81
C GLN A 653 -13.74 23.17 18.86
N VAL A 654 -13.85 21.94 19.35
CA VAL A 654 -13.93 20.73 18.51
C VAL A 654 -15.14 20.77 17.57
N VAL A 655 -16.33 21.13 18.06
CA VAL A 655 -17.53 21.22 17.21
C VAL A 655 -17.36 22.35 16.19
N SER A 656 -16.85 23.51 16.57
CA SER A 656 -16.49 24.58 15.61
C SER A 656 -15.49 24.10 14.54
N GLU A 657 -14.53 23.25 14.94
CA GLU A 657 -13.53 22.66 14.05
C GLU A 657 -14.14 21.61 13.09
N LEU A 658 -15.08 20.78 13.55
CA LEU A 658 -15.71 19.73 12.73
C LEU A 658 -16.83 20.27 11.81
N LEU A 659 -17.51 21.36 12.19
CA LEU A 659 -18.64 21.91 11.42
C LEU A 659 -18.23 22.88 10.30
N THR A 660 -17.00 23.38 10.30
CA THR A 660 -16.46 24.22 9.21
C THR A 660 -15.48 23.42 8.37
N VAL A 661 -15.82 23.20 7.11
CA VAL A 661 -15.09 22.33 6.18
C VAL A 661 -14.20 23.17 5.27
N CYS A 662 -12.97 22.70 5.09
CA CYS A 662 -12.03 23.14 4.07
C CYS A 662 -11.52 21.88 3.35
N ASP A 663 -11.57 21.88 2.03
CA ASP A 663 -11.25 20.69 1.22
C ASP A 663 -9.72 20.42 1.14
N HIS A 664 -8.91 21.26 1.77
CA HIS A 664 -7.45 21.16 1.89
C HIS A 664 -6.94 21.18 3.35
N ASP A 665 -7.84 21.05 4.33
CA ASP A 665 -7.45 20.91 5.74
C ASP A 665 -6.81 19.53 6.00
N PRO A 666 -5.75 19.45 6.82
CA PRO A 666 -5.09 18.18 7.15
C PRO A 666 -6.00 17.26 7.97
N VAL A 667 -5.76 15.95 7.87
CA VAL A 667 -6.48 14.96 8.69
C VAL A 667 -6.14 15.14 10.17
N GLU A 668 -4.89 15.49 10.52
CA GLU A 668 -4.45 15.69 11.91
C GLU A 668 -4.35 17.17 12.27
N ILE A 669 -5.08 17.56 13.33
CA ILE A 669 -5.17 18.94 13.82
C ILE A 669 -4.93 18.93 15.34
N GLY A 670 -4.01 19.76 15.81
CA GLY A 670 -3.81 19.99 17.24
C GLY A 670 -4.46 21.30 17.68
N LEU A 671 -5.13 21.31 18.83
CA LEU A 671 -5.80 22.49 19.40
C LEU A 671 -5.32 22.77 20.83
N SER A 672 -4.94 24.02 21.08
CA SER A 672 -4.91 24.65 22.42
C SER A 672 -5.94 25.80 22.44
N PRO A 673 -6.24 26.40 23.61
CA PRO A 673 -7.20 27.51 23.69
C PRO A 673 -6.90 28.69 22.76
N ASP A 674 -5.64 28.86 22.37
CA ASP A 674 -5.06 29.98 21.64
C ASP A 674 -4.42 29.63 20.28
N ARG A 675 -4.15 28.34 19.98
CA ARG A 675 -3.42 27.91 18.76
C ARG A 675 -4.04 26.69 18.09
N ARG A 676 -3.95 26.65 16.76
CA ARG A 676 -4.26 25.50 15.92
C ARG A 676 -2.98 25.08 15.18
N VAL A 677 -2.62 23.81 15.25
CA VAL A 677 -1.39 23.26 14.65
C VAL A 677 -1.67 22.02 13.80
N THR A 678 -0.72 21.63 12.97
CA THR A 678 -0.67 20.32 12.30
C THR A 678 0.76 19.78 12.33
N LEU A 679 0.94 18.56 11.81
CA LEU A 679 2.18 17.80 11.86
C LEU A 679 2.74 17.62 10.44
N ILE A 680 3.99 17.99 10.22
CA ILE A 680 4.67 17.79 8.92
C ILE A 680 5.99 17.01 9.06
N PRO A 681 6.34 16.14 8.10
CA PRO A 681 7.63 15.46 8.11
C PRO A 681 8.72 16.36 7.50
N VAL A 682 9.70 16.78 8.30
CA VAL A 682 10.82 17.62 7.86
C VAL A 682 12.13 16.81 7.72
N PRO A 683 12.91 16.96 6.63
CA PRO A 683 14.22 16.33 6.50
C PRO A 683 15.20 16.87 7.54
N THR A 684 15.85 15.97 8.28
CA THR A 684 16.78 16.31 9.36
C THR A 684 17.89 15.27 9.42
N GLU A 685 19.16 15.70 9.56
CA GLU A 685 20.32 14.80 9.66
C GLU A 685 20.31 13.97 10.95
N ILE A 686 21.02 12.83 10.94
CA ILE A 686 21.21 12.01 12.15
C ILE A 686 22.36 12.60 12.96
N ALA A 687 22.09 12.99 14.20
CA ALA A 687 23.11 13.51 15.11
C ALA A 687 24.12 12.41 15.48
N ASP A 688 25.42 12.74 15.46
CA ASP A 688 26.47 11.79 15.82
C ASP A 688 26.66 11.68 17.35
N GLY A 689 27.15 10.53 17.80
CA GLY A 689 27.32 10.21 19.21
C GLY A 689 27.58 8.72 19.48
N PRO A 690 27.91 8.35 20.73
CA PRO A 690 28.15 6.96 21.11
C PRO A 690 26.85 6.16 21.28
N ILE A 691 26.89 4.88 20.90
CA ILE A 691 25.89 3.89 21.30
C ILE A 691 26.25 3.42 22.71
N GLN A 692 25.38 3.67 23.69
CA GLN A 692 25.63 3.33 25.09
C GLN A 692 25.29 1.86 25.42
N LEU A 693 25.99 0.89 24.83
CA LEU A 693 25.89 -0.55 25.12
C LEU A 693 27.30 -1.15 25.28
N ASP A 694 27.46 -2.21 26.09
CA ASP A 694 28.74 -2.89 26.27
C ASP A 694 28.67 -4.43 26.15
N LYS A 695 29.85 -5.08 26.04
CA LYS A 695 30.01 -6.51 25.76
C LYS A 695 29.61 -7.47 26.89
N LYS A 696 29.17 -6.97 28.04
CA LYS A 696 28.68 -7.77 29.18
C LYS A 696 27.16 -7.65 29.36
N GLU A 697 26.51 -6.90 28.48
CA GLU A 697 25.09 -6.61 28.55
C GLU A 697 24.34 -7.29 27.40
N VAL A 698 23.02 -7.37 27.54
CA VAL A 698 22.14 -8.04 26.59
C VAL A 698 21.19 -7.04 25.95
N ALA A 699 21.10 -7.09 24.62
CA ALA A 699 20.00 -6.52 23.86
C ALA A 699 18.99 -7.62 23.51
N VAL A 700 17.74 -7.48 23.97
CA VAL A 700 16.65 -8.42 23.65
C VAL A 700 15.94 -7.96 22.39
N VAL A 701 15.91 -8.81 21.36
CA VAL A 701 15.37 -8.50 20.04
C VAL A 701 14.14 -9.37 19.76
N THR A 702 12.96 -8.82 19.96
CA THR A 702 11.69 -9.52 19.68
C THR A 702 11.35 -9.45 18.18
N GLY A 703 10.93 -10.59 17.61
CA GLY A 703 10.84 -10.77 16.16
C GLY A 703 12.21 -10.94 15.48
N GLY A 704 13.31 -10.92 16.23
CA GLY A 704 14.67 -10.71 15.74
C GLY A 704 15.34 -11.85 14.97
N ALA A 705 14.72 -13.02 14.84
CA ALA A 705 15.44 -14.21 14.38
C ALA A 705 15.32 -14.53 12.88
N ARG A 706 14.60 -13.70 12.11
CA ARG A 706 14.43 -13.78 10.64
C ARG A 706 14.16 -12.39 10.05
N GLY A 707 14.46 -12.19 8.77
CA GLY A 707 14.11 -10.96 8.04
C GLY A 707 14.83 -9.71 8.53
N VAL A 708 14.24 -8.53 8.31
CA VAL A 708 14.87 -7.22 8.56
C VAL A 708 15.39 -7.06 10.00
N THR A 709 14.63 -7.55 10.98
CA THR A 709 14.99 -7.47 12.40
C THR A 709 16.23 -8.30 12.76
N ALA A 710 16.52 -9.37 12.01
CA ALA A 710 17.75 -10.16 12.17
C ALA A 710 18.98 -9.42 11.66
N VAL A 711 18.89 -8.78 10.49
CA VAL A 711 19.99 -7.98 9.93
C VAL A 711 20.25 -6.74 10.80
N CYS A 712 19.19 -6.12 11.34
CA CYS A 712 19.31 -5.08 12.36
C CYS A 712 20.06 -5.56 13.63
N ALA A 713 19.74 -6.75 14.14
CA ALA A 713 20.43 -7.33 15.29
C ALA A 713 21.91 -7.64 15.01
N LEU A 714 22.21 -8.14 13.81
CA LEU A 714 23.57 -8.41 13.33
C LEU A 714 24.39 -7.13 13.17
N SER A 715 23.80 -6.07 12.59
CA SER A 715 24.39 -4.74 12.50
C SER A 715 24.67 -4.14 13.88
N LEU A 716 23.75 -4.28 14.84
CA LEU A 716 23.94 -3.82 16.22
C LEU A 716 25.06 -4.58 16.94
N ALA A 717 25.11 -5.91 16.80
CA ALA A 717 26.19 -6.73 17.35
C ALA A 717 27.56 -6.31 16.79
N ARG A 718 27.67 -6.15 15.48
CA ARG A 718 28.90 -5.70 14.80
C ARG A 718 29.32 -4.28 15.21
N ALA A 719 28.38 -3.38 15.47
CA ALA A 719 28.66 -1.99 15.84
C ALA A 719 28.98 -1.74 17.32
N SER A 720 28.43 -2.55 18.24
CA SER A 720 28.55 -2.33 19.70
C SER A 720 29.25 -3.47 20.45
N GLY A 721 29.24 -4.68 19.91
CA GLY A 721 29.71 -5.88 20.60
C GLY A 721 28.79 -6.37 21.74
N VAL A 722 27.56 -5.86 21.84
CA VAL A 722 26.55 -6.30 22.83
C VAL A 722 26.09 -7.73 22.53
N SER A 723 25.77 -8.50 23.57
CA SER A 723 25.21 -9.84 23.41
C SER A 723 23.74 -9.78 22.96
N ILE A 724 23.32 -10.70 22.08
CA ILE A 724 22.01 -10.63 21.41
C ILE A 724 21.11 -11.79 21.85
N ALA A 725 19.99 -11.46 22.50
CA ALA A 725 18.94 -12.42 22.84
C ALA A 725 17.76 -12.30 21.86
N LEU A 726 17.70 -13.19 20.89
CA LEU A 726 16.63 -13.26 19.89
C LEU A 726 15.38 -13.92 20.48
N VAL A 727 14.21 -13.30 20.33
CA VAL A 727 12.94 -13.84 20.85
C VAL A 727 11.90 -13.97 19.74
N GLY A 728 11.27 -15.14 19.63
CA GLY A 728 10.26 -15.40 18.61
C GLY A 728 9.38 -16.63 18.89
N ARG A 729 8.34 -16.79 18.07
CA ARG A 729 7.30 -17.84 18.22
C ARG A 729 7.69 -19.20 17.64
N SER A 730 8.75 -19.27 16.85
CA SER A 730 9.27 -20.54 16.34
C SER A 730 9.86 -21.36 17.51
N ALA A 731 9.72 -22.68 17.45
CA ALA A 731 10.35 -23.57 18.43
C ALA A 731 11.88 -23.34 18.52
N PRO A 732 12.52 -23.66 19.66
CA PRO A 732 13.97 -23.56 19.79
C PRO A 732 14.70 -24.31 18.67
N PRO A 733 15.84 -23.78 18.17
CA PRO A 733 16.54 -24.37 17.04
C PRO A 733 17.02 -25.80 17.35
N PHE A 734 16.83 -26.68 16.38
CA PHE A 734 17.26 -28.08 16.41
C PHE A 734 18.31 -28.34 15.33
N ALA A 735 19.08 -29.41 15.48
CA ALA A 735 20.14 -29.76 14.53
C ALA A 735 19.58 -29.88 13.09
N VAL A 736 20.19 -29.17 12.15
CA VAL A 736 19.81 -29.19 10.73
C VAL A 736 20.05 -30.60 10.17
N PRO A 737 19.05 -31.27 9.57
CA PRO A 737 19.27 -32.56 8.93
C PRO A 737 20.15 -32.41 7.68
N ALA A 738 21.12 -33.31 7.50
CA ALA A 738 22.05 -33.27 6.37
C ALA A 738 21.35 -33.29 4.99
N TRP A 739 20.15 -33.85 4.88
CA TRP A 739 19.34 -33.88 3.66
C TRP A 739 18.61 -32.55 3.34
N ILE A 740 18.72 -31.53 4.20
CA ILE A 740 18.29 -30.14 3.90
C ILE A 740 19.51 -29.21 3.77
N GLN A 741 20.69 -29.63 4.24
CA GLN A 741 21.85 -28.76 4.29
C GLN A 741 22.40 -28.51 2.88
N GLY A 742 22.27 -27.27 2.39
CA GLY A 742 22.57 -26.91 0.99
C GLY A 742 21.44 -27.21 0.01
N VAL A 743 20.20 -27.42 0.49
CA VAL A 743 19.00 -27.50 -0.36
C VAL A 743 18.38 -26.12 -0.48
N ASP A 744 18.59 -25.51 -1.64
CA ASP A 744 18.17 -24.15 -1.96
C ASP A 744 16.88 -24.12 -2.80
N GLY A 745 15.97 -23.20 -2.45
CA GLY A 745 14.66 -23.02 -3.11
C GLY A 745 13.50 -23.74 -2.42
N GLU A 746 12.30 -23.15 -2.50
CA GLU A 746 11.09 -23.67 -1.82
C GLU A 746 10.67 -25.04 -2.35
N ALA A 747 10.63 -25.22 -3.67
CA ALA A 747 10.24 -26.50 -4.30
C ALA A 747 11.24 -27.63 -3.98
N ALA A 748 12.54 -27.35 -4.04
CA ALA A 748 13.58 -28.31 -3.70
C ALA A 748 13.52 -28.73 -2.21
N MET A 749 13.32 -27.77 -1.31
CA MET A 749 13.16 -28.06 0.12
C MET A 749 11.87 -28.83 0.42
N LYS A 750 10.74 -28.49 -0.24
CA LYS A 750 9.49 -29.26 -0.15
C LYS A 750 9.68 -30.69 -0.65
N LYS A 751 10.33 -30.90 -1.80
CA LYS A 751 10.67 -32.23 -2.34
C LYS A 751 11.53 -33.04 -1.36
N ALA A 752 12.63 -32.49 -0.87
CA ALA A 752 13.52 -33.15 0.09
C ALA A 752 12.76 -33.54 1.39
N ILE A 753 11.82 -32.70 1.84
CA ILE A 753 10.94 -32.98 2.99
C ILE A 753 9.96 -34.14 2.70
N VAL A 754 9.35 -34.21 1.51
CA VAL A 754 8.51 -35.37 1.11
C VAL A 754 9.33 -36.66 1.13
N GLU A 755 10.53 -36.63 0.54
CA GLU A 755 11.40 -37.80 0.40
C GLU A 755 11.93 -38.32 1.75
N ASN A 756 12.28 -37.43 2.68
CA ASN A 756 13.02 -37.80 3.91
C ASN A 756 12.20 -37.71 5.21
N ALA A 757 11.21 -36.81 5.32
CA ALA A 757 10.47 -36.60 6.57
C ALA A 757 9.15 -37.40 6.66
N PHE A 758 8.60 -37.84 5.53
CA PHE A 758 7.29 -38.50 5.44
C PHE A 758 7.38 -39.97 5.00
N THR A 759 8.41 -40.69 5.47
CA THR A 759 8.69 -42.09 5.11
C THR A 759 7.47 -43.01 5.31
N GLY A 760 6.89 -43.49 4.21
CA GLY A 760 5.78 -44.44 4.22
C GLY A 760 4.37 -43.85 4.07
N SER A 761 4.21 -42.52 3.95
CA SER A 761 2.90 -41.89 3.71
C SER A 761 3.01 -40.55 2.99
N ARG A 762 2.28 -40.33 1.89
CA ARG A 762 2.21 -39.00 1.26
C ARG A 762 1.65 -37.97 2.26
N PRO A 763 2.31 -36.82 2.49
CA PRO A 763 1.73 -35.73 3.26
C PRO A 763 0.58 -35.07 2.49
N THR A 764 -0.33 -34.39 3.20
CA THR A 764 -1.22 -33.42 2.57
C THR A 764 -0.45 -32.10 2.32
N PRO A 765 -0.86 -31.25 1.35
CA PRO A 765 -0.21 -29.96 1.10
C PRO A 765 -0.03 -29.13 2.39
N LYS A 766 -1.08 -29.00 3.20
CA LYS A 766 -1.05 -28.36 4.53
C LYS A 766 -0.03 -28.95 5.52
N ALA A 767 0.23 -30.25 5.48
CA ALA A 767 1.22 -30.91 6.33
C ALA A 767 2.65 -30.75 5.80
N LEU A 768 2.83 -30.78 4.47
CA LEU A 768 4.08 -30.46 3.80
C LEU A 768 4.49 -29.00 4.04
N GLU A 769 3.55 -28.07 3.89
CA GLU A 769 3.74 -26.64 4.13
C GLU A 769 4.09 -26.35 5.60
N ALA A 770 3.45 -27.03 6.56
CA ALA A 770 3.81 -26.92 7.97
C ALA A 770 5.23 -27.46 8.26
N ALA A 771 5.65 -28.54 7.59
CA ALA A 771 7.00 -29.08 7.70
C ALA A 771 8.04 -28.15 7.05
N TYR A 772 7.75 -27.61 5.85
CA TYR A 772 8.56 -26.62 5.17
C TYR A 772 8.78 -25.37 6.03
N ARG A 773 7.70 -24.74 6.51
CA ARG A 773 7.77 -23.57 7.42
C ARG A 773 8.58 -23.86 8.68
N LYS A 774 8.50 -25.07 9.25
CA LYS A 774 9.33 -25.49 10.40
C LYS A 774 10.82 -25.57 10.05
N HIS A 775 11.18 -26.21 8.93
CA HIS A 775 12.58 -26.42 8.56
C HIS A 775 13.24 -25.15 8.01
N ALA A 776 12.56 -24.38 7.16
CA ALA A 776 13.03 -23.08 6.67
C ALA A 776 13.22 -22.07 7.81
N ALA A 777 12.30 -22.03 8.79
CA ALA A 777 12.49 -21.20 9.99
C ALA A 777 13.69 -21.67 10.81
N ASN A 778 13.88 -22.98 11.01
CA ASN A 778 15.02 -23.53 11.75
C ASN A 778 16.37 -23.16 11.11
N LEU A 779 16.49 -23.28 9.78
CA LEU A 779 17.67 -22.86 9.02
C LEU A 779 17.98 -21.36 9.22
N SER A 780 16.96 -20.50 9.02
CA SER A 780 17.12 -19.05 9.14
C SER A 780 17.56 -18.63 10.56
N ILE A 781 16.98 -19.27 11.58
CA ILE A 781 17.30 -19.01 12.99
C ILE A 781 18.73 -19.50 13.32
N ALA A 782 19.11 -20.70 12.87
CA ALA A 782 20.45 -21.24 13.08
C ALA A 782 21.51 -20.33 12.42
N TRP A 783 21.35 -19.99 11.13
CA TRP A 783 22.23 -19.09 10.41
C TRP A 783 22.37 -17.73 11.10
N THR A 784 21.26 -17.12 11.56
CA THR A 784 21.30 -15.84 12.28
C THR A 784 22.10 -15.93 13.59
N ILE A 785 21.95 -17.02 14.34
CA ILE A 785 22.70 -17.26 15.59
C ILE A 785 24.20 -17.44 15.30
N ASP A 786 24.54 -18.18 14.24
CA ASP A 786 25.92 -18.49 13.91
C ASP A 786 26.65 -17.26 13.32
N GLU A 787 25.98 -16.42 12.52
CA GLU A 787 26.50 -15.10 12.08
C GLU A 787 26.73 -14.12 13.23
N LEU A 788 25.86 -14.11 14.23
CA LEU A 788 26.04 -13.30 15.45
C LEU A 788 27.27 -13.78 16.24
N LYS A 789 27.45 -15.09 16.39
CA LYS A 789 28.64 -15.67 17.04
C LYS A 789 29.92 -15.45 16.25
N ALA A 790 29.87 -15.55 14.91
CA ALA A 790 30.98 -15.21 14.03
C ALA A 790 31.36 -13.72 14.14
N SER A 791 30.39 -12.85 14.43
CA SER A 791 30.62 -11.43 14.74
C SER A 791 31.23 -11.18 16.15
N GLY A 792 31.51 -12.24 16.92
CA GLY A 792 32.27 -12.17 18.18
C GLY A 792 31.48 -11.76 19.42
N VAL A 793 30.15 -11.92 19.41
CA VAL A 793 29.26 -11.70 20.57
C VAL A 793 28.63 -13.01 21.04
N ASP A 794 28.11 -13.04 22.27
CA ASP A 794 27.22 -14.15 22.68
C ASP A 794 25.82 -13.94 22.09
N ALA A 795 25.19 -15.05 21.66
CA ALA A 795 23.91 -15.02 20.96
C ALA A 795 23.08 -16.28 21.22
N GLY A 796 21.82 -16.05 21.64
CA GLY A 796 20.85 -17.10 21.96
C GLY A 796 19.48 -16.82 21.35
N TYR A 797 18.70 -17.88 21.13
CA TYR A 797 17.32 -17.80 20.68
C TYR A 797 16.36 -18.39 21.72
N PHE A 798 15.32 -17.65 22.04
CA PHE A 798 14.36 -17.97 23.10
C PHE A 798 12.94 -18.00 22.51
N SER A 799 12.28 -19.16 22.64
CA SER A 799 10.95 -19.41 22.08
C SER A 799 9.86 -18.86 23.01
N ALA A 800 9.28 -17.71 22.65
CA ALA A 800 8.14 -17.11 23.36
C ALA A 800 7.19 -16.36 22.40
N ASP A 801 5.92 -16.27 22.77
CA ASP A 801 4.97 -15.36 22.13
C ASP A 801 4.91 -14.07 22.96
N VAL A 802 5.15 -12.92 22.33
CA VAL A 802 5.16 -11.62 23.02
C VAL A 802 3.80 -11.25 23.62
N THR A 803 2.71 -11.80 23.07
CA THR A 803 1.36 -11.63 23.62
C THR A 803 1.13 -12.48 24.88
N ASN A 804 1.87 -13.58 25.05
CA ASN A 804 1.78 -14.46 26.21
C ASN A 804 2.79 -14.04 27.28
N ARG A 805 2.36 -13.12 28.15
CA ARG A 805 3.14 -12.56 29.26
C ARG A 805 3.88 -13.61 30.11
N ASN A 806 3.31 -14.80 30.31
CA ASN A 806 3.93 -15.85 31.12
C ASN A 806 5.15 -16.47 30.39
N SER A 807 4.98 -16.90 29.13
CA SER A 807 6.11 -17.47 28.37
C SER A 807 7.17 -16.44 28.04
N LEU A 808 6.78 -15.18 27.82
CA LEU A 808 7.72 -14.07 27.65
C LEU A 808 8.51 -13.79 28.94
N ASN A 809 7.85 -13.80 30.11
CA ASN A 809 8.51 -13.63 31.40
C ASN A 809 9.49 -14.79 31.69
N GLU A 810 9.12 -16.04 31.41
CA GLU A 810 10.02 -17.18 31.52
C GLU A 810 11.25 -17.03 30.61
N ALA A 811 11.06 -16.65 29.34
CA ALA A 811 12.14 -16.40 28.40
C ALA A 811 13.08 -15.25 28.84
N VAL A 812 12.52 -14.10 29.22
CA VAL A 812 13.31 -12.92 29.67
C VAL A 812 14.05 -13.19 30.98
N ASN A 813 13.46 -13.94 31.92
CA ASN A 813 14.18 -14.37 33.12
C ASN A 813 15.29 -15.39 32.79
N THR A 814 15.09 -16.27 31.80
CA THR A 814 16.14 -17.18 31.31
C THR A 814 17.29 -16.40 30.68
N ILE A 815 16.99 -15.41 29.83
CA ILE A 815 17.99 -14.48 29.25
C ILE A 815 18.80 -13.79 30.35
N ARG A 816 18.13 -13.17 31.33
CA ARG A 816 18.79 -12.43 32.41
C ARG A 816 19.69 -13.33 33.28
N ASN A 817 19.34 -14.61 33.43
CA ASN A 817 20.11 -15.60 34.18
C ASN A 817 21.27 -16.25 33.39
N GLN A 818 21.17 -16.33 32.06
CA GLN A 818 22.16 -17.02 31.22
C GLN A 818 23.15 -16.08 30.53
N MET A 819 22.68 -14.93 30.03
CA MET A 819 23.46 -14.02 29.18
C MET A 819 23.90 -12.74 29.90
N GLY A 820 23.13 -12.25 30.88
CA GLY A 820 23.49 -11.09 31.70
C GLY A 820 22.40 -10.02 31.81
N PRO A 821 22.74 -8.81 32.33
CA PRO A 821 21.79 -7.71 32.51
C PRO A 821 21.26 -7.19 31.17
N ILE A 822 19.96 -6.93 31.12
CA ILE A 822 19.28 -6.40 29.92
C ILE A 822 19.37 -4.88 29.94
N THR A 823 19.96 -4.30 28.88
CA THR A 823 20.10 -2.84 28.73
C THR A 823 19.60 -2.33 27.38
N GLY A 824 19.44 -3.19 26.38
CA GLY A 824 18.78 -2.87 25.11
C GLY A 824 17.47 -3.65 24.94
N LEU A 825 16.42 -2.98 24.49
CA LEU A 825 15.24 -3.62 23.90
C LEU A 825 15.07 -3.18 22.45
N ILE A 826 14.87 -4.14 21.56
CA ILE A 826 14.48 -3.90 20.17
C ILE A 826 13.18 -4.66 19.90
N HIS A 827 12.11 -3.92 19.63
CA HIS A 827 10.78 -4.44 19.36
C HIS A 827 10.48 -4.42 17.86
N GLY A 828 10.90 -5.49 17.18
CA GLY A 828 10.63 -5.76 15.77
C GLY A 828 9.62 -6.90 15.55
N ALA A 829 8.77 -7.17 16.54
CA ALA A 829 7.68 -8.13 16.38
C ALA A 829 6.51 -7.49 15.61
N GLY A 830 5.91 -8.26 14.70
CA GLY A 830 4.79 -7.79 13.89
C GLY A 830 4.25 -8.89 12.99
N VAL A 831 3.02 -8.68 12.53
CA VAL A 831 2.32 -9.45 11.49
C VAL A 831 1.45 -8.49 10.70
N LEU A 832 1.05 -8.90 9.50
CA LEU A 832 0.12 -8.18 8.62
C LEU A 832 -1.13 -9.05 8.38
N HIS A 833 -2.26 -8.41 8.12
CA HIS A 833 -3.50 -9.10 7.73
C HIS A 833 -4.40 -8.16 6.90
N ASP A 834 -3.85 -7.70 5.79
CA ASP A 834 -4.36 -6.58 4.99
C ASP A 834 -5.78 -6.85 4.46
N ARG A 835 -6.70 -5.95 4.80
CA ARG A 835 -8.15 -6.05 4.55
C ARG A 835 -8.82 -4.71 4.85
N LEU A 836 -9.74 -4.24 3.99
CA LEU A 836 -10.47 -2.98 4.21
C LEU A 836 -11.20 -2.98 5.56
N ILE A 837 -11.44 -1.80 6.14
CA ILE A 837 -12.13 -1.63 7.44
C ILE A 837 -13.48 -2.37 7.45
N MET A 838 -14.25 -2.28 6.36
CA MET A 838 -15.55 -2.95 6.21
C MET A 838 -15.46 -4.48 6.12
N ASP A 839 -14.30 -5.05 5.75
CA ASP A 839 -14.11 -6.49 5.54
C ASP A 839 -13.28 -7.19 6.64
N LYS A 840 -12.37 -6.47 7.31
CA LYS A 840 -11.46 -7.01 8.34
C LYS A 840 -12.22 -7.58 9.53
N THR A 841 -11.85 -8.76 10.06
CA THR A 841 -12.50 -9.30 11.28
C THR A 841 -11.83 -8.80 12.56
N VAL A 842 -12.52 -8.94 13.70
CA VAL A 842 -11.98 -8.53 15.02
C VAL A 842 -10.78 -9.40 15.40
N GLU A 843 -10.77 -10.67 14.99
CA GLU A 843 -9.67 -11.62 15.23
C GLU A 843 -8.42 -11.22 14.42
N GLN A 844 -8.62 -10.73 13.19
CA GLN A 844 -7.54 -10.21 12.34
C GLN A 844 -6.95 -8.93 12.95
N PHE A 845 -7.82 -7.99 13.35
CA PHE A 845 -7.46 -6.77 14.06
C PHE A 845 -6.63 -7.07 15.33
N ARG A 846 -7.17 -7.92 16.22
CA ARG A 846 -6.52 -8.34 17.47
C ARG A 846 -5.13 -8.95 17.22
N LEU A 847 -5.01 -9.81 16.20
CA LEU A 847 -3.76 -10.48 15.87
C LEU A 847 -2.67 -9.48 15.46
N VAL A 848 -3.00 -8.48 14.64
CA VAL A 848 -2.07 -7.41 14.23
C VAL A 848 -1.75 -6.48 15.40
N TYR A 849 -2.78 -5.96 16.08
CA TYR A 849 -2.62 -4.98 17.15
C TYR A 849 -1.86 -5.55 18.36
N ALA A 850 -2.30 -6.70 18.90
CA ALA A 850 -1.70 -7.28 20.10
C ALA A 850 -0.24 -7.73 19.89
N THR A 851 0.13 -8.20 18.70
CA THR A 851 1.53 -8.61 18.40
C THR A 851 2.52 -7.45 18.60
N LYS A 852 2.07 -6.22 18.35
CA LYS A 852 2.84 -4.98 18.58
C LYS A 852 2.59 -4.42 19.98
N VAL A 853 1.36 -4.00 20.26
CA VAL A 853 1.07 -3.14 21.41
C VAL A 853 1.06 -3.92 22.73
N GLU A 854 0.31 -5.03 22.82
CA GLU A 854 0.40 -5.93 23.98
C GLU A 854 1.77 -6.59 24.10
N GLY A 855 2.41 -6.90 22.96
CA GLY A 855 3.78 -7.37 22.91
C GLY A 855 4.76 -6.42 23.61
N LEU A 856 4.68 -5.12 23.31
CA LEU A 856 5.48 -4.10 23.98
C LEU A 856 5.06 -3.89 25.44
N LYS A 857 3.76 -3.79 25.74
CA LYS A 857 3.26 -3.65 27.13
C LYS A 857 3.78 -4.76 28.04
N ASN A 858 3.78 -6.00 27.56
CA ASN A 858 4.37 -7.14 28.27
C ASN A 858 5.88 -6.98 28.46
N LEU A 859 6.65 -6.62 27.42
CA LEU A 859 8.09 -6.38 27.52
C LEU A 859 8.41 -5.30 28.56
N LEU A 860 7.77 -4.13 28.47
CA LEU A 860 8.01 -2.98 29.36
C LEU A 860 7.68 -3.30 30.83
N ALA A 861 6.64 -4.10 31.08
CA ALA A 861 6.28 -4.53 32.43
C ALA A 861 7.21 -5.63 32.99
N ILE A 862 7.78 -6.50 32.14
CA ILE A 862 8.75 -7.54 32.55
C ILE A 862 10.14 -6.93 32.77
N THR A 863 10.46 -5.82 32.11
CA THR A 863 11.75 -5.11 32.15
C THR A 863 11.69 -3.77 32.88
N GLU A 864 10.68 -3.57 33.74
CA GLU A 864 10.51 -2.36 34.53
C GLU A 864 11.67 -2.14 35.53
N SER A 865 12.22 -3.22 36.07
CA SER A 865 13.38 -3.21 36.97
C SER A 865 14.74 -3.25 36.25
N ASP A 866 14.77 -3.49 34.93
CA ASP A 866 16.00 -3.50 34.14
C ASP A 866 16.43 -2.07 33.77
N LYS A 867 17.74 -1.81 33.86
CA LYS A 867 18.34 -0.49 33.57
C LYS A 867 18.54 -0.28 32.08
N LEU A 868 17.42 -0.26 31.33
CA LEU A 868 17.42 0.01 29.90
C LEU A 868 18.10 1.34 29.58
N ARG A 869 19.05 1.29 28.64
CA ARG A 869 19.69 2.44 28.00
C ARG A 869 19.29 2.61 26.54
N HIS A 870 18.69 1.60 25.92
CA HIS A 870 18.12 1.65 24.56
C HIS A 870 16.75 0.97 24.50
N LEU A 871 15.79 1.62 23.85
CA LEU A 871 14.47 1.09 23.51
C LEU A 871 14.12 1.50 22.08
N VAL A 872 14.27 0.58 21.14
CA VAL A 872 13.98 0.79 19.71
C VAL A 872 12.70 0.07 19.32
N LEU A 873 11.71 0.80 18.81
CA LEU A 873 10.45 0.25 18.33
C LEU A 873 10.40 0.32 16.81
N PHE A 874 10.08 -0.79 16.15
CA PHE A 874 9.90 -0.81 14.69
C PHE A 874 8.46 -0.43 14.39
N SER A 875 8.25 0.85 14.12
CA SER A 875 6.99 1.42 13.65
C SER A 875 6.92 1.35 12.11
N SER A 876 5.97 2.05 11.49
CA SER A 876 5.79 2.11 10.03
C SER A 876 5.31 3.49 9.60
N VAL A 877 5.71 3.97 8.42
CA VAL A 877 5.16 5.24 7.88
C VAL A 877 3.64 5.22 7.74
N SER A 878 2.99 4.04 7.66
CA SER A 878 1.52 3.92 7.69
C SER A 878 0.90 4.42 9.01
N ALA A 879 1.65 4.50 10.11
CA ALA A 879 1.23 5.18 11.34
C ALA A 879 0.94 6.67 11.10
N ARG A 880 1.71 7.29 10.21
CA ARG A 880 1.71 8.73 9.93
C ARG A 880 0.91 9.09 8.67
N THR A 881 0.84 8.22 7.65
CA THR A 881 0.04 8.44 6.42
C THR A 881 -1.31 7.71 6.40
N GLY A 882 -1.53 6.71 7.25
CA GLY A 882 -2.48 5.62 6.95
C GLY A 882 -1.97 4.73 5.81
N ASN A 883 -2.68 3.61 5.55
CA ASN A 883 -2.54 2.85 4.30
C ASN A 883 -3.79 1.97 4.07
N THR A 884 -4.30 1.94 2.85
CA THR A 884 -5.52 1.19 2.46
C THR A 884 -5.43 -0.28 2.87
N GLY A 885 -6.44 -0.78 3.60
CA GLY A 885 -6.48 -2.16 4.11
C GLY A 885 -5.62 -2.44 5.36
N GLN A 886 -4.89 -1.45 5.87
CA GLN A 886 -3.94 -1.59 6.98
C GLN A 886 -4.33 -0.76 8.21
N CYS A 887 -5.64 -0.61 8.49
CA CYS A 887 -6.11 0.21 9.62
C CYS A 887 -5.56 -0.26 10.98
N ASP A 888 -5.65 -1.56 11.25
CA ASP A 888 -5.08 -2.23 12.44
C ASP A 888 -3.56 -2.03 12.57
N TYR A 889 -2.84 -2.12 11.46
CA TYR A 889 -1.39 -1.92 11.42
C TYR A 889 -1.02 -0.44 11.62
N ALA A 890 -1.73 0.50 10.99
CA ALA A 890 -1.54 1.94 11.20
C ALA A 890 -1.82 2.34 12.66
N MET A 891 -2.94 1.87 13.23
CA MET A 891 -3.31 2.04 14.64
C MET A 891 -2.24 1.48 15.59
N ALA A 892 -1.79 0.24 15.37
CA ALA A 892 -0.78 -0.40 16.21
C ALA A 892 0.57 0.32 16.16
N ASN A 893 0.97 0.85 15.01
CA ASN A 893 2.24 1.57 14.86
C ASN A 893 2.18 2.99 15.44
N GLU A 894 1.07 3.73 15.32
CA GLU A 894 0.94 5.05 15.97
C GLU A 894 0.83 4.91 17.51
N ALA A 895 0.21 3.85 18.02
CA ALA A 895 0.28 3.50 19.45
C ALA A 895 1.73 3.22 19.91
N LEU A 896 2.54 2.47 19.14
CA LEU A 896 3.98 2.31 19.43
C LEU A 896 4.71 3.67 19.45
N ASN A 897 4.39 4.57 18.52
CA ASN A 897 4.98 5.92 18.47
C ASN A 897 4.69 6.72 19.77
N LYS A 898 3.45 6.70 20.28
CA LYS A 898 3.11 7.42 21.52
C LYS A 898 3.60 6.71 22.78
N MET A 899 3.71 5.38 22.77
CA MET A 899 4.41 4.62 23.82
C MET A 899 5.89 4.97 23.90
N ALA A 900 6.58 5.13 22.76
CA ALA A 900 7.96 5.63 22.75
C ALA A 900 8.05 7.03 23.38
N ARG A 901 7.07 7.92 23.12
CA ARG A 901 7.03 9.24 23.73
C ARG A 901 6.87 9.18 25.26
N VAL A 902 5.93 8.39 25.78
CA VAL A 902 5.76 8.20 27.23
C VAL A 902 7.01 7.56 27.87
N GLU A 903 7.58 6.51 27.27
CA GLU A 903 8.80 5.88 27.80
C GLU A 903 10.02 6.82 27.75
N SER A 904 10.11 7.73 26.76
CA SER A 904 11.20 8.73 26.68
C SER A 904 11.17 9.72 27.84
N LEU A 905 9.97 10.11 28.29
CA LEU A 905 9.78 10.97 29.46
C LEU A 905 9.98 10.20 30.77
N ARG A 906 9.60 8.91 30.80
CA ARG A 906 9.77 8.03 31.97
C ARG A 906 11.23 7.62 32.22
N ARG A 907 12.05 7.49 31.17
CA ARG A 907 13.41 6.93 31.24
C ARG A 907 14.47 7.92 30.76
N SER A 908 14.76 8.94 31.57
CA SER A 908 15.75 9.99 31.27
C SER A 908 17.21 9.52 31.02
N GLY A 909 17.52 8.25 31.31
CA GLY A 909 18.81 7.61 30.98
C GLY A 909 18.75 6.62 29.80
N CYS A 910 17.67 6.63 29.01
CA CYS A 910 17.42 5.67 27.93
C CYS A 910 17.18 6.37 26.59
N ARG A 911 17.87 5.91 25.54
CA ARG A 911 17.58 6.26 24.15
C ARG A 911 16.32 5.53 23.70
N VAL A 912 15.19 6.21 23.80
CA VAL A 912 13.92 5.71 23.25
C VAL A 912 13.75 6.24 21.81
N THR A 913 13.43 5.34 20.88
CA THR A 913 13.21 5.68 19.46
C THR A 913 12.13 4.79 18.84
N ALA A 914 11.09 5.38 18.26
CA ALA A 914 10.21 4.71 17.31
C ALA A 914 10.63 5.08 15.89
N ILE A 915 11.02 4.06 15.10
CA ILE A 915 11.44 4.23 13.71
C ILE A 915 10.27 3.83 12.82
N ASN A 916 9.67 4.81 12.15
CA ASN A 916 8.62 4.62 11.16
C ASN A 916 9.25 4.24 9.83
N TRP A 917 9.35 2.94 9.58
CA TRP A 917 9.94 2.43 8.36
C TRP A 917 8.98 2.58 7.16
N GLY A 918 9.52 3.09 6.05
CA GLY A 918 9.01 2.84 4.70
C GLY A 918 9.21 1.38 4.28
N PRO A 919 8.77 0.99 3.08
CA PRO A 919 8.89 -0.40 2.62
C PRO A 919 10.36 -0.80 2.40
N TRP A 920 10.74 -1.97 2.91
CA TRP A 920 12.09 -2.53 2.77
C TRP A 920 12.19 -3.39 1.50
N ASP A 921 13.39 -3.53 0.93
CA ASP A 921 13.66 -4.50 -0.14
C ASP A 921 13.81 -5.91 0.44
N GLY A 922 12.71 -6.44 0.97
CA GLY A 922 12.61 -7.77 1.58
C GLY A 922 11.77 -7.80 2.87
N GLY A 923 11.86 -8.92 3.61
CA GLY A 923 11.12 -9.11 4.87
C GLY A 923 9.63 -9.36 4.64
N MET A 924 8.81 -8.32 4.74
CA MET A 924 7.36 -8.37 4.49
C MET A 924 6.97 -7.98 3.05
N VAL A 925 7.90 -7.42 2.27
CA VAL A 925 7.70 -7.07 0.87
C VAL A 925 7.98 -8.29 -0.01
N THR A 926 6.95 -8.81 -0.68
CA THR A 926 7.06 -9.90 -1.67
C THR A 926 7.57 -9.37 -3.02
N PRO A 927 8.00 -10.24 -3.97
CA PRO A 927 8.36 -9.81 -5.32
C PRO A 927 7.24 -9.05 -6.06
N ALA A 928 5.98 -9.47 -5.87
CA ALA A 928 4.81 -8.77 -6.40
C ALA A 928 4.63 -7.37 -5.78
N LEU A 929 4.76 -7.24 -4.45
CA LEU A 929 4.74 -5.93 -3.77
C LEU A 929 5.92 -5.05 -4.21
N LYS A 930 7.12 -5.61 -4.40
CA LYS A 930 8.29 -4.90 -4.94
C LYS A 930 8.00 -4.32 -6.33
N LYS A 931 7.39 -5.10 -7.22
CA LYS A 931 6.94 -4.62 -8.54
C LYS A 931 5.91 -3.49 -8.42
N ALA A 932 4.94 -3.63 -7.50
CA ALA A 932 3.90 -2.64 -7.26
C ALA A 932 4.37 -1.34 -6.59
N PHE A 933 5.38 -1.38 -5.71
CA PHE A 933 6.02 -0.18 -5.14
C PHE A 933 6.89 0.53 -6.19
N ASN A 934 7.66 -0.23 -6.97
CA ASN A 934 8.48 0.32 -8.05
C ASN A 934 7.63 1.00 -9.14
N SER A 935 6.44 0.47 -9.47
CA SER A 935 5.51 1.12 -10.42
C SER A 935 4.74 2.33 -9.84
N LYS A 936 5.04 2.71 -8.59
CA LYS A 936 4.45 3.84 -7.85
C LYS A 936 5.52 4.88 -7.43
N ASP A 937 6.76 4.74 -7.92
CA ASP A 937 7.95 5.51 -7.52
C ASP A 937 8.29 5.45 -6.02
N ILE A 938 7.77 4.44 -5.30
CA ILE A 938 8.02 4.24 -3.87
C ILE A 938 9.36 3.49 -3.71
N GLN A 939 10.45 4.25 -3.51
CA GLN A 939 11.80 3.68 -3.30
C GLN A 939 11.81 2.76 -2.07
N LEU A 940 12.27 1.52 -2.26
CA LEU A 940 12.47 0.53 -1.21
C LEU A 940 13.80 0.77 -0.45
N ILE A 941 13.81 0.46 0.84
CA ILE A 941 15.00 0.55 1.69
C ILE A 941 15.85 -0.73 1.55
N PRO A 942 17.10 -0.69 1.04
CA PRO A 942 17.97 -1.87 1.00
C PRO A 942 18.26 -2.36 2.42
N ILE A 943 18.18 -3.68 2.66
CA ILE A 943 18.16 -4.23 4.03
C ILE A 943 19.38 -3.81 4.86
N GLU A 944 20.59 -3.91 4.29
CA GLU A 944 21.83 -3.49 4.93
C GLU A 944 21.88 -1.98 5.21
N THR A 945 21.24 -1.15 4.39
CA THR A 945 21.15 0.30 4.62
C THR A 945 20.16 0.62 5.74
N GLY A 946 18.99 -0.03 5.77
CA GLY A 946 18.05 0.10 6.89
C GLY A 946 18.65 -0.36 8.22
N ALA A 947 19.38 -1.47 8.23
CA ALA A 947 20.07 -1.97 9.41
C ALA A 947 21.17 -1.03 9.94
N ARG A 948 21.94 -0.38 9.05
CA ARG A 948 22.88 0.68 9.44
C ARG A 948 22.17 1.93 9.97
N LEU A 949 21.04 2.32 9.37
CA LEU A 949 20.27 3.49 9.80
C LEU A 949 19.64 3.28 11.19
N MET A 950 19.16 2.07 11.53
CA MET A 950 18.74 1.76 12.90
C MET A 950 19.87 1.98 13.90
N VAL A 951 21.07 1.46 13.61
CA VAL A 951 22.27 1.62 14.46
C VAL A 951 22.70 3.09 14.56
N ALA A 952 22.49 3.90 13.52
CA ALA A 952 22.74 5.34 13.56
C ALA A 952 21.73 6.08 14.47
N GLU A 953 20.44 5.75 14.44
CA GLU A 953 19.43 6.36 15.33
C GLU A 953 19.62 5.98 16.82
N MET A 954 20.30 4.86 17.10
CA MET A 954 20.71 4.45 18.45
C MET A 954 21.89 5.25 19.02
N LYS A 955 22.46 6.20 18.28
CA LYS A 955 23.48 7.13 18.80
C LYS A 955 22.85 8.16 19.74
N ASN A 956 23.55 8.47 20.83
CA ASN A 956 23.13 9.51 21.78
C ASN A 956 23.89 10.82 21.57
N ALA A 957 23.14 11.86 21.22
CA ALA A 957 23.54 13.26 21.22
C ALA A 957 22.68 14.06 22.23
N ASP A 958 23.01 15.33 22.46
CA ASP A 958 22.32 16.18 23.45
C ASP A 958 20.82 16.40 23.14
N THR A 959 20.43 16.28 21.87
CA THR A 959 19.03 16.31 21.42
C THR A 959 18.78 15.21 20.37
N CYS A 960 18.01 14.18 20.73
CA CYS A 960 17.62 13.11 19.81
C CYS A 960 16.09 13.04 19.65
N PRO A 961 15.56 12.92 18.41
CA PRO A 961 14.12 12.77 18.17
C PRO A 961 13.63 11.39 18.62
N VAL A 962 12.47 11.36 19.28
CA VAL A 962 11.85 10.10 19.77
C VAL A 962 11.13 9.36 18.64
N GLU A 963 10.55 10.09 17.69
CA GLU A 963 9.87 9.54 16.52
C GLU A 963 10.60 10.01 15.26
N VAL A 964 10.99 9.05 14.41
CA VAL A 964 11.69 9.31 13.13
C VAL A 964 11.03 8.54 12.00
N LEU A 965 11.19 9.01 10.77
CA LEU A 965 10.65 8.41 9.55
C LEU A 965 11.82 8.13 8.60
N ILE A 966 11.92 6.92 8.07
CA ILE A 966 13.03 6.48 7.23
C ILE A 966 12.51 5.74 6.00
N GLY A 967 12.89 6.20 4.81
CA GLY A 967 12.40 5.68 3.52
C GLY A 967 11.15 6.40 3.01
N SER A 968 10.61 5.90 1.91
CA SER A 968 9.49 6.50 1.19
C SER A 968 8.17 6.44 1.96
N MET A 969 7.35 7.48 1.82
CA MET A 969 5.94 7.47 2.23
C MET A 969 5.13 6.53 1.35
N LEU A 970 4.05 5.94 1.89
CA LEU A 970 3.22 4.95 1.17
C LEU A 970 2.10 5.56 0.30
N SER A 971 1.82 6.85 0.41
CA SER A 971 0.72 7.48 -0.31
C SER A 971 1.04 7.70 -1.79
N THR A 972 0.13 7.26 -2.67
CA THR A 972 0.20 7.51 -4.11
C THR A 972 -0.52 8.77 -4.59
N ASP A 973 -1.23 9.49 -3.72
CA ASP A 973 -1.72 10.83 -4.07
C ASP A 973 -0.83 11.91 -3.43
N PRO A 974 -0.19 12.80 -4.22
CA PRO A 974 0.49 14.00 -3.71
C PRO A 974 -0.46 15.04 -3.09
N ALA A 975 -1.69 14.67 -2.72
CA ALA A 975 -2.57 15.41 -1.82
C ALA A 975 -2.90 14.67 -0.50
N ALA A 976 -2.64 13.37 -0.39
CA ALA A 976 -2.87 12.59 0.84
C ALA A 976 -1.60 12.43 1.70
N VAL A 977 -0.40 12.53 1.11
CA VAL A 977 0.56 13.47 1.70
C VAL A 977 0.11 14.84 1.22
N GLY A 978 -0.55 15.61 2.10
CA GLY A 978 -0.88 17.02 1.82
C GLY A 978 0.37 17.70 1.29
N PRO A 979 0.31 18.35 0.12
CA PRO A 979 1.39 18.30 -0.85
C PRO A 979 2.74 18.76 -0.28
N LEU A 980 3.83 18.26 -0.87
CA LEU A 980 5.14 18.93 -0.85
C LEU A 980 5.11 20.23 -1.70
N GLY A 981 4.08 21.04 -1.47
CA GLY A 981 4.22 22.48 -1.52
C GLY A 981 5.23 22.88 -0.45
N HIS A 982 6.35 23.42 -0.92
CA HIS A 982 6.85 24.65 -0.30
C HIS A 982 5.61 25.55 -0.07
N PRO A 983 5.27 25.85 1.20
CA PRO A 983 3.88 25.83 1.71
C PRO A 983 2.95 26.70 0.89
N GLU A 984 1.97 26.08 0.21
CA GLU A 984 1.54 26.47 -1.14
C GLU A 984 1.50 27.99 -1.33
N ILE A 985 2.62 28.50 -1.85
CA ILE A 985 2.86 29.93 -1.90
C ILE A 985 1.87 30.50 -2.90
N PRO A 986 1.09 31.55 -2.57
CA PRO A 986 0.15 32.15 -3.50
C PRO A 986 0.89 32.74 -4.71
N MET A 987 1.06 31.93 -5.75
CA MET A 987 1.83 32.27 -6.94
C MET A 987 0.92 32.95 -7.96
N ALA A 988 1.28 34.17 -8.34
CA ALA A 988 0.62 34.87 -9.42
C ALA A 988 0.99 34.25 -10.77
N LEU A 989 0.02 34.18 -11.68
CA LEU A 989 0.31 33.98 -13.10
C LEU A 989 0.98 35.25 -13.63
N LEU A 990 2.30 35.20 -13.83
CA LEU A 990 3.07 36.34 -14.34
C LEU A 990 3.06 36.44 -15.86
N GLU A 991 3.04 35.31 -16.55
CA GLU A 991 3.17 35.28 -18.01
C GLU A 991 2.56 34.02 -18.64
N ARG A 992 2.17 34.15 -19.91
CA ARG A 992 1.87 33.03 -20.80
C ARG A 992 2.81 33.12 -22.01
N ARG A 993 3.43 32.01 -22.40
CA ARG A 993 4.32 31.94 -23.57
C ARG A 993 3.82 30.90 -24.53
N GLU A 994 3.62 31.29 -25.79
CA GLU A 994 3.54 30.34 -26.90
C GLU A 994 4.95 29.90 -27.26
N VAL A 995 5.14 28.59 -27.43
CA VAL A 995 6.41 27.94 -27.80
C VAL A 995 6.14 27.11 -29.05
N ASP A 996 6.88 27.43 -30.11
CA ASP A 996 6.82 26.79 -31.43
C ASP A 996 8.14 26.99 -32.19
N LEU A 997 8.33 26.24 -33.29
CA LEU A 997 9.56 26.27 -34.09
C LEU A 997 9.80 27.60 -34.83
N ASN A 998 8.76 28.37 -35.14
CA ASN A 998 8.93 29.68 -35.78
C ASN A 998 9.42 30.70 -34.77
N ARG A 999 8.81 30.69 -33.57
CA ARG A 999 9.08 31.65 -32.49
C ARG A 999 10.37 31.34 -31.73
N TYR A 1000 10.79 30.08 -31.68
CA TYR A 1000 12.07 29.63 -31.13
C TYR A 1000 12.82 28.69 -32.12
N PRO A 1001 13.46 29.23 -33.18
CA PRO A 1001 14.16 28.42 -34.18
C PRO A 1001 15.25 27.50 -33.63
N VAL A 1002 15.85 27.83 -32.48
CA VAL A 1002 16.84 26.98 -31.79
C VAL A 1002 16.29 25.58 -31.43
N LEU A 1003 14.98 25.42 -31.27
CA LEU A 1003 14.35 24.12 -30.97
C LEU A 1003 14.53 23.09 -32.11
N ALA A 1004 14.79 23.54 -33.35
CA ALA A 1004 15.18 22.66 -34.45
C ALA A 1004 16.56 22.00 -34.25
N SER A 1005 17.34 22.47 -33.28
CA SER A 1005 18.64 21.91 -32.88
C SER A 1005 18.62 21.20 -31.52
N HIS A 1006 17.45 21.03 -30.89
CA HIS A 1006 17.27 20.26 -29.65
C HIS A 1006 16.11 19.26 -29.83
N VAL A 1007 16.38 18.21 -30.61
CA VAL A 1007 15.39 17.19 -31.02
C VAL A 1007 15.74 15.87 -30.35
N ILE A 1008 14.76 15.23 -29.70
CA ILE A 1008 14.93 13.93 -29.03
C ILE A 1008 13.82 13.00 -29.52
N GLY A 1009 14.18 11.83 -30.05
CA GLY A 1009 13.22 10.87 -30.60
C GLY A 1009 12.34 11.45 -31.71
N GLY A 1010 12.94 12.24 -32.61
CA GLY A 1010 12.26 12.94 -33.71
C GLY A 1010 11.40 14.14 -33.31
N LYS A 1011 11.27 14.48 -32.02
CA LYS A 1011 10.42 15.59 -31.53
C LYS A 1011 11.27 16.75 -30.99
N PRO A 1012 10.97 18.03 -31.33
CA PRO A 1012 11.59 19.18 -30.69
C PRO A 1012 11.22 19.26 -29.20
N VAL A 1013 12.21 19.48 -28.35
CA VAL A 1013 12.04 19.62 -26.89
C VAL A 1013 12.67 20.94 -26.45
N VAL A 1014 12.08 21.67 -25.50
CA VAL A 1014 12.72 22.86 -24.91
C VAL A 1014 13.95 22.44 -24.09
N PRO A 1015 15.16 23.00 -24.35
CA PRO A 1015 16.34 22.74 -23.53
C PRO A 1015 16.13 23.15 -22.08
N PHE A 1016 16.62 22.33 -21.13
CA PHE A 1016 16.54 22.68 -19.70
C PHE A 1016 17.27 24.00 -19.41
N ALA A 1017 18.36 24.28 -20.12
CA ALA A 1017 19.09 25.54 -20.05
C ALA A 1017 18.22 26.76 -20.41
N LEU A 1018 17.32 26.65 -21.40
CA LEU A 1018 16.42 27.74 -21.83
C LEU A 1018 15.28 27.98 -20.82
N ILE A 1019 14.85 26.94 -20.09
CA ILE A 1019 13.89 27.07 -18.99
C ILE A 1019 14.46 27.96 -17.86
N THR A 1020 15.78 27.95 -17.64
CA THR A 1020 16.43 28.79 -16.61
C THR A 1020 16.22 30.29 -16.86
N GLU A 1021 16.31 30.75 -18.12
CA GLU A 1021 16.06 32.14 -18.53
C GLU A 1021 14.59 32.54 -18.27
N TRP A 1022 13.63 31.67 -18.64
CA TRP A 1022 12.20 31.95 -18.42
C TRP A 1022 11.86 32.06 -16.93
N ILE A 1023 12.43 31.19 -16.10
CA ILE A 1023 12.25 31.20 -14.65
C ILE A 1023 12.94 32.42 -14.02
N GLY A 1024 14.15 32.78 -14.47
CA GLY A 1024 14.84 34.01 -14.07
C GLY A 1024 14.02 35.28 -14.37
N HIS A 1025 13.35 35.32 -15.52
CA HIS A 1025 12.44 36.42 -15.85
C HIS A 1025 11.25 36.49 -14.88
N GLY A 1026 10.63 35.35 -14.58
CA GLY A 1026 9.53 35.26 -13.62
C GLY A 1026 9.93 35.81 -12.25
N ALA A 1027 11.13 35.47 -11.77
CA ALA A 1027 11.65 36.00 -10.52
C ALA A 1027 11.82 37.52 -10.54
N LEU A 1028 12.31 38.10 -11.64
CA LEU A 1028 12.61 39.54 -11.73
C LEU A 1028 11.43 40.45 -12.13
N LYS A 1029 10.38 39.92 -12.78
CA LYS A 1029 9.31 40.73 -13.39
C LYS A 1029 8.59 41.65 -12.41
N GLU A 1030 8.24 41.14 -11.23
CA GLU A 1030 7.63 41.90 -10.12
C GLU A 1030 8.67 42.42 -9.12
N ASN A 1031 9.96 42.18 -9.36
CA ASN A 1031 11.07 42.53 -8.47
C ASN A 1031 12.16 43.34 -9.21
N PRO A 1032 11.83 44.52 -9.77
CA PRO A 1032 12.78 45.33 -10.53
C PRO A 1032 13.89 45.89 -9.65
N GLY A 1033 15.10 45.99 -10.22
CA GLY A 1033 16.29 46.53 -9.54
C GLY A 1033 17.24 45.46 -8.97
N PHE A 1034 16.80 44.22 -8.82
CA PHE A 1034 17.67 43.09 -8.48
C PHE A 1034 18.31 42.46 -9.73
N SER A 1035 19.36 41.67 -9.50
CA SER A 1035 19.97 40.73 -10.43
C SER A 1035 19.72 39.29 -9.98
N LEU A 1036 19.57 38.36 -10.94
CA LEU A 1036 19.53 36.92 -10.65
C LEU A 1036 20.91 36.44 -10.16
N TYR A 1037 20.99 35.99 -8.92
CA TYR A 1037 22.18 35.38 -8.32
C TYR A 1037 22.27 33.88 -8.60
N GLY A 1038 21.13 33.20 -8.71
CA GLY A 1038 21.10 31.77 -8.99
C GLY A 1038 19.77 31.09 -8.66
N PHE A 1039 19.82 29.79 -8.44
CA PHE A 1039 18.67 28.91 -8.20
C PHE A 1039 18.99 27.87 -7.12
N ASP A 1040 18.00 27.53 -6.30
CA ASP A 1040 18.02 26.39 -5.36
C ASP A 1040 16.88 25.40 -5.67
N ASP A 1041 17.10 24.13 -5.34
CA ASP A 1041 16.11 23.04 -5.47
C ASP A 1041 15.52 22.90 -6.90
N PHE A 1042 16.33 23.12 -7.95
CA PHE A 1042 15.83 23.20 -9.33
C PHE A 1042 15.53 21.81 -9.90
N ARG A 1043 14.25 21.48 -10.06
CA ARG A 1043 13.74 20.19 -10.54
C ARG A 1043 13.13 20.31 -11.94
N LEU A 1044 13.56 19.45 -12.85
CA LEU A 1044 12.87 19.19 -14.13
C LEU A 1044 11.93 18.00 -13.91
N LEU A 1045 10.62 18.27 -13.82
CA LEU A 1045 9.60 17.25 -13.55
C LEU A 1045 9.06 16.61 -14.83
N SER A 1046 9.00 17.37 -15.94
CA SER A 1046 8.54 16.88 -17.22
C SER A 1046 9.07 17.75 -18.36
N GLY A 1047 9.66 17.13 -19.38
CA GLY A 1047 10.17 17.85 -20.56
C GLY A 1047 9.07 18.52 -21.40
N ILE A 1048 9.36 19.70 -21.96
CA ILE A 1048 8.41 20.44 -22.80
C ILE A 1048 8.61 20.03 -24.26
N CYS A 1049 8.06 18.88 -24.62
CA CYS A 1049 8.01 18.37 -25.98
C CYS A 1049 6.99 19.14 -26.84
N ILE A 1050 7.32 19.47 -28.09
CA ILE A 1050 6.46 20.19 -29.04
C ILE A 1050 5.81 19.18 -30.01
N GLU A 1051 4.56 18.82 -29.73
CA GLU A 1051 3.81 17.78 -30.46
C GLU A 1051 2.69 18.35 -31.35
N GLN A 1052 2.53 19.67 -31.37
CA GLN A 1052 1.53 20.43 -32.11
C GLN A 1052 2.20 21.71 -32.63
N GLU A 1053 1.59 22.39 -33.61
CA GLU A 1053 2.14 23.62 -34.19
C GLU A 1053 2.49 24.70 -33.16
N LYS A 1054 1.77 24.74 -32.02
CA LYS A 1054 2.03 25.63 -30.88
C LYS A 1054 1.76 24.95 -29.55
N LYS A 1055 2.54 25.30 -28.52
CA LYS A 1055 2.33 24.88 -27.13
C LYS A 1055 2.33 26.08 -26.19
N LEU A 1056 1.33 26.18 -25.31
CA LEU A 1056 1.18 27.31 -24.38
C LEU A 1056 1.67 26.93 -22.96
N VAL A 1057 2.70 27.61 -22.46
CA VAL A 1057 3.19 27.46 -21.07
C VAL A 1057 2.84 28.68 -20.22
N ARG A 1058 2.71 28.47 -18.92
CA ARG A 1058 2.32 29.45 -17.90
C ARG A 1058 3.45 29.60 -16.89
N LEU A 1059 3.90 30.83 -16.66
CA LEU A 1059 4.94 31.14 -15.69
C LEU A 1059 4.29 31.67 -14.41
N MET A 1060 4.53 30.98 -13.30
CA MET A 1060 3.96 31.24 -11.98
C MET A 1060 5.09 31.65 -11.03
N ALA A 1061 4.89 32.67 -10.19
CA ALA A 1061 5.89 33.05 -9.18
C ALA A 1061 5.25 33.58 -7.89
N GLY A 1062 5.92 33.33 -6.76
CA GLY A 1062 5.55 33.83 -5.45
C GLY A 1062 6.00 35.26 -5.19
N LYS A 1063 5.70 35.78 -3.99
CA LYS A 1063 6.29 37.05 -3.52
C LYS A 1063 7.74 36.84 -3.11
N ALA A 1064 8.60 37.81 -3.39
CA ALA A 1064 9.98 37.79 -2.90
C ALA A 1064 10.05 37.85 -1.36
N ARG A 1065 10.93 37.03 -0.79
CA ARG A 1065 11.15 36.92 0.66
C ARG A 1065 12.63 37.10 0.97
N LYS A 1066 13.00 38.06 1.83
CA LYS A 1066 14.42 38.25 2.19
C LYS A 1066 14.91 37.10 3.07
N THR A 1067 16.10 36.58 2.80
CA THR A 1067 16.74 35.50 3.55
C THR A 1067 18.26 35.72 3.53
N GLY A 1068 18.80 36.17 4.66
CA GLY A 1068 20.15 36.73 4.71
C GLY A 1068 20.30 37.93 3.77
N ASP A 1069 21.36 37.94 2.99
CA ASP A 1069 21.65 38.98 1.98
C ASP A 1069 20.99 38.71 0.61
N THR A 1070 20.20 37.63 0.50
CA THR A 1070 19.48 37.27 -0.74
C THR A 1070 17.97 37.51 -0.61
N TRP A 1071 17.30 37.69 -1.74
CA TRP A 1071 15.84 37.64 -1.86
C TRP A 1071 15.44 36.38 -2.61
N GLN A 1072 14.57 35.57 -2.02
CA GLN A 1072 14.14 34.28 -2.56
C GLN A 1072 12.76 34.42 -3.20
N VAL A 1073 12.61 33.92 -4.43
CA VAL A 1073 11.35 33.85 -5.17
C VAL A 1073 11.13 32.41 -5.65
N ASP A 1074 10.11 31.74 -5.14
CA ASP A 1074 9.72 30.41 -5.62
C ASP A 1074 8.95 30.56 -6.95
N VAL A 1075 9.36 29.81 -7.97
CA VAL A 1075 8.89 29.96 -9.36
C VAL A 1075 8.59 28.58 -9.97
N GLU A 1076 7.50 28.49 -10.71
CA GLU A 1076 7.07 27.28 -11.43
C GLU A 1076 6.71 27.56 -12.89
N LEU A 1077 7.09 26.63 -13.76
CA LEU A 1077 6.68 26.60 -15.16
C LEU A 1077 5.64 25.51 -15.36
N ARG A 1078 4.43 25.87 -15.77
CA ARG A 1078 3.24 25.01 -15.85
C ARG A 1078 2.61 24.97 -17.24
N ASN A 1079 1.73 24.01 -17.50
CA ASN A 1079 1.03 23.84 -18.78
C ASN A 1079 -0.40 23.31 -18.58
N GLY A 1080 -1.38 24.04 -19.13
CA GLY A 1080 -2.78 23.59 -19.23
C GLY A 1080 -3.39 23.09 -17.90
N VAL A 1081 -4.29 22.12 -18.02
CA VAL A 1081 -4.77 21.23 -16.95
C VAL A 1081 -4.95 19.87 -17.61
N LYS A 1082 -4.43 18.79 -17.02
CA LYS A 1082 -4.59 17.41 -17.52
C LYS A 1082 -5.15 16.56 -16.39
N ASN A 1083 -6.23 15.82 -16.67
CA ASN A 1083 -6.94 15.00 -15.68
C ASN A 1083 -7.31 15.79 -14.39
N GLY A 1084 -7.71 17.06 -14.54
CA GLY A 1084 -8.07 17.94 -13.42
C GLY A 1084 -6.91 18.57 -12.65
N LYS A 1085 -5.67 18.08 -12.79
CA LYS A 1085 -4.48 18.63 -12.12
C LYS A 1085 -3.64 19.51 -13.08
N ASP A 1086 -2.99 20.54 -12.53
CA ASP A 1086 -2.13 21.47 -13.27
C ASP A 1086 -0.76 20.82 -13.56
N VAL A 1087 -0.30 20.82 -14.82
CA VAL A 1087 0.93 20.10 -15.20
C VAL A 1087 2.15 21.00 -14.96
N VAL A 1088 2.89 20.75 -13.87
CA VAL A 1088 4.16 21.43 -13.58
C VAL A 1088 5.29 20.77 -14.36
N HIS A 1089 5.95 21.53 -15.23
CA HIS A 1089 7.12 21.09 -16.00
C HIS A 1089 8.42 21.28 -15.21
N SER A 1090 8.56 22.37 -14.46
CA SER A 1090 9.74 22.65 -13.63
C SER A 1090 9.40 23.53 -12.43
N ARG A 1091 10.15 23.38 -11.34
CA ARG A 1091 10.07 24.24 -10.14
C ARG A 1091 11.45 24.51 -9.55
N THR A 1092 11.64 25.68 -8.95
CA THR A 1092 12.87 26.08 -8.24
C THR A 1092 12.62 27.30 -7.35
N ARG A 1093 13.56 27.62 -6.47
CA ARG A 1093 13.63 28.91 -5.79
C ARG A 1093 14.74 29.76 -6.41
N ALA A 1094 14.36 30.80 -7.14
CA ALA A 1094 15.28 31.79 -7.68
C ALA A 1094 15.82 32.69 -6.55
N LEU A 1095 17.11 33.00 -6.63
CA LEU A 1095 17.80 33.88 -5.71
C LEU A 1095 18.14 35.19 -6.41
N LEU A 1096 17.78 36.30 -5.78
CA LEU A 1096 17.97 37.66 -6.28
C LEU A 1096 18.86 38.48 -5.32
N VAL A 1097 19.71 39.35 -5.88
CA VAL A 1097 20.62 40.22 -5.13
C VAL A 1097 20.69 41.61 -5.76
N GLU A 1098 20.95 42.65 -4.96
CA GLU A 1098 21.14 44.03 -5.46
C GLU A 1098 22.49 44.18 -6.18
N ARG A 1099 23.50 43.44 -5.72
CA ARG A 1099 24.85 43.34 -6.29
C ARG A 1099 25.35 41.91 -6.14
N PHE A 1100 26.05 41.40 -7.15
CA PHE A 1100 26.72 40.10 -7.06
C PHE A 1100 27.80 40.09 -5.95
N PRO A 1101 27.88 39.03 -5.13
CA PRO A 1101 28.98 38.85 -4.21
C PRO A 1101 30.29 38.55 -4.97
N ASP A 1102 31.43 38.78 -4.32
CA ASP A 1102 32.73 38.50 -4.91
C ASP A 1102 32.87 37.00 -5.22
N ALA A 1103 33.50 36.67 -6.35
CA ALA A 1103 33.64 35.30 -6.82
C ALA A 1103 34.56 34.48 -5.89
N PRO A 1104 34.24 33.20 -5.60
CA PRO A 1104 35.12 32.33 -4.82
C PRO A 1104 36.42 32.05 -5.59
N VAL A 1105 37.54 31.99 -4.87
CA VAL A 1105 38.83 31.58 -5.46
C VAL A 1105 38.79 30.10 -5.81
N TYR A 1106 38.98 29.76 -7.09
CA TYR A 1106 39.09 28.37 -7.52
C TYR A 1106 40.42 27.78 -7.04
N THR A 1107 40.37 26.95 -5.99
CA THR A 1107 41.55 26.31 -5.39
C THR A 1107 42.09 25.12 -6.18
N GLY A 1108 41.34 24.63 -7.17
CA GLY A 1108 41.67 23.43 -7.92
C GLY A 1108 41.34 22.12 -7.20
N ASN A 1109 41.15 21.07 -7.99
CA ASN A 1109 41.25 19.68 -7.52
C ASN A 1109 42.10 18.91 -8.55
N VAL A 1110 43.29 18.46 -8.15
CA VAL A 1110 44.40 18.15 -9.08
C VAL A 1110 44.57 16.64 -9.32
N ASN A 1111 43.71 15.80 -8.73
CA ASN A 1111 43.86 14.34 -8.73
C ASN A 1111 42.98 13.59 -9.77
N ASN A 1112 42.57 14.27 -10.84
CA ASN A 1112 41.92 13.62 -11.98
C ASN A 1112 42.97 13.35 -13.07
N GLY A 1113 43.34 12.08 -13.27
CA GLY A 1113 44.38 11.70 -14.23
C GLY A 1113 43.96 12.02 -15.68
N SER A 1114 44.63 13.00 -16.29
CA SER A 1114 44.28 13.47 -17.64
C SER A 1114 44.61 12.44 -18.72
N ARG A 1115 43.55 11.96 -19.39
CA ARG A 1115 43.62 11.29 -20.69
C ARG A 1115 43.16 12.28 -21.76
N ALA A 1116 43.78 12.21 -22.94
CA ALA A 1116 43.21 12.85 -24.12
C ALA A 1116 41.87 12.15 -24.46
N TYR A 1117 40.83 12.93 -24.77
CA TYR A 1117 39.54 12.38 -25.16
C TYR A 1117 39.65 11.73 -26.57
N PRO A 1118 39.06 10.53 -26.81
CA PRO A 1118 39.46 9.69 -27.94
C PRO A 1118 38.80 10.02 -29.30
N LYS A 1119 37.71 10.80 -29.33
CA LYS A 1119 37.01 11.19 -30.57
C LYS A 1119 37.15 12.70 -30.85
N ASP A 1120 36.97 13.10 -32.10
CA ASP A 1120 36.81 14.51 -32.44
C ASP A 1120 35.38 15.03 -32.15
N LEU A 1121 35.19 16.34 -32.32
CA LEU A 1121 33.92 17.00 -32.00
C LEU A 1121 32.78 16.61 -32.96
N ASP A 1122 33.07 16.36 -34.24
CA ASP A 1122 32.02 15.97 -35.18
C ASP A 1122 31.51 14.56 -34.84
N ALA A 1123 32.41 13.63 -34.50
CA ALA A 1123 32.03 12.32 -33.97
C ALA A 1123 31.23 12.40 -32.66
N ILE A 1124 31.58 13.31 -31.73
CA ILE A 1124 30.77 13.56 -30.53
C ILE A 1124 29.35 14.02 -30.89
N TYR A 1125 29.21 14.99 -31.81
CA TYR A 1125 27.91 15.53 -32.21
C TYR A 1125 27.11 14.64 -33.17
N SER A 1126 27.72 13.62 -33.80
CA SER A 1126 27.02 12.65 -34.66
C SER A 1126 26.72 11.30 -34.00
N GLU A 1127 27.52 10.85 -33.03
CA GLU A 1127 27.39 9.52 -32.42
C GLU A 1127 26.82 9.53 -30.99
N ILE A 1128 27.05 10.61 -30.23
CA ILE A 1128 26.79 10.65 -28.78
C ILE A 1128 25.73 11.70 -28.40
N LEU A 1129 25.82 12.91 -28.96
CA LEU A 1129 24.89 14.00 -28.67
C LEU A 1129 23.77 14.07 -29.71
N PHE A 1130 22.59 14.57 -29.29
CA PHE A 1130 21.44 14.83 -30.15
C PHE A 1130 21.34 16.30 -30.61
N HIS A 1131 22.37 17.11 -30.35
CA HIS A 1131 22.34 18.57 -30.48
C HIS A 1131 22.74 18.98 -31.91
N GLY A 1132 21.85 19.71 -32.58
CA GLY A 1132 22.11 20.30 -33.89
C GLY A 1132 22.97 21.56 -33.82
N ASP A 1133 23.33 22.11 -34.98
CA ASP A 1133 24.40 23.10 -35.13
C ASP A 1133 24.28 24.37 -34.26
N HIS A 1134 23.06 24.84 -33.94
CA HIS A 1134 22.88 26.01 -33.07
C HIS A 1134 23.24 25.76 -31.59
N LEU A 1135 23.42 24.50 -31.18
CA LEU A 1135 23.72 24.07 -29.81
C LEU A 1135 25.05 23.30 -29.68
N ARG A 1136 25.96 23.42 -30.66
CA ARG A 1136 27.34 22.89 -30.54
C ARG A 1136 28.17 23.72 -29.54
N ALA A 1137 27.96 23.47 -28.25
CA ALA A 1137 28.56 24.25 -27.17
C ALA A 1137 30.05 23.96 -26.94
N ILE A 1138 30.50 22.71 -27.09
CA ILE A 1138 31.86 22.26 -26.78
C ILE A 1138 32.84 22.67 -27.90
N LYS A 1139 33.84 23.50 -27.57
CA LYS A 1139 34.93 23.92 -28.48
C LYS A 1139 36.14 22.98 -28.44
N THR A 1140 36.45 22.44 -27.25
CA THR A 1140 37.49 21.44 -26.99
C THR A 1140 37.14 20.70 -25.71
N ILE A 1141 37.54 19.41 -25.63
CA ILE A 1141 37.68 18.70 -24.34
C ILE A 1141 39.17 18.71 -24.04
N ASP A 1142 39.57 19.45 -23.01
CA ASP A 1142 40.97 19.70 -22.65
C ASP A 1142 41.52 18.55 -21.77
N GLU A 1143 40.68 17.97 -20.92
CA GLU A 1143 41.03 16.85 -20.03
C GLU A 1143 39.83 15.90 -19.83
N TYR A 1144 40.08 14.59 -19.83
CA TYR A 1144 39.06 13.56 -19.55
C TYR A 1144 39.60 12.50 -18.58
N SER A 1145 38.76 12.03 -17.65
CA SER A 1145 39.12 11.08 -16.59
C SER A 1145 37.91 10.34 -16.03
N ASP A 1146 38.13 9.26 -15.28
CA ASP A 1146 37.08 8.47 -14.60
C ASP A 1146 36.42 9.20 -13.40
N HIS A 1147 36.75 10.48 -13.20
CA HIS A 1147 36.29 11.33 -12.08
C HIS A 1147 35.80 12.71 -12.55
N GLY A 1148 35.81 13.01 -13.86
CA GLY A 1148 35.43 14.32 -14.38
C GLY A 1148 36.03 14.67 -15.74
N MET A 1149 35.71 15.88 -16.20
CA MET A 1149 36.07 16.41 -17.52
C MET A 1149 36.30 17.93 -17.47
N THR A 1150 37.33 18.42 -18.16
CA THR A 1150 37.59 19.85 -18.40
C THR A 1150 37.34 20.15 -19.88
N ALA A 1151 36.53 21.16 -20.19
CA ALA A 1151 36.20 21.52 -21.58
C ALA A 1151 36.06 23.04 -21.77
N ARG A 1152 36.32 23.53 -22.99
CA ARG A 1152 36.04 24.91 -23.38
C ARG A 1152 34.64 25.00 -23.98
N LEU A 1153 33.77 25.80 -23.38
CA LEU A 1153 32.39 26.00 -23.83
C LEU A 1153 32.21 27.35 -24.52
N THR A 1154 31.31 27.40 -25.49
CA THR A 1154 30.89 28.61 -26.21
C THR A 1154 29.77 29.32 -25.44
N SER A 1155 29.86 30.65 -25.33
CA SER A 1155 28.74 31.47 -24.85
C SER A 1155 27.66 31.65 -25.90
N ALA A 1156 26.41 31.78 -25.47
CA ALA A 1156 25.27 31.88 -26.37
C ALA A 1156 25.36 33.11 -27.30
N PRO A 1157 24.87 33.01 -28.56
CA PRO A 1157 24.60 34.21 -29.36
C PRO A 1157 23.51 35.05 -28.67
N LYS A 1158 23.29 36.29 -29.12
CA LYS A 1158 22.25 37.13 -28.51
C LYS A 1158 20.85 36.48 -28.60
N PRO A 1159 19.93 36.73 -27.65
CA PRO A 1159 18.59 36.14 -27.63
C PRO A 1159 17.80 36.24 -28.94
N GLU A 1160 17.97 37.32 -29.72
CA GLU A 1160 17.33 37.52 -31.03
C GLU A 1160 17.69 36.43 -32.07
N ALA A 1161 18.83 35.75 -31.89
CA ALA A 1161 19.26 34.65 -32.77
C ALA A 1161 18.56 33.32 -32.46
N TRP A 1162 17.94 33.19 -31.28
CA TRP A 1162 17.31 31.96 -30.80
C TRP A 1162 15.79 32.06 -30.66
N MET A 1163 15.24 33.28 -30.53
CA MET A 1163 13.79 33.51 -30.47
C MET A 1163 13.38 34.87 -31.07
N GLN A 1164 12.17 34.94 -31.62
CA GLN A 1164 11.65 36.17 -32.25
C GLN A 1164 11.28 37.27 -31.23
N ASP A 1165 10.82 36.88 -30.04
CA ASP A 1165 10.41 37.79 -28.96
C ASP A 1165 11.27 37.59 -27.70
N PRO A 1166 12.53 38.07 -27.70
CA PRO A 1166 13.42 37.95 -26.56
C PRO A 1166 12.97 38.80 -25.38
N ILE A 1167 13.24 38.29 -24.17
CA ILE A 1167 12.84 38.93 -22.90
C ILE A 1167 13.65 40.21 -22.64
N GLN A 1168 14.95 40.12 -22.90
CA GLN A 1168 15.94 41.19 -22.81
C GLN A 1168 16.95 40.97 -23.95
N GLY A 1169 17.66 42.03 -24.38
CA GLY A 1169 18.73 41.93 -25.38
C GLY A 1169 20.03 41.25 -24.88
N ARG A 1170 19.95 40.45 -23.81
CA ARG A 1170 21.00 39.64 -23.19
C ARG A 1170 20.37 38.53 -22.35
N TRP A 1171 21.08 37.43 -22.17
CA TRP A 1171 20.72 36.37 -21.22
C TRP A 1171 20.99 36.79 -19.77
N MET A 1172 20.23 36.25 -18.81
CA MET A 1172 20.50 36.40 -17.37
C MET A 1172 21.51 35.38 -16.87
N ALA A 1173 21.35 34.12 -17.30
CA ALA A 1173 22.32 33.04 -17.20
C ALA A 1173 22.54 32.48 -18.61
N ASP A 1174 23.78 32.14 -18.99
CA ASP A 1174 24.09 31.77 -20.37
C ASP A 1174 23.59 30.35 -20.70
N PRO A 1175 22.60 30.20 -21.59
CA PRO A 1175 22.00 28.89 -21.83
C PRO A 1175 22.92 27.97 -22.65
N MET A 1176 23.83 28.49 -23.48
CA MET A 1176 24.77 27.66 -24.25
C MET A 1176 25.84 27.06 -23.34
N VAL A 1177 26.25 27.81 -22.31
CA VAL A 1177 27.21 27.33 -21.30
C VAL A 1177 26.57 26.31 -20.36
N LEU A 1178 25.32 26.54 -19.94
CA LEU A 1178 24.57 25.56 -19.13
C LEU A 1178 24.26 24.29 -19.92
N ASP A 1179 23.82 24.41 -21.17
CA ASP A 1179 23.56 23.26 -22.03
C ASP A 1179 24.86 22.51 -22.37
N GLY A 1180 25.96 23.22 -22.58
CA GLY A 1180 27.30 22.64 -22.75
C GLY A 1180 27.78 21.84 -21.55
N ALA A 1181 27.40 22.20 -20.32
CA ALA A 1181 27.65 21.39 -19.13
C ALA A 1181 26.83 20.08 -19.15
N PHE A 1182 25.58 20.12 -19.62
CA PHE A 1182 24.75 18.92 -19.81
C PHE A 1182 25.30 18.03 -20.94
N GLN A 1183 25.87 18.63 -22.00
CA GLN A 1183 26.56 17.92 -23.07
C GLN A 1183 27.84 17.23 -22.56
N MET A 1184 28.65 17.90 -21.71
CA MET A 1184 29.79 17.24 -21.02
C MET A 1184 29.33 16.06 -20.16
N ALA A 1185 28.22 16.20 -19.44
CA ALA A 1185 27.64 15.13 -18.63
C ALA A 1185 27.24 13.92 -19.49
N ILE A 1186 26.61 14.14 -20.65
CA ILE A 1186 26.24 13.08 -21.60
C ILE A 1186 27.49 12.38 -22.13
N VAL A 1187 28.49 13.13 -22.62
CA VAL A 1187 29.72 12.56 -23.21
C VAL A 1187 30.50 11.76 -22.18
N TRP A 1188 30.65 12.26 -20.95
CA TRP A 1188 31.32 11.53 -19.88
C TRP A 1188 30.56 10.26 -19.48
N CYS A 1189 29.23 10.34 -19.36
CA CYS A 1189 28.39 9.18 -19.03
C CYS A 1189 28.50 8.08 -20.11
N PHE A 1190 28.52 8.48 -21.38
CA PHE A 1190 28.66 7.58 -22.52
C PHE A 1190 30.00 6.82 -22.49
N GLU A 1191 31.14 7.51 -22.37
CA GLU A 1191 32.44 6.83 -22.35
C GLU A 1191 32.65 5.94 -21.10
N GLN A 1192 31.97 6.24 -19.98
CA GLN A 1192 32.11 5.50 -18.72
C GLN A 1192 31.13 4.33 -18.56
N THR A 1193 30.02 4.32 -19.30
CA THR A 1193 28.92 3.35 -19.09
C THR A 1193 28.33 2.76 -20.38
N GLY A 1194 28.68 3.29 -21.55
CA GLY A 1194 28.01 3.02 -22.83
C GLY A 1194 26.63 3.68 -22.97
N LYS A 1195 26.13 4.34 -21.91
CA LYS A 1195 24.77 4.90 -21.84
C LYS A 1195 24.81 6.42 -21.74
N VAL A 1196 23.74 7.06 -22.22
CA VAL A 1196 23.59 8.51 -22.18
C VAL A 1196 22.64 8.92 -21.05
N CYS A 1197 22.60 10.22 -20.74
CA CYS A 1197 21.80 10.74 -19.63
C CYS A 1197 21.04 12.01 -20.00
N LEU A 1198 20.06 12.40 -19.18
CA LEU A 1198 19.36 13.69 -19.29
C LEU A 1198 19.23 14.35 -17.91
N PRO A 1199 19.29 15.70 -17.84
CA PRO A 1199 19.19 16.43 -16.58
C PRO A 1199 17.83 16.20 -15.90
N SER A 1200 17.83 16.03 -14.58
CA SER A 1200 16.62 15.88 -13.77
C SER A 1200 16.59 16.80 -12.55
N TYR A 1201 17.75 17.10 -11.95
CA TYR A 1201 17.85 17.99 -10.78
C TYR A 1201 19.13 18.84 -10.79
N THR A 1202 19.08 19.95 -10.04
CA THR A 1202 20.26 20.69 -9.59
C THR A 1202 19.98 21.26 -8.20
N ARG A 1203 20.83 20.90 -7.23
CA ARG A 1203 20.73 21.41 -5.85
C ARG A 1203 20.92 22.93 -5.79
N ALA A 1204 21.97 23.46 -6.40
CA ALA A 1204 22.29 24.89 -6.35
C ALA A 1204 23.05 25.39 -7.59
N TYR A 1205 22.46 26.36 -8.32
CA TYR A 1205 23.18 27.21 -9.27
C TYR A 1205 23.55 28.54 -8.60
N ARG A 1206 24.75 29.06 -8.85
CA ARG A 1206 25.21 30.40 -8.42
C ARG A 1206 26.02 31.05 -9.53
N GLN A 1207 25.84 32.35 -9.71
CA GLN A 1207 26.52 33.18 -10.70
C GLN A 1207 27.11 34.41 -10.00
N TYR A 1208 28.35 34.77 -10.31
CA TYR A 1208 29.10 35.80 -9.56
C TYR A 1208 29.29 37.12 -10.35
N ARG A 1209 28.62 37.25 -11.50
CA ARG A 1209 28.62 38.49 -12.31
C ARG A 1209 27.41 38.59 -13.25
N SER A 1210 27.25 39.76 -13.86
CA SER A 1210 26.07 40.14 -14.65
C SER A 1210 26.04 39.67 -16.12
N ALA A 1211 27.05 38.92 -16.58
CA ALA A 1211 27.12 38.28 -17.91
C ALA A 1211 28.24 37.22 -17.97
N PHE A 1212 28.16 36.27 -18.92
CA PHE A 1212 29.27 35.39 -19.31
C PHE A 1212 30.17 36.07 -20.38
N PRO A 1213 31.43 35.63 -20.58
CA PRO A 1213 32.34 36.24 -21.56
C PRO A 1213 31.97 35.87 -22.99
N ALA A 1214 32.02 36.82 -23.92
CA ALA A 1214 31.74 36.55 -25.34
C ALA A 1214 32.73 35.55 -25.99
N SER A 1215 33.90 35.31 -25.40
CA SER A 1215 34.86 34.27 -25.84
C SER A 1215 34.49 32.86 -25.36
N GLY A 1216 33.59 32.73 -24.38
CA GLY A 1216 33.20 31.47 -23.73
C GLY A 1216 33.78 31.31 -22.33
N VAL A 1217 33.80 30.07 -21.84
CA VAL A 1217 34.35 29.70 -20.51
C VAL A 1217 35.09 28.37 -20.57
N THR A 1218 35.93 28.10 -19.58
CA THR A 1218 36.40 26.74 -19.27
C THR A 1218 35.47 26.15 -18.21
N ALA A 1219 34.75 25.08 -18.55
CA ALA A 1219 33.94 24.33 -17.62
C ALA A 1219 34.75 23.16 -17.06
N ILE A 1220 34.70 22.97 -15.75
CA ILE A 1220 35.35 21.87 -15.02
C ILE A 1220 34.26 21.09 -14.30
N MET A 1221 33.98 19.88 -14.77
CA MET A 1221 33.03 18.93 -14.19
C MET A 1221 33.76 17.94 -13.28
N SER A 1222 33.33 17.83 -12.03
CA SER A 1222 33.77 16.79 -11.09
C SER A 1222 32.59 15.86 -10.81
N VAL A 1223 32.73 14.57 -11.08
CA VAL A 1223 31.67 13.58 -10.81
C VAL A 1223 31.80 13.08 -9.38
N THR A 1224 30.73 13.18 -8.61
CA THR A 1224 30.69 12.82 -7.18
C THR A 1224 29.97 11.50 -6.92
N ALA A 1225 29.08 11.07 -7.83
CA ALA A 1225 28.53 9.71 -7.86
C ALA A 1225 28.15 9.30 -9.29
N ASN A 1226 28.27 8.01 -9.60
CA ASN A 1226 27.76 7.40 -10.83
C ASN A 1226 27.17 6.04 -10.51
N THR A 1227 25.93 5.78 -10.92
CA THR A 1227 25.22 4.51 -10.76
C THR A 1227 24.52 4.13 -12.06
N HIS A 1228 24.06 2.87 -12.15
CA HIS A 1228 23.37 2.31 -13.32
C HIS A 1228 22.11 3.08 -13.80
N ARG A 1229 21.61 4.06 -13.03
CA ARG A 1229 20.44 4.90 -13.35
C ARG A 1229 20.64 6.40 -13.12
N LYS A 1230 21.77 6.83 -12.54
CA LYS A 1230 21.94 8.23 -12.10
C LYS A 1230 23.42 8.64 -12.03
N MET A 1231 23.73 9.79 -12.61
CA MET A 1231 25.03 10.45 -12.47
C MET A 1231 24.84 11.77 -11.70
N VAL A 1232 25.79 12.08 -10.80
CA VAL A 1232 25.80 13.30 -9.97
C VAL A 1232 27.15 13.99 -10.11
N ALA A 1233 27.12 15.30 -10.39
CA ALA A 1233 28.33 16.11 -10.58
C ALA A 1233 28.21 17.52 -9.99
N ASP A 1234 29.37 18.15 -9.79
CA ASP A 1234 29.52 19.58 -9.55
C ASP A 1234 30.30 20.21 -10.73
N PHE A 1235 29.87 21.38 -11.22
CA PHE A 1235 30.56 22.14 -12.26
C PHE A 1235 31.05 23.48 -11.74
N THR A 1236 32.29 23.85 -12.07
CA THR A 1236 32.79 25.22 -11.96
C THR A 1236 33.05 25.78 -13.36
N PHE A 1237 32.53 26.98 -13.63
CA PHE A 1237 32.81 27.72 -14.85
C PHE A 1237 33.86 28.80 -14.57
N LEU A 1238 34.94 28.82 -15.35
CA LEU A 1238 36.05 29.77 -15.26
C LEU A 1238 36.17 30.62 -16.54
N ASP A 1239 36.67 31.84 -16.42
CA ASP A 1239 37.10 32.63 -17.58
C ASP A 1239 38.60 32.49 -17.88
N GLU A 1240 39.09 33.30 -18.82
CA GLU A 1240 40.48 33.30 -19.28
C GLU A 1240 41.49 33.68 -18.17
N ASP A 1241 41.08 34.52 -17.22
CA ASP A 1241 41.84 34.88 -16.02
C ASP A 1241 41.66 33.86 -14.87
N ARG A 1242 41.02 32.72 -15.16
CA ARG A 1242 40.67 31.63 -14.22
C ARG A 1242 39.79 32.07 -13.04
N GLN A 1243 39.04 33.16 -13.16
CA GLN A 1243 38.11 33.59 -12.13
C GLN A 1243 36.78 32.83 -12.24
N VAL A 1244 36.14 32.56 -11.11
CA VAL A 1244 34.87 31.80 -11.08
C VAL A 1244 33.73 32.66 -11.60
N VAL A 1245 33.12 32.19 -12.69
CA VAL A 1245 31.99 32.83 -13.38
C VAL A 1245 30.68 32.44 -12.69
N ALA A 1246 30.54 31.14 -12.47
CA ALA A 1246 29.38 30.48 -11.92
C ALA A 1246 29.75 29.08 -11.41
N THR A 1247 28.89 28.49 -10.59
CA THR A 1247 28.99 27.11 -10.09
C THR A 1247 27.62 26.44 -10.16
N LEU A 1248 27.58 25.19 -10.62
CA LEU A 1248 26.38 24.35 -10.71
C LEU A 1248 26.62 23.09 -9.87
N ASN A 1249 26.10 23.09 -8.64
CA ASN A 1249 26.45 22.11 -7.62
C ASN A 1249 25.29 21.15 -7.35
N GLY A 1250 25.60 19.86 -7.14
CA GLY A 1250 24.62 18.78 -7.05
C GLY A 1250 23.73 18.72 -8.29
N TYR A 1251 24.33 18.79 -9.47
CA TYR A 1251 23.66 18.46 -10.73
C TYR A 1251 23.41 16.95 -10.77
N GLU A 1252 22.20 16.55 -11.16
CA GLU A 1252 21.84 15.15 -11.34
C GLU A 1252 21.27 14.92 -12.73
N ALA A 1253 21.73 13.84 -13.37
CA ALA A 1253 21.18 13.34 -14.62
C ALA A 1253 20.72 11.89 -14.45
N THR A 1254 19.55 11.59 -15.00
CA THR A 1254 19.04 10.22 -15.10
C THR A 1254 19.75 9.52 -16.25
N VAL A 1255 20.33 8.35 -16.00
CA VAL A 1255 21.00 7.49 -16.97
C VAL A 1255 20.03 6.41 -17.40
N ASP A 1256 19.80 6.28 -18.71
CA ASP A 1256 18.87 5.29 -19.26
C ASP A 1256 19.35 4.80 -20.63
N GLU A 1257 19.18 3.51 -20.89
CA GLU A 1257 19.66 2.84 -22.09
C GLU A 1257 18.80 3.13 -23.32
N SER A 1258 17.49 3.35 -23.14
CA SER A 1258 16.56 3.70 -24.22
C SER A 1258 16.88 5.06 -24.85
N LEU A 1259 17.51 5.97 -24.10
CA LEU A 1259 17.86 7.31 -24.56
C LEU A 1259 18.86 7.30 -25.72
N ILE A 1260 19.74 6.30 -25.84
CA ILE A 1260 20.71 6.25 -26.95
C ILE A 1260 20.01 6.04 -28.30
N HIS A 1261 18.89 5.33 -28.32
CA HIS A 1261 18.04 5.18 -29.51
C HIS A 1261 17.26 6.47 -29.79
N ALA A 1262 16.79 7.16 -28.75
CA ALA A 1262 16.13 8.46 -28.89
C ALA A 1262 17.07 9.54 -29.45
N PHE A 1263 18.36 9.53 -29.08
CA PHE A 1263 19.37 10.47 -29.58
C PHE A 1263 19.81 10.16 -31.03
N LYS A 1264 19.87 8.88 -31.41
CA LYS A 1264 20.16 8.47 -32.81
C LYS A 1264 19.01 8.79 -33.77
N ASN A 1265 17.76 8.81 -33.28
CA ASN A 1265 16.56 9.15 -34.05
C ASN A 1265 16.22 10.66 -34.05
N SER A 1266 17.19 11.55 -33.85
CA SER A 1266 16.96 13.00 -33.72
C SER A 1266 16.78 13.77 -35.04
N GLY A 1267 16.71 13.09 -36.19
CA GLY A 1267 16.48 13.73 -37.48
C GLY A 1267 15.02 14.18 -37.70
N LEU A 1268 14.81 15.46 -38.02
CA LEU A 1268 13.52 16.01 -38.44
C LEU A 1268 13.11 15.49 -39.83
N GLN A 1269 12.43 14.35 -39.89
CA GLN A 1269 11.90 13.81 -41.15
C GLN A 1269 10.74 14.66 -41.71
N SER A 1270 11.06 15.51 -42.69
CA SER A 1270 10.16 16.02 -43.74
C SER A 1270 8.80 16.59 -43.31
N VAL A 1271 8.77 17.44 -42.28
CA VAL A 1271 7.60 18.31 -41.99
C VAL A 1271 7.66 19.63 -42.78
N ILE A 1272 8.85 20.08 -43.18
CA ILE A 1272 9.10 21.37 -43.87
C ILE A 1272 9.23 21.19 -45.39
N SER A 1273 8.39 20.35 -46.00
CA SER A 1273 8.42 20.06 -47.45
C SER A 1273 7.02 20.04 -48.08
N LYS A 1274 6.21 21.06 -47.77
CA LYS A 1274 4.92 21.36 -48.42
C LYS A 1274 4.64 22.87 -48.57
N GLU A 1275 5.64 23.66 -48.95
CA GLU A 1275 5.38 24.99 -49.52
C GLU A 1275 6.47 25.33 -50.57
N SER A 1276 6.16 24.97 -51.83
CA SER A 1276 6.95 25.23 -53.04
C SER A 1276 6.04 25.14 -54.27
#